data_AF-A0A0G2JA26-F1
#
_entry.id   AF-A0A0G2JA26-F1
#
_cell.length_a   1.000
_cell.length_b   1.000
_cell.length_c   1.000
_cell.angle_alpha   90.00
_cell.angle_beta   90.00
_cell.angle_gamma   90.00
#
_symmetry.space_group_name_H-M   'P 1'
#
loop_
_entity.id
_entity.type
_entity.pdbx_description
1 polymer ?
#
loop_
_entity_poly.entity_id
_entity_poly.type
_entity_poly.pdbx_seq_one_letter_code
_entity_poly.pdbx_strand_id
1 'polypeptide(L)'
;MARSPGQRVASRFGRSQEANSFSPTRGSGGRDIDFRNTNLINGEWASWESVSVSLTRIPRHINTFTLWKSFSKQGDIDYIEIFENARGRREGGGRIRFKPPPREAFWARREYLLSLENNESVSLDIRMDIRRPVLEIESPIQPGVKYPAIIELDALAVDFGSMVEKRSFLQLKSLISNRLGTIQVALNVAHRELCIYVHVQNLSARADNSRPNAKPFRFRIRFSQLTDILQTRSSQEVSLVIPLDLPAICHKKITALKEEHFPPNENIWNSQDTWFRQTDIVHYPEQIIRTPVNLRKQNSHINFGRWTTFRLSFHENTIRDSNKFQIFKNVLRDFNVKIQETDDFRVVKEAEPIPTVWKWIDAPSTHKSRPLSSLEDLEEDEYTPLPFTVRYQLEVCLSHQYLNEYTTNEAFVHRLAELGEKKAKELLEHVATNKTIYYNPVEIFNIPFPNGATNGKIPKHCCYIRSAEVTPSTIYYGIPSVDTSNRVFRYYQEYADRFLRVQFCDENHFGKIYPNPNGNNLSMREVYARVMRTLQEGITIGDRHYEFVAFGNSQFREHGACFFASLPHLTAANIRARMGDLNDIKVVAKYAARLGQCFSTTRAVTSCPVQITELEDIERNGYIFSDGVGRLSHFLTQMIQSELGIQTPSGKPPSVFQFRLGGCKGILAVSPGTHGREVHIRKSQYKFAAAHNGLEIIRHSHFCFATLNRQLILVLSSLGVPDEVFIDKLRMMLANLERAMTNEQQAVHFLQTYVDPNQMTLILADMVRDGFQKSREPFVSSLLELWRTWQIKYLKEKAKIAIDKGAYLFGCVDETNTLKGYFRSARPGQNATYEEKVACLPQIFVQVWRHDEGKYSIIEGLCIIARNPSLHPGDIRVVKASQLLSPEERPQFDERILNSGIVVDEVLLSFATNLKTQYDEDMRRIMAQHEIKTEFEVWSTFVLSHSEMTKDYKFHEDIGRISSALREKFRILCHEKAGGKEFKHLAPLAVAMYKVTSDQMQAAIAAQSAIIIYDSQWEEKKLPLISFPWVLQPILGRIANEHFGKPVSRRGCSAHIQVEIPRGPKPKRIVGSLLSPDVETADGVKHAGNVLPLFGDSKLDPFALLCEMSDTPLTSAHQTEHNIPSFPKINGQKGEGADLFPDISRDASTSSISSLYPNIHNIITIPARKPLVQHITPPTASTDLNGTDYRSVSPTYFENPYIRITQREVNGLKLGDANTQRTNPGVKRTSGSAMMARDWEEEEEVEEERKEIIESAEDLQPSALDELEQLIRG
;
A
#
# COMPACT_ATOMS: atom_id res chain seq x y z
N MET A 1 -81.00 8.48 26.70
CA MET A 1 -82.10 8.66 27.69
C MET A 1 -81.76 7.86 28.96
N ALA A 2 -82.45 8.12 30.08
CA ALA A 2 -82.56 7.32 31.33
C ALA A 2 -81.35 6.42 31.75
N ARG A 3 -80.57 6.77 32.78
CA ARG A 3 -80.85 6.70 34.26
C ARG A 3 -80.63 5.31 34.90
N SER A 4 -79.75 5.29 35.90
CA SER A 4 -79.59 4.31 37.01
C SER A 4 -80.80 4.36 37.98
N PRO A 5 -80.91 3.59 39.12
CA PRO A 5 -79.87 2.97 39.99
C PRO A 5 -80.11 1.45 40.28
N GLY A 6 -79.31 0.72 41.10
CA GLY A 6 -79.32 0.68 42.59
C GLY A 6 -80.07 -0.59 43.11
N GLN A 7 -79.91 -1.13 44.34
CA GLN A 7 -78.99 -0.92 45.46
C GLN A 7 -79.22 -2.04 46.54
N ARG A 8 -78.31 -2.26 47.53
CA ARG A 8 -78.55 -2.84 48.91
C ARG A 8 -78.86 -4.37 49.05
N VAL A 9 -78.72 -5.11 50.20
CA VAL A 9 -78.06 -4.91 51.54
C VAL A 9 -77.91 -6.23 52.37
N ALA A 10 -76.80 -6.37 53.14
CA ALA A 10 -76.56 -7.23 54.36
C ALA A 10 -76.82 -8.78 54.27
N SER A 11 -76.54 -9.67 55.26
CA SER A 11 -76.14 -9.60 56.71
C SER A 11 -75.51 -10.97 57.16
N ARG A 12 -74.93 -11.27 58.36
CA ARG A 12 -74.49 -10.55 59.59
C ARG A 12 -73.66 -11.50 60.54
N PHE A 13 -72.69 -10.96 61.29
CA PHE A 13 -72.12 -11.39 62.61
C PHE A 13 -71.43 -12.77 62.90
N GLY A 14 -70.40 -12.73 63.78
CA GLY A 14 -69.80 -13.85 64.57
C GLY A 14 -68.34 -14.20 64.21
N ARG A 15 -67.27 -13.68 64.83
CA ARG A 15 -66.61 -14.02 66.14
C ARG A 15 -66.35 -15.52 66.37
N SER A 16 -65.17 -15.99 66.82
CA SER A 16 -63.86 -15.35 67.14
C SER A 16 -62.78 -16.39 67.51
N GLN A 17 -61.49 -16.13 67.21
CA GLN A 17 -60.21 -16.70 67.80
C GLN A 17 -60.07 -18.26 67.95
N GLU A 18 -58.91 -18.92 67.84
CA GLU A 18 -57.49 -18.49 67.98
C GLU A 18 -56.47 -19.46 67.30
N ALA A 19 -55.20 -19.03 67.20
CA ALA A 19 -53.93 -19.79 67.16
C ALA A 19 -53.55 -20.84 66.06
N ASN A 20 -52.40 -20.53 65.41
CA ASN A 20 -51.21 -21.38 65.13
C ASN A 20 -50.88 -22.09 63.77
N SER A 21 -49.60 -21.91 63.40
CA SER A 21 -48.66 -22.74 62.60
C SER A 21 -48.71 -22.86 61.05
N PHE A 22 -47.80 -22.10 60.40
CA PHE A 22 -46.82 -22.46 59.34
C PHE A 22 -47.19 -23.32 58.09
N SER A 23 -47.19 -22.65 56.91
CA SER A 23 -46.26 -22.78 55.74
C SER A 23 -45.99 -24.15 55.04
N PRO A 24 -45.43 -24.23 53.77
CA PRO A 24 -44.99 -23.17 52.84
C PRO A 24 -45.35 -23.32 51.31
N THR A 25 -45.18 -22.22 50.56
CA THR A 25 -44.73 -22.11 49.14
C THR A 25 -45.44 -22.83 47.95
N ARG A 26 -46.02 -22.02 47.05
CA ARG A 26 -45.43 -21.71 45.72
C ARG A 26 -46.15 -20.51 45.09
N GLY A 27 -45.43 -19.67 44.31
CA GLY A 27 -46.03 -18.53 43.60
C GLY A 27 -45.02 -17.78 42.74
N SER A 28 -45.24 -17.79 41.41
CA SER A 28 -44.42 -17.09 40.42
C SER A 28 -45.13 -15.83 39.94
N GLY A 29 -44.53 -14.64 40.13
CA GLY A 29 -45.07 -13.38 39.63
C GLY A 29 -44.04 -12.63 38.77
N GLY A 30 -44.40 -12.35 37.51
CA GLY A 30 -43.70 -11.37 36.69
C GLY A 30 -43.98 -9.95 37.19
N ARG A 31 -43.06 -9.02 36.93
CA ARG A 31 -43.22 -7.60 37.30
C ARG A 31 -43.43 -6.77 36.03
N ASP A 32 -44.58 -6.11 35.92
CA ASP A 32 -44.71 -4.96 35.03
C ASP A 32 -43.78 -3.82 35.52
N ILE A 33 -43.29 -2.99 34.59
CA ILE A 33 -42.41 -1.85 34.92
C ILE A 33 -43.28 -0.61 35.14
N ASP A 34 -43.45 -0.23 36.41
CA ASP A 34 -44.39 0.83 36.80
C ASP A 34 -43.76 2.23 36.67
N PHE A 35 -44.22 3.00 35.67
CA PHE A 35 -43.72 4.33 35.33
C PHE A 35 -44.31 5.45 36.23
N ARG A 36 -44.20 5.29 37.55
CA ARG A 36 -44.35 6.35 38.58
C ARG A 36 -43.86 5.87 39.94
N ASN A 37 -42.62 6.20 40.29
CA ASN A 37 -42.12 6.01 41.66
C ASN A 37 -41.12 7.13 42.01
N THR A 38 -41.58 8.13 42.77
CA THR A 38 -40.99 9.47 42.88
C THR A 38 -40.09 9.64 44.12
N ASN A 39 -39.22 8.67 44.38
CA ASN A 39 -38.21 8.78 45.43
C ASN A 39 -36.90 9.35 44.86
N LEU A 40 -36.28 10.29 45.59
CA LEU A 40 -35.04 10.95 45.16
C LEU A 40 -33.85 9.98 45.18
N ILE A 41 -32.90 10.21 44.26
CA ILE A 41 -31.57 9.58 44.30
C ILE A 41 -30.75 10.34 45.35
N ASN A 42 -30.30 9.65 46.40
CA ASN A 42 -29.62 10.26 47.53
C ASN A 42 -28.10 10.10 47.43
N GLY A 43 -27.38 11.17 47.06
CA GLY A 43 -25.92 11.25 47.07
C GLY A 43 -25.34 12.23 46.04
N GLU A 44 -24.08 12.64 46.19
CA GLU A 44 -23.43 13.60 45.28
C GLU A 44 -23.31 13.11 43.83
N TRP A 45 -23.34 11.79 43.63
CA TRP A 45 -23.31 11.15 42.31
C TRP A 45 -24.66 11.14 41.58
N ALA A 46 -25.75 11.59 42.23
CA ALA A 46 -27.08 11.68 41.62
C ALA A 46 -27.12 12.61 40.39
N SER A 47 -26.19 13.56 40.31
CA SER A 47 -26.04 14.52 39.21
C SER A 47 -25.02 14.10 38.14
N TRP A 48 -24.37 12.93 38.29
CA TRP A 48 -23.34 12.48 37.37
C TRP A 48 -23.95 11.74 36.17
N GLU A 49 -23.31 11.80 35.01
CA GLU A 49 -23.75 11.07 33.81
C GLU A 49 -23.71 9.54 34.01
N SER A 50 -22.70 9.06 34.74
CA SER A 50 -22.48 7.65 35.05
C SER A 50 -21.64 7.49 36.32
N VAL A 51 -21.74 6.33 36.97
CA VAL A 51 -20.91 5.97 38.13
C VAL A 51 -20.09 4.73 37.79
N SER A 52 -18.79 4.77 38.04
CA SER A 52 -17.91 3.60 37.91
C SER A 52 -17.56 3.07 39.31
N VAL A 53 -17.61 1.74 39.47
CA VAL A 53 -17.27 1.00 40.69
C VAL A 53 -16.15 0.04 40.34
N SER A 54 -14.99 0.23 40.97
CA SER A 54 -13.88 -0.72 40.92
C SER A 54 -14.16 -1.91 41.82
N LEU A 55 -13.81 -3.11 41.34
CA LEU A 55 -13.95 -4.39 42.02
C LEU A 55 -12.57 -4.97 42.34
N THR A 56 -12.39 -5.59 43.51
CA THR A 56 -11.27 -6.51 43.78
C THR A 56 -11.74 -7.80 44.45
N ARG A 57 -10.86 -8.82 44.48
CA ARG A 57 -11.16 -10.23 44.87
C ARG A 57 -12.04 -11.02 43.87
N ILE A 58 -12.09 -10.63 42.58
CA ILE A 58 -12.80 -11.41 41.54
C ILE A 58 -12.11 -12.78 41.32
N PRO A 59 -12.80 -13.93 41.47
CA PRO A 59 -12.25 -15.24 41.13
C PRO A 59 -11.95 -15.37 39.63
N ARG A 60 -10.84 -16.02 39.27
CA ARG A 60 -10.35 -16.11 37.87
C ARG A 60 -11.34 -16.73 36.87
N HIS A 61 -12.24 -17.60 37.33
CA HIS A 61 -13.25 -18.27 36.51
C HIS A 61 -14.47 -17.40 36.18
N ILE A 62 -14.64 -16.25 36.84
CA ILE A 62 -15.78 -15.35 36.60
C ILE A 62 -15.62 -14.64 35.24
N ASN A 63 -16.71 -14.58 34.48
CA ASN A 63 -16.82 -13.86 33.22
C ASN A 63 -17.68 -12.59 33.37
N THR A 64 -17.78 -11.81 32.29
CA THR A 64 -18.59 -10.58 32.25
C THR A 64 -20.10 -10.84 32.43
N PHE A 65 -20.60 -12.03 32.02
CA PHE A 65 -22.00 -12.41 32.21
C PHE A 65 -22.37 -12.58 33.68
N THR A 66 -21.59 -13.30 34.48
CA THR A 66 -21.86 -13.52 35.91
C THR A 66 -21.84 -12.21 36.70
N LEU A 67 -20.92 -11.30 36.36
CA LEU A 67 -20.91 -9.94 36.89
C LEU A 67 -22.19 -9.19 36.50
N TRP A 68 -22.55 -9.16 35.22
CA TRP A 68 -23.77 -8.50 34.73
C TRP A 68 -25.04 -9.05 35.40
N LYS A 69 -25.18 -10.39 35.48
CA LYS A 69 -26.31 -11.13 36.05
C LYS A 69 -26.53 -10.85 37.55
N SER A 70 -25.47 -10.49 38.28
CA SER A 70 -25.61 -10.07 39.68
C SER A 70 -25.84 -8.56 39.83
N PHE A 71 -24.98 -7.75 39.20
CA PHE A 71 -24.97 -6.29 39.41
C PHE A 71 -26.10 -5.55 38.70
N SER A 72 -26.70 -6.09 37.64
CA SER A 72 -27.86 -5.48 36.94
C SER A 72 -29.09 -5.29 37.85
N LYS A 73 -29.15 -6.00 38.98
CA LYS A 73 -30.15 -5.80 40.04
C LYS A 73 -30.05 -4.43 40.72
N GLN A 74 -28.92 -3.72 40.58
CA GLN A 74 -28.64 -2.42 41.22
C GLN A 74 -28.89 -1.22 40.29
N GLY A 75 -28.94 -1.45 38.97
CA GLY A 75 -29.11 -0.41 37.95
C GLY A 75 -28.61 -0.87 36.57
N ASP A 76 -28.86 -0.04 35.55
CA ASP A 76 -28.43 -0.30 34.18
C ASP A 76 -26.91 -0.23 34.04
N ILE A 77 -26.29 -1.35 33.66
CA ILE A 77 -24.84 -1.45 33.45
C ILE A 77 -24.48 -0.95 32.05
N ASP A 78 -23.55 -0.01 32.00
CA ASP A 78 -22.99 0.55 30.77
C ASP A 78 -21.75 -0.20 30.29
N TYR A 79 -20.90 -0.65 31.21
CA TYR A 79 -19.59 -1.22 30.88
C TYR A 79 -19.11 -2.15 31.99
N ILE A 80 -18.43 -3.23 31.63
CA ILE A 80 -17.75 -4.18 32.53
C ILE A 80 -16.35 -4.42 31.99
N GLU A 81 -15.35 -4.46 32.87
CA GLU A 81 -13.96 -4.76 32.57
C GLU A 81 -13.34 -5.64 33.66
N ILE A 82 -12.62 -6.68 33.27
CA ILE A 82 -11.80 -7.54 34.13
C ILE A 82 -10.33 -7.26 33.81
N PHE A 83 -9.53 -6.93 34.82
CA PHE A 83 -8.14 -6.52 34.62
C PHE A 83 -7.22 -7.74 34.43
N GLU A 84 -6.26 -7.59 33.52
CA GLU A 84 -5.19 -8.57 33.24
C GLU A 84 -3.83 -7.89 33.32
N ASN A 85 -2.83 -8.63 33.79
CA ASN A 85 -1.45 -8.19 33.76
C ASN A 85 -0.85 -8.23 32.34
N ALA A 86 0.36 -7.71 32.20
CA ALA A 86 1.12 -7.72 30.94
C ALA A 86 1.41 -9.11 30.33
N ARG A 87 1.09 -10.21 31.03
CA ARG A 87 1.18 -11.60 30.54
C ARG A 87 -0.20 -12.21 30.21
N GLY A 88 -1.25 -11.39 30.08
CA GLY A 88 -2.60 -11.85 29.76
C GLY A 88 -3.23 -12.73 30.83
N ARG A 89 -2.91 -12.50 32.12
CA ARG A 89 -3.48 -13.26 33.25
C ARG A 89 -4.34 -12.35 34.11
N ARG A 90 -5.59 -12.76 34.36
CA ARG A 90 -6.54 -12.06 35.24
C ARG A 90 -5.98 -11.85 36.65
N GLU A 91 -5.96 -10.60 37.08
CA GLU A 91 -5.41 -10.19 38.38
C GLU A 91 -6.41 -10.27 39.54
N GLY A 92 -7.69 -10.48 39.24
CA GLY A 92 -8.77 -10.46 40.24
C GLY A 92 -9.27 -9.06 40.59
N GLY A 93 -8.84 -8.04 39.85
CA GLY A 93 -9.44 -6.71 39.83
C GLY A 93 -10.35 -6.51 38.60
N GLY A 94 -11.21 -5.49 38.65
CA GLY A 94 -12.04 -5.07 37.53
C GLY A 94 -12.79 -3.76 37.79
N ARG A 95 -13.70 -3.41 36.88
CA ARG A 95 -14.56 -2.22 36.95
C ARG A 95 -15.94 -2.54 36.37
N ILE A 96 -16.99 -2.01 36.99
CA ILE A 96 -18.34 -1.91 36.40
C ILE A 96 -18.72 -0.43 36.33
N ARG A 97 -19.34 0.02 35.23
CA ARG A 97 -19.96 1.34 35.12
C ARG A 97 -21.47 1.21 34.95
N PHE A 98 -22.20 2.10 35.58
CA PHE A 98 -23.66 2.22 35.48
C PHE A 98 -24.04 3.55 34.82
N LYS A 99 -24.98 3.51 33.88
CA LYS A 99 -25.54 4.69 33.20
C LYS A 99 -27.04 4.45 32.92
N PRO A 100 -27.96 5.21 33.56
CA PRO A 100 -27.72 6.25 34.56
C PRO A 100 -27.11 5.72 35.88
N PRO A 101 -26.67 6.59 36.81
CA PRO A 101 -26.21 6.19 38.14
C PRO A 101 -27.20 5.31 38.92
N PRO A 102 -26.72 4.37 39.76
CA PRO A 102 -27.59 3.57 40.63
C PRO A 102 -28.33 4.43 41.65
N ARG A 103 -29.58 4.05 41.95
CA ARG A 103 -30.44 4.78 42.90
C ARG A 103 -29.94 4.67 44.35
N GLU A 104 -29.26 3.59 44.68
CA GLU A 104 -28.75 3.29 46.01
C GLU A 104 -27.22 3.17 46.03
N ALA A 105 -26.61 3.67 47.11
CA ALA A 105 -25.17 3.62 47.36
C ALA A 105 -24.70 2.22 47.79
N PHE A 106 -24.91 1.18 46.98
CA PHE A 106 -24.61 -0.20 47.39
C PHE A 106 -23.12 -0.42 47.76
N TRP A 107 -22.22 0.41 47.24
CA TRP A 107 -20.79 0.46 47.60
C TRP A 107 -20.48 1.05 48.98
N ALA A 108 -21.45 1.65 49.68
CA ALA A 108 -21.24 2.18 51.04
C ALA A 108 -20.81 1.09 52.04
N ARG A 109 -21.22 -0.18 51.81
CA ARG A 109 -20.83 -1.34 52.62
C ARG A 109 -19.42 -1.88 52.34
N ARG A 110 -18.76 -1.39 51.28
CA ARG A 110 -17.45 -1.82 50.73
C ARG A 110 -17.32 -3.29 50.31
N GLU A 111 -18.15 -4.20 50.81
CA GLU A 111 -18.26 -5.58 50.34
C GLU A 111 -19.56 -5.81 49.55
N TYR A 112 -19.50 -6.71 48.56
CA TYR A 112 -20.64 -7.12 47.73
C TYR A 112 -20.64 -8.63 47.51
N LEU A 113 -21.78 -9.28 47.77
CA LEU A 113 -21.92 -10.73 47.67
C LEU A 113 -22.32 -11.15 46.24
N LEU A 114 -21.35 -11.71 45.50
CA LEU A 114 -21.55 -12.26 44.16
C LEU A 114 -22.10 -13.69 44.27
N SER A 115 -23.37 -13.90 43.92
CA SER A 115 -23.98 -15.23 43.82
C SER A 115 -23.48 -15.97 42.56
N LEU A 116 -23.05 -17.21 42.73
CA LEU A 116 -22.60 -18.10 41.65
C LEU A 116 -23.68 -19.11 41.25
N GLU A 117 -23.51 -19.78 40.11
CA GLU A 117 -24.54 -20.66 39.54
C GLU A 117 -24.71 -21.99 40.27
N ASN A 118 -23.72 -22.37 41.07
CA ASN A 118 -23.73 -23.51 42.00
C ASN A 118 -24.31 -23.16 43.38
N ASN A 119 -24.99 -22.02 43.53
CA ASN A 119 -25.46 -21.41 44.79
C ASN A 119 -24.35 -21.01 45.80
N GLU A 120 -23.07 -21.12 45.45
CA GLU A 120 -22.01 -20.50 46.25
C GLU A 120 -22.08 -18.98 46.18
N SER A 121 -21.38 -18.29 47.08
CA SER A 121 -21.37 -16.83 47.13
C SER A 121 -20.00 -16.30 47.54
N VAL A 122 -19.47 -15.35 46.78
CA VAL A 122 -18.13 -14.77 46.97
C VAL A 122 -18.25 -13.31 47.36
N SER A 123 -17.56 -12.89 48.42
CA SER A 123 -17.47 -11.47 48.79
C SER A 123 -16.41 -10.76 47.95
N LEU A 124 -16.84 -9.76 47.17
CA LEU A 124 -15.99 -8.84 46.40
C LEU A 124 -15.81 -7.53 47.18
N ASP A 125 -14.62 -6.95 47.15
CA ASP A 125 -14.45 -5.53 47.50
C ASP A 125 -15.03 -4.65 46.39
N ILE A 126 -15.73 -3.58 46.76
CA ILE A 126 -16.24 -2.58 45.83
C ILE A 126 -15.96 -1.15 46.30
N ARG A 127 -15.49 -0.29 45.39
CA ARG A 127 -15.16 1.12 45.64
C ARG A 127 -15.57 2.01 44.46
N MET A 128 -16.16 3.17 44.73
CA MET A 128 -16.52 4.15 43.69
C MET A 128 -15.26 4.84 43.12
N ASP A 129 -15.13 4.94 41.79
CA ASP A 129 -14.13 5.78 41.11
C ASP A 129 -14.68 7.22 41.08
N ILE A 130 -13.91 8.19 41.58
CA ILE A 130 -14.35 9.59 41.79
C ILE A 130 -14.12 10.44 40.52
N ARG A 131 -13.47 9.88 39.48
CA ARG A 131 -13.20 10.59 38.22
C ARG A 131 -14.50 10.88 37.45
N ARG A 132 -14.84 12.17 37.36
CA ARG A 132 -16.01 12.67 36.62
C ARG A 132 -15.80 12.54 35.09
N PRO A 133 -16.82 12.13 34.32
CA PRO A 133 -16.82 12.24 32.86
C PRO A 133 -16.70 13.70 32.35
N VAL A 134 -16.37 13.87 31.07
CA VAL A 134 -16.41 15.17 30.40
C VAL A 134 -17.86 15.50 30.04
N LEU A 135 -18.49 16.35 30.84
CA LEU A 135 -19.90 16.74 30.68
C LEU A 135 -20.12 17.82 29.61
N GLU A 136 -19.07 18.52 29.18
CA GLU A 136 -19.13 19.69 28.31
C GLU A 136 -18.07 19.67 27.21
N ILE A 137 -18.45 20.18 26.02
CA ILE A 137 -17.60 20.33 24.84
C ILE A 137 -17.55 21.82 24.46
N GLU A 138 -16.36 22.34 24.16
CA GLU A 138 -16.17 23.74 23.74
C GLU A 138 -16.64 23.96 22.29
N SER A 139 -17.20 25.14 22.00
CA SER A 139 -17.54 25.52 20.63
C SER A 139 -16.27 25.67 19.77
N PRO A 140 -16.24 25.14 18.54
CA PRO A 140 -15.12 25.30 17.62
C PRO A 140 -15.03 26.72 17.02
N ILE A 141 -16.06 27.56 17.16
CA ILE A 141 -16.09 28.93 16.59
C ILE A 141 -16.39 30.05 17.61
N GLN A 142 -16.87 29.74 18.81
CA GLN A 142 -17.14 30.72 19.88
C GLN A 142 -16.26 30.44 21.12
N PRO A 143 -15.08 31.06 21.24
CA PRO A 143 -14.19 30.85 22.39
C PRO A 143 -14.89 31.10 23.73
N GLY A 144 -14.75 30.15 24.66
CA GLY A 144 -15.36 30.20 25.99
C GLY A 144 -16.81 29.69 26.06
N VAL A 145 -17.51 29.50 24.94
CA VAL A 145 -18.83 28.86 24.92
C VAL A 145 -18.70 27.34 25.05
N LYS A 146 -19.50 26.74 25.93
CA LYS A 146 -19.54 25.30 26.18
C LYS A 146 -20.95 24.74 26.01
N TYR A 147 -21.01 23.51 25.52
CA TYR A 147 -22.23 22.78 25.24
C TYR A 147 -22.24 21.42 25.95
N PRO A 148 -23.41 20.93 26.44
CA PRO A 148 -23.50 19.60 27.02
C PRO A 148 -23.02 18.52 26.04
N ALA A 149 -22.30 17.51 26.53
CA ALA A 149 -21.76 16.42 25.72
C ALA A 149 -22.85 15.63 24.97
N ILE A 150 -24.07 15.54 25.53
CA ILE A 150 -25.27 14.98 24.91
C ILE A 150 -26.46 15.92 25.18
N ILE A 151 -27.28 16.19 24.16
CA ILE A 151 -28.50 17.00 24.25
C ILE A 151 -29.68 16.17 23.75
N GLU A 152 -30.64 15.89 24.64
CA GLU A 152 -31.79 15.02 24.35
C GLU A 152 -33.10 15.82 24.25
N LEU A 153 -33.88 15.52 23.20
CA LEU A 153 -35.18 16.09 22.84
C LEU A 153 -36.18 14.97 22.53
N ASP A 154 -37.42 15.10 22.98
CA ASP A 154 -38.52 14.18 22.62
C ASP A 154 -39.26 14.70 21.39
N ALA A 155 -39.47 13.83 20.39
CA ALA A 155 -40.20 14.16 19.16
C ALA A 155 -41.63 13.62 19.19
N LEU A 156 -42.57 14.34 18.56
CA LEU A 156 -43.93 13.87 18.31
C LEU A 156 -43.96 12.75 17.28
N ALA A 157 -43.21 12.91 16.20
CA ALA A 157 -43.15 11.95 15.09
C ALA A 157 -41.79 11.98 14.39
N VAL A 158 -41.47 10.87 13.71
CA VAL A 158 -40.42 10.80 12.69
C VAL A 158 -40.99 10.20 11.42
N ASP A 159 -40.90 10.96 10.34
CA ASP A 159 -41.18 10.46 8.99
C ASP A 159 -39.87 10.05 8.30
N PHE A 160 -39.95 8.99 7.50
CA PHE A 160 -38.91 8.51 6.61
C PHE A 160 -39.38 8.71 5.17
N GLY A 161 -38.48 9.13 4.29
CA GLY A 161 -38.85 9.40 2.91
C GLY A 161 -37.68 9.84 2.05
N SER A 162 -38.00 10.56 0.98
CA SER A 162 -37.02 11.06 0.01
C SER A 162 -37.39 12.47 -0.44
N MET A 163 -36.39 13.30 -0.76
CA MET A 163 -36.61 14.62 -1.35
C MET A 163 -36.93 14.45 -2.85
N VAL A 164 -38.13 14.86 -3.24
CA VAL A 164 -38.60 14.85 -4.64
C VAL A 164 -38.39 16.20 -5.33
N GLU A 165 -38.31 17.29 -4.57
CA GLU A 165 -37.84 18.61 -5.02
C GLU A 165 -37.00 19.25 -3.89
N LYS A 166 -36.24 20.32 -4.18
CA LYS A 166 -35.41 21.05 -3.19
C LYS A 166 -36.14 21.45 -1.91
N ARG A 167 -37.47 21.63 -1.96
CA ARG A 167 -38.35 21.94 -0.83
C ARG A 167 -39.59 21.05 -0.75
N SER A 168 -39.57 19.87 -1.40
CA SER A 168 -40.67 18.90 -1.35
C SER A 168 -40.17 17.51 -0.93
N PHE A 169 -40.74 16.98 0.15
CA PHE A 169 -40.43 15.66 0.71
C PHE A 169 -41.61 14.71 0.54
N LEU A 170 -41.34 13.56 -0.06
CA LEU A 170 -42.31 12.47 -0.17
C LEU A 170 -42.24 11.61 1.10
N GLN A 171 -43.33 11.62 1.87
CA GLN A 171 -43.47 10.86 3.10
C GLN A 171 -43.81 9.39 2.78
N LEU A 172 -42.86 8.49 3.02
CA LEU A 172 -42.98 7.05 2.70
C LEU A 172 -43.21 6.18 3.94
N LYS A 173 -42.84 6.65 5.13
CA LYS A 173 -43.26 6.06 6.40
C LYS A 173 -43.37 7.12 7.48
N SER A 174 -44.23 6.90 8.46
CA SER A 174 -44.30 7.71 9.69
C SER A 174 -44.35 6.81 10.91
N LEU A 175 -43.63 7.19 11.96
CA LEU A 175 -43.75 6.66 13.31
C LEU A 175 -44.12 7.82 14.24
N ILE A 176 -45.10 7.61 15.12
CA ILE A 176 -45.63 8.64 16.03
C ILE A 176 -45.41 8.17 17.47
N SER A 177 -44.92 9.07 18.34
CA SER A 177 -44.73 8.83 19.77
C SER A 177 -46.06 8.46 20.43
N ASN A 178 -46.12 7.30 21.07
CA ASN A 178 -47.36 6.77 21.66
C ASN A 178 -47.06 5.85 22.87
N ARG A 179 -48.10 5.22 23.44
CA ARG A 179 -47.97 4.37 24.65
C ARG A 179 -47.06 3.13 24.46
N LEU A 180 -46.75 2.74 23.23
CA LEU A 180 -45.83 1.63 22.91
C LEU A 180 -44.36 2.09 22.80
N GLY A 181 -44.10 3.40 22.84
CA GLY A 181 -42.76 3.98 22.79
C GLY A 181 -42.76 5.45 22.37
N THR A 182 -41.91 6.25 23.02
CA THR A 182 -41.56 7.60 22.56
C THR A 182 -40.46 7.54 21.49
N ILE A 183 -40.32 8.64 20.75
CA ILE A 183 -39.25 8.89 19.79
C ILE A 183 -38.32 9.91 20.42
N GLN A 184 -37.06 9.52 20.65
CA GLN A 184 -36.06 10.35 21.30
C GLN A 184 -34.99 10.75 20.28
N VAL A 185 -34.60 12.02 20.29
CA VAL A 185 -33.56 12.60 19.43
C VAL A 185 -32.42 13.08 20.33
N ALA A 186 -31.23 12.50 20.18
CA ALA A 186 -30.07 12.82 21.00
C ALA A 186 -28.91 13.32 20.13
N LEU A 187 -28.50 14.58 20.33
CA LEU A 187 -27.32 15.16 19.72
C LEU A 187 -26.11 14.88 20.61
N ASN A 188 -25.28 13.93 20.21
CA ASN A 188 -24.07 13.52 20.92
C ASN A 188 -22.88 14.33 20.39
N VAL A 189 -22.63 15.48 21.04
CA VAL A 189 -21.62 16.48 20.64
C VAL A 189 -20.21 15.91 20.78
N ALA A 190 -19.98 15.10 21.82
CA ALA A 190 -18.69 14.45 22.07
C ALA A 190 -18.27 13.49 20.93
N HIS A 191 -19.23 12.76 20.35
CA HIS A 191 -18.99 11.86 19.22
C HIS A 191 -19.34 12.47 17.84
N ARG A 192 -19.82 13.73 17.81
CA ARG A 192 -20.26 14.46 16.60
C ARG A 192 -21.28 13.69 15.78
N GLU A 193 -22.32 13.20 16.45
CA GLU A 193 -23.40 12.42 15.83
C GLU A 193 -24.79 12.81 16.35
N LEU A 194 -25.79 12.65 15.50
CA LEU A 194 -27.21 12.71 15.83
C LEU A 194 -27.76 11.27 15.89
N CYS A 195 -28.39 10.93 17.02
CA CYS A 195 -29.06 9.65 17.22
C CYS A 195 -30.59 9.85 17.22
N ILE A 196 -31.31 9.07 16.41
CA ILE A 196 -32.78 9.02 16.42
C ILE A 196 -33.20 7.63 16.92
N TYR A 197 -33.86 7.57 18.07
CA TYR A 197 -34.35 6.35 18.70
C TYR A 197 -35.84 6.16 18.41
N VAL A 198 -36.22 4.97 17.95
CA VAL A 198 -37.61 4.64 17.57
C VAL A 198 -38.00 3.25 18.05
N HIS A 199 -39.30 2.98 18.13
CA HIS A 199 -39.86 1.67 18.44
C HIS A 199 -40.65 1.14 17.24
N VAL A 200 -40.23 0.00 16.67
CA VAL A 200 -40.86 -0.61 15.49
C VAL A 200 -41.58 -1.90 15.91
N GLN A 201 -42.81 -2.10 15.45
CA GLN A 201 -43.63 -3.25 15.83
C GLN A 201 -43.03 -4.59 15.35
N ASN A 202 -43.41 -5.69 15.99
CA ASN A 202 -42.87 -7.01 15.67
C ASN A 202 -43.43 -7.59 14.36
N LEU A 203 -42.70 -7.40 13.26
CA LEU A 203 -43.12 -7.80 11.91
C LEU A 203 -43.19 -9.32 11.68
N SER A 204 -42.52 -10.14 12.50
CA SER A 204 -42.31 -11.56 12.25
C SER A 204 -43.30 -12.51 12.95
N ALA A 205 -44.41 -12.00 13.48
CA ALA A 205 -45.41 -12.80 14.19
C ALA A 205 -46.68 -12.98 13.35
N ARG A 206 -47.12 -14.23 13.19
CA ARG A 206 -48.56 -14.51 13.01
C ARG A 206 -49.29 -14.03 14.27
N ALA A 207 -50.57 -13.66 14.14
CA ALA A 207 -51.32 -12.96 15.18
C ALA A 207 -51.73 -13.86 16.37
N ASP A 208 -50.75 -14.27 17.18
CA ASP A 208 -50.98 -14.76 18.54
C ASP A 208 -51.21 -13.57 19.49
N ASN A 209 -52.28 -13.65 20.29
CA ASN A 209 -52.83 -12.54 21.11
C ASN A 209 -51.97 -12.10 22.33
N SER A 210 -50.65 -12.27 22.26
CA SER A 210 -49.70 -11.71 23.24
C SER A 210 -49.43 -10.22 22.94
N ARG A 211 -49.10 -9.43 23.98
CA ARG A 211 -48.91 -7.96 23.87
C ARG A 211 -47.92 -7.61 22.72
N PRO A 212 -48.20 -6.62 21.86
CA PRO A 212 -47.34 -6.29 20.72
C PRO A 212 -45.97 -5.76 21.18
N ASN A 213 -44.97 -6.64 21.15
CA ASN A 213 -43.62 -6.37 21.65
C ASN A 213 -42.81 -5.54 20.64
N ALA A 214 -42.95 -4.21 20.70
CA ALA A 214 -42.21 -3.28 19.85
C ALA A 214 -40.70 -3.33 20.15
N LYS A 215 -39.89 -3.42 19.10
CA LYS A 215 -38.43 -3.58 19.20
C LYS A 215 -37.76 -2.20 19.06
N PRO A 216 -36.83 -1.83 19.96
CA PRO A 216 -36.10 -0.56 19.89
C PRO A 216 -35.05 -0.55 18.76
N PHE A 217 -35.04 0.51 17.97
CA PHE A 217 -34.05 0.82 16.92
C PHE A 217 -33.41 2.19 17.15
N ARG A 218 -32.19 2.36 16.62
CA ARG A 218 -31.40 3.60 16.65
C ARG A 218 -30.80 3.86 15.28
N PHE A 219 -31.13 4.99 14.68
CA PHE A 219 -30.42 5.53 13.51
C PHE A 219 -29.33 6.49 14.01
N ARG A 220 -28.10 6.33 13.51
CA ARG A 220 -26.96 7.22 13.79
C ARG A 220 -26.56 7.96 12.50
N ILE A 221 -26.45 9.28 12.60
CA ILE A 221 -26.06 10.17 11.51
C ILE A 221 -24.85 10.98 12.01
N ARG A 222 -23.73 11.00 11.29
CA ARG A 222 -22.57 11.82 11.68
C ARG A 222 -22.77 13.27 11.26
N PHE A 223 -22.15 14.23 11.97
CA PHE A 223 -22.20 15.64 11.57
C PHE A 223 -21.65 15.87 10.16
N SER A 224 -20.71 15.04 9.69
CA SER A 224 -20.21 15.06 8.30
C SER A 224 -21.21 14.56 7.24
N GLN A 225 -22.42 14.16 7.63
CA GLN A 225 -23.56 13.85 6.76
C GLN A 225 -24.69 14.90 6.92
N LEU A 226 -24.55 15.86 7.85
CA LEU A 226 -25.52 16.91 8.12
C LEU A 226 -25.04 18.20 7.43
N THR A 227 -25.37 18.39 6.16
CA THR A 227 -24.97 19.57 5.38
C THR A 227 -25.93 20.74 5.60
N ASP A 228 -27.16 20.58 5.11
CA ASP A 228 -28.24 21.57 5.19
C ASP A 228 -29.52 20.91 5.74
N ILE A 229 -29.94 21.31 6.93
CA ILE A 229 -31.21 20.93 7.57
C ILE A 229 -32.24 22.01 7.25
N LEU A 230 -33.45 21.61 6.87
CA LEU A 230 -34.56 22.54 6.64
C LEU A 230 -35.48 22.55 7.87
N GLN A 231 -35.72 23.72 8.46
CA GLN A 231 -36.66 23.91 9.56
C GLN A 231 -37.96 24.52 9.04
N THR A 232 -39.07 23.83 9.25
CA THR A 232 -40.42 24.30 8.89
C THR A 232 -41.20 24.58 10.16
N ARG A 233 -42.10 25.58 10.14
CA ARG A 233 -42.96 25.90 11.29
C ARG A 233 -44.44 25.97 10.87
N SER A 234 -45.29 25.40 11.71
CA SER A 234 -46.74 25.55 11.68
C SER A 234 -47.22 26.22 12.97
N SER A 235 -48.52 26.43 13.13
CA SER A 235 -49.12 27.01 14.34
C SER A 235 -49.05 26.11 15.58
N GLN A 236 -48.67 24.83 15.45
CA GLN A 236 -48.62 23.86 16.56
C GLN A 236 -47.35 22.99 16.57
N GLU A 237 -46.71 22.77 15.42
CA GLU A 237 -45.50 21.95 15.28
C GLU A 237 -44.34 22.71 14.59
N VAL A 238 -43.11 22.44 15.03
CA VAL A 238 -41.88 22.67 14.26
C VAL A 238 -41.43 21.33 13.69
N SER A 239 -40.92 21.30 12.46
CA SER A 239 -40.26 20.11 11.91
C SER A 239 -38.84 20.42 11.45
N LEU A 240 -37.92 19.50 11.70
CA LEU A 240 -36.58 19.47 11.13
C LEU A 240 -36.53 18.38 10.06
N VAL A 241 -36.34 18.78 8.80
CA VAL A 241 -36.12 17.88 7.67
C VAL A 241 -34.63 17.77 7.42
N ILE A 242 -34.12 16.55 7.49
CA ILE A 242 -32.72 16.19 7.41
C ILE A 242 -32.56 15.30 6.15
N PRO A 243 -32.30 15.88 4.98
CA PRO A 243 -31.83 15.12 3.83
C PRO A 243 -30.41 14.62 4.09
N LEU A 244 -30.08 13.44 3.57
CA LEU A 244 -28.73 12.86 3.65
C LEU A 244 -28.32 12.37 2.27
N ASP A 245 -27.09 12.67 1.86
CA ASP A 245 -26.50 12.10 0.64
C ASP A 245 -26.34 10.56 0.74
N LEU A 246 -26.37 10.02 1.96
CA LEU A 246 -26.02 8.65 2.31
C LEU A 246 -26.93 8.07 3.41
N PRO A 247 -27.19 6.76 3.42
CA PRO A 247 -27.95 6.07 4.46
C PRO A 247 -27.48 6.35 5.89
N ALA A 248 -28.44 6.55 6.79
CA ALA A 248 -28.20 6.60 8.24
C ALA A 248 -27.91 5.22 8.81
N ILE A 249 -27.02 5.13 9.80
CA ILE A 249 -26.57 3.84 10.32
C ILE A 249 -27.58 3.27 11.32
N CYS A 250 -28.38 2.30 10.84
CA CYS A 250 -29.38 1.63 11.65
C CYS A 250 -28.80 0.55 12.59
N HIS A 251 -29.28 0.52 13.82
CA HIS A 251 -29.05 -0.52 14.82
C HIS A 251 -30.38 -0.92 15.48
N LYS A 252 -30.42 -2.12 16.06
CA LYS A 252 -31.54 -2.69 16.81
C LYS A 252 -31.04 -3.16 18.17
N LYS A 253 -31.67 -2.73 19.27
CA LYS A 253 -31.25 -3.16 20.62
C LYS A 253 -31.88 -4.50 20.99
N ILE A 254 -31.06 -5.43 21.45
CA ILE A 254 -31.53 -6.66 22.10
C ILE A 254 -31.87 -6.33 23.55
N THR A 255 -33.12 -6.59 23.94
CA THR A 255 -33.65 -6.32 25.29
C THR A 255 -33.57 -7.55 26.22
N ALA A 256 -33.62 -8.76 25.67
CA ALA A 256 -33.52 -10.01 26.42
C ALA A 256 -32.10 -10.59 26.31
N LEU A 257 -31.18 -10.05 27.10
CA LEU A 257 -29.79 -10.52 27.12
C LEU A 257 -29.66 -11.91 27.77
N LYS A 258 -28.79 -12.73 27.20
CA LYS A 258 -28.40 -14.07 27.67
C LYS A 258 -26.88 -14.22 27.58
N GLU A 259 -26.32 -15.26 28.19
CA GLU A 259 -24.89 -15.58 28.16
C GLU A 259 -24.25 -15.53 26.76
N GLU A 260 -24.97 -15.96 25.72
CA GLU A 260 -24.50 -15.90 24.32
C GLU A 260 -24.08 -14.50 23.82
N HIS A 261 -24.45 -13.42 24.53
CA HIS A 261 -24.08 -12.03 24.23
C HIS A 261 -22.82 -11.54 24.98
N PHE A 262 -22.23 -12.40 25.82
CA PHE A 262 -21.08 -12.14 26.68
C PHE A 262 -20.02 -13.22 26.41
N PRO A 263 -19.15 -13.05 25.39
CA PRO A 263 -18.22 -14.12 25.02
C PRO A 263 -17.30 -14.50 26.19
N PRO A 264 -17.17 -15.80 26.55
CA PRO A 264 -16.58 -16.20 27.83
C PRO A 264 -15.09 -15.88 28.00
N ASN A 265 -14.39 -15.73 26.87
CA ASN A 265 -12.98 -15.33 26.82
C ASN A 265 -12.78 -13.80 26.86
N GLU A 266 -13.83 -13.01 26.63
CA GLU A 266 -13.72 -11.55 26.64
C GLU A 266 -13.73 -11.01 28.06
N ASN A 267 -12.81 -10.09 28.34
CA ASN A 267 -12.70 -9.42 29.63
C ASN A 267 -13.50 -8.11 29.68
N ILE A 268 -14.04 -7.65 28.54
CA ILE A 268 -14.77 -6.39 28.41
C ILE A 268 -16.18 -6.68 27.88
N TRP A 269 -17.17 -5.94 28.37
CA TRP A 269 -18.53 -5.89 27.82
C TRP A 269 -19.06 -4.46 27.88
N ASN A 270 -19.84 -4.05 26.87
CA ASN A 270 -20.38 -2.70 26.75
C ASN A 270 -21.89 -2.73 26.43
N SER A 271 -22.66 -1.80 26.98
CA SER A 271 -24.07 -1.56 26.63
C SER A 271 -24.26 -1.32 25.13
N GLN A 272 -23.24 -0.78 24.46
CA GLN A 272 -23.22 -0.62 23.00
C GLN A 272 -23.24 -1.97 22.24
N ASP A 273 -22.72 -3.07 22.82
CA ASP A 273 -22.79 -4.40 22.19
C ASP A 273 -24.22 -4.94 22.12
N THR A 274 -25.15 -4.39 22.89
CA THR A 274 -26.58 -4.71 22.79
C THR A 274 -27.23 -4.16 21.52
N TRP A 275 -26.58 -3.21 20.83
CA TRP A 275 -27.06 -2.58 19.59
C TRP A 275 -26.50 -3.29 18.36
N PHE A 276 -27.27 -4.24 17.82
CA PHE A 276 -26.88 -5.00 16.64
C PHE A 276 -27.08 -4.14 15.38
N ARG A 277 -26.03 -4.01 14.58
CA ARG A 277 -26.02 -3.34 13.27
C ARG A 277 -27.05 -4.00 12.36
N GLN A 278 -27.87 -3.22 11.65
CA GLN A 278 -28.90 -3.75 10.75
C GLN A 278 -28.62 -3.36 9.30
N THR A 279 -29.04 -4.22 8.37
CA THR A 279 -28.92 -4.02 6.92
C THR A 279 -30.25 -3.59 6.28
N ASP A 280 -31.35 -4.10 6.84
CA ASP A 280 -32.70 -4.02 6.28
C ASP A 280 -33.74 -4.04 7.43
N ILE A 281 -34.85 -3.31 7.30
CA ILE A 281 -36.03 -3.45 8.17
C ILE A 281 -37.20 -3.83 7.25
N VAL A 282 -37.61 -5.09 7.31
CA VAL A 282 -38.47 -5.76 6.32
C VAL A 282 -39.56 -6.59 6.99
N HIS A 283 -40.66 -6.81 6.28
CA HIS A 283 -41.78 -7.59 6.82
C HIS A 283 -41.43 -9.07 7.07
N TYR A 284 -40.66 -9.70 6.17
CA TYR A 284 -40.36 -11.14 6.22
C TYR A 284 -38.84 -11.42 6.14
N PRO A 285 -38.07 -11.27 7.25
CA PRO A 285 -36.62 -11.45 7.25
C PRO A 285 -36.14 -12.81 6.70
N GLU A 286 -36.89 -13.89 6.98
CA GLU A 286 -36.53 -15.26 6.56
C GLU A 286 -36.45 -15.41 5.02
N GLN A 287 -37.26 -14.66 4.27
CA GLN A 287 -37.28 -14.72 2.80
C GLN A 287 -35.98 -14.15 2.20
N ILE A 288 -35.41 -13.15 2.85
CA ILE A 288 -34.27 -12.35 2.36
C ILE A 288 -32.92 -13.09 2.45
N ILE A 289 -32.91 -14.27 3.05
CA ILE A 289 -31.71 -15.12 3.17
C ILE A 289 -31.35 -15.77 1.82
N ARG A 290 -32.34 -16.05 0.95
CA ARG A 290 -32.17 -16.76 -0.35
C ARG A 290 -32.54 -15.89 -1.57
N THR A 291 -32.37 -14.57 -1.45
CA THR A 291 -32.62 -13.63 -2.54
C THR A 291 -31.31 -12.97 -2.96
N PRO A 292 -31.02 -12.84 -4.27
CA PRO A 292 -29.90 -12.05 -4.77
C PRO A 292 -29.88 -10.62 -4.23
N VAL A 293 -28.69 -10.02 -4.16
CA VAL A 293 -28.56 -8.62 -3.77
C VAL A 293 -28.91 -7.71 -4.94
N ASN A 294 -29.77 -6.73 -4.72
CA ASN A 294 -30.24 -5.78 -5.72
C ASN A 294 -30.37 -4.40 -5.06
N LEU A 295 -30.31 -3.33 -5.87
CA LEU A 295 -30.64 -1.97 -5.46
C LEU A 295 -32.14 -1.81 -5.11
N ARG A 296 -33.02 -2.46 -5.88
CA ARG A 296 -34.46 -2.52 -5.60
C ARG A 296 -34.76 -3.43 -4.41
N LYS A 297 -35.19 -2.85 -3.28
CA LYS A 297 -35.57 -3.61 -2.07
C LYS A 297 -37.08 -3.88 -1.95
N GLN A 298 -37.52 -5.03 -2.43
CA GLN A 298 -38.89 -5.53 -2.22
C GLN A 298 -39.19 -5.76 -0.72
N ASN A 299 -40.47 -5.67 -0.32
CA ASN A 299 -40.99 -5.98 1.03
C ASN A 299 -40.35 -5.22 2.22
N SER A 300 -39.75 -4.05 1.95
CA SER A 300 -39.21 -3.12 2.96
C SER A 300 -40.31 -2.53 3.84
N HIS A 301 -40.10 -2.52 5.16
CA HIS A 301 -40.94 -1.80 6.12
C HIS A 301 -40.39 -0.39 6.43
N ILE A 302 -39.06 -0.28 6.52
CA ILE A 302 -38.32 0.99 6.50
C ILE A 302 -37.10 0.79 5.61
N ASN A 303 -37.12 1.32 4.37
CA ASN A 303 -36.01 1.19 3.43
C ASN A 303 -34.94 2.27 3.68
N PHE A 304 -34.30 2.26 4.86
CA PHE A 304 -33.32 3.29 5.25
C PHE A 304 -32.04 3.35 4.37
N GLY A 305 -31.86 2.40 3.44
CA GLY A 305 -30.83 2.43 2.39
C GLY A 305 -31.19 3.21 1.13
N ARG A 306 -32.44 3.72 1.05
CA ARG A 306 -32.99 4.54 -0.07
C ARG A 306 -33.80 5.74 0.44
N TRP A 307 -34.52 5.56 1.55
CA TRP A 307 -35.25 6.60 2.27
C TRP A 307 -34.28 7.35 3.19
N THR A 308 -33.42 8.15 2.55
CA THR A 308 -32.31 8.88 3.17
C THR A 308 -32.73 10.15 3.89
N THR A 309 -33.97 10.62 3.70
CA THR A 309 -34.47 11.85 4.31
C THR A 309 -35.35 11.54 5.53
N PHE A 310 -35.04 12.21 6.64
CA PHE A 310 -35.80 12.15 7.89
C PHE A 310 -36.55 13.46 8.12
N ARG A 311 -37.82 13.42 8.56
CA ARG A 311 -38.53 14.59 9.09
C ARG A 311 -38.88 14.34 10.56
N LEU A 312 -38.26 15.09 11.46
CA LEU A 312 -38.50 15.05 12.90
C LEU A 312 -39.48 16.17 13.29
N SER A 313 -40.63 15.82 13.86
CA SER A 313 -41.66 16.81 14.25
C SER A 313 -41.74 16.97 15.77
N PHE A 314 -41.87 18.20 16.23
CA PHE A 314 -41.82 18.61 17.64
C PHE A 314 -42.94 19.61 17.96
N HIS A 315 -43.46 19.59 19.18
CA HIS A 315 -44.51 20.53 19.59
C HIS A 315 -43.95 21.94 19.82
N GLU A 316 -44.57 22.96 19.22
CA GLU A 316 -44.10 24.37 19.25
C GLU A 316 -43.93 24.88 20.69
N ASN A 317 -44.89 24.62 21.59
CA ASN A 317 -44.77 25.03 23.00
C ASN A 317 -43.56 24.38 23.68
N THR A 318 -43.33 23.08 23.46
CA THR A 318 -42.19 22.33 24.04
C THR A 318 -40.85 22.85 23.52
N ILE A 319 -40.80 23.52 22.37
CA ILE A 319 -39.62 24.23 21.88
C ILE A 319 -39.50 25.61 22.52
N ARG A 320 -40.59 26.39 22.62
CA ARG A 320 -40.59 27.72 23.25
C ARG A 320 -40.15 27.68 24.71
N ASP A 321 -40.59 26.68 25.45
CA ASP A 321 -40.29 26.51 26.87
C ASP A 321 -38.91 25.84 27.12
N SER A 322 -38.20 25.41 26.07
CA SER A 322 -37.00 24.56 26.19
C SER A 322 -35.75 25.18 25.59
N ASN A 323 -34.91 25.73 26.48
CA ASN A 323 -33.54 26.15 26.16
C ASN A 323 -32.74 25.03 25.43
N LYS A 324 -33.03 23.74 25.70
CA LYS A 324 -32.36 22.62 25.01
C LYS A 324 -32.46 22.70 23.49
N PHE A 325 -33.60 23.15 22.93
CA PHE A 325 -33.76 23.24 21.47
C PHE A 325 -32.91 24.36 20.88
N GLN A 326 -32.79 25.50 21.56
CA GLN A 326 -31.90 26.57 21.11
C GLN A 326 -30.42 26.19 21.25
N ILE A 327 -30.04 25.48 22.32
CA ILE A 327 -28.68 24.92 22.46
C ILE A 327 -28.40 23.89 21.34
N PHE A 328 -29.35 23.01 21.02
CA PHE A 328 -29.25 22.06 19.90
C PHE A 328 -29.00 22.77 18.56
N LYS A 329 -29.76 23.84 18.24
CA LYS A 329 -29.53 24.66 17.05
C LYS A 329 -28.17 25.36 17.06
N ASN A 330 -27.75 25.91 18.20
CA ASN A 330 -26.47 26.57 18.36
C ASN A 330 -25.30 25.60 18.12
N VAL A 331 -25.35 24.39 18.70
CA VAL A 331 -24.32 23.35 18.47
C VAL A 331 -24.22 23.01 16.99
N LEU A 332 -25.35 22.72 16.33
CA LEU A 332 -25.33 22.34 14.92
C LEU A 332 -24.68 23.42 14.06
N ARG A 333 -25.13 24.67 14.19
CA ARG A 333 -24.55 25.84 13.50
C ARG A 333 -23.06 25.98 13.77
N ASP A 334 -22.65 25.90 15.03
CA ASP A 334 -21.25 26.07 15.42
C ASP A 334 -20.35 24.96 14.88
N PHE A 335 -20.87 23.74 14.74
CA PHE A 335 -20.20 22.62 14.06
C PHE A 335 -20.41 22.60 12.53
N ASN A 336 -20.76 23.74 11.93
CA ASN A 336 -20.94 23.95 10.48
C ASN A 336 -22.09 23.15 9.83
N VAL A 337 -23.07 22.69 10.62
CA VAL A 337 -24.35 22.16 10.12
C VAL A 337 -25.33 23.32 9.98
N LYS A 338 -25.77 23.61 8.76
CA LYS A 338 -26.71 24.71 8.51
C LYS A 338 -28.13 24.30 8.86
N ILE A 339 -28.90 25.25 9.39
CA ILE A 339 -30.35 25.13 9.57
C ILE A 339 -30.99 26.30 8.82
N GLN A 340 -31.72 26.02 7.75
CA GLN A 340 -32.42 27.02 6.94
C GLN A 340 -33.90 27.02 7.32
N GLU A 341 -34.45 28.17 7.72
CA GLU A 341 -35.89 28.29 8.00
C GLU A 341 -36.67 28.50 6.67
N THR A 342 -37.77 27.77 6.45
CA THR A 342 -38.55 27.75 5.19
C THR A 342 -40.04 27.53 5.48
N ASP A 343 -40.87 28.46 5.00
CA ASP A 343 -42.34 28.45 5.14
C ASP A 343 -43.03 27.82 3.91
N ASP A 344 -42.31 27.67 2.80
CA ASP A 344 -42.76 27.17 1.50
C ASP A 344 -42.54 25.66 1.30
N PHE A 345 -42.14 24.94 2.35
CA PHE A 345 -41.81 23.53 2.30
C PHE A 345 -43.04 22.61 2.23
N ARG A 346 -43.06 21.67 1.27
CA ARG A 346 -44.19 20.78 1.00
C ARG A 346 -43.92 19.35 1.45
N VAL A 347 -44.78 18.82 2.32
CA VAL A 347 -44.84 17.38 2.60
C VAL A 347 -45.85 16.73 1.65
N VAL A 348 -45.37 15.91 0.73
CA VAL A 348 -46.19 15.13 -0.19
C VAL A 348 -46.59 13.82 0.49
N LYS A 349 -47.90 13.52 0.46
CA LYS A 349 -48.51 12.30 1.00
C LYS A 349 -49.38 11.69 -0.10
N GLU A 350 -48.97 10.53 -0.58
CA GLU A 350 -49.65 9.79 -1.63
C GLU A 350 -50.25 8.49 -1.06
N ALA A 351 -51.18 7.88 -1.80
CA ALA A 351 -51.74 6.59 -1.42
C ALA A 351 -50.76 5.46 -1.79
N GLU A 352 -50.49 4.55 -0.85
CA GLU A 352 -49.74 3.33 -1.14
C GLU A 352 -50.57 2.40 -2.07
N PRO A 353 -49.98 1.73 -3.08
CA PRO A 353 -48.56 1.74 -3.44
C PRO A 353 -48.19 2.90 -4.38
N ILE A 354 -47.14 3.65 -4.01
CA ILE A 354 -46.59 4.72 -4.85
C ILE A 354 -45.79 4.10 -6.01
N PRO A 355 -46.05 4.48 -7.28
CA PRO A 355 -45.25 4.03 -8.42
C PRO A 355 -43.77 4.41 -8.26
N THR A 356 -42.89 3.57 -8.79
CA THR A 356 -41.44 3.84 -8.85
C THR A 356 -40.93 3.44 -10.22
N VAL A 357 -39.78 4.00 -10.63
CA VAL A 357 -39.15 3.74 -11.94
C VAL A 357 -39.12 2.24 -12.30
N TRP A 358 -38.84 1.41 -11.28
CA TRP A 358 -38.83 -0.05 -11.32
C TRP A 358 -40.05 -0.66 -12.01
N LYS A 359 -41.25 -0.05 -11.89
CA LYS A 359 -42.50 -0.50 -12.53
C LYS A 359 -42.32 -0.69 -14.04
N TRP A 360 -41.70 0.30 -14.70
CA TRP A 360 -41.60 0.37 -16.16
C TRP A 360 -40.28 -0.21 -16.70
N ILE A 361 -39.23 -0.30 -15.89
CA ILE A 361 -37.91 -0.81 -16.32
C ILE A 361 -37.62 -2.28 -15.97
N ASP A 362 -38.35 -2.88 -15.02
CA ASP A 362 -38.25 -4.32 -14.69
C ASP A 362 -39.37 -5.11 -15.41
N ALA A 363 -39.07 -6.29 -15.95
CA ALA A 363 -40.04 -7.08 -16.73
C ALA A 363 -41.19 -7.66 -15.87
N PRO A 364 -42.42 -7.83 -16.39
CA PRO A 364 -43.61 -8.23 -15.62
C PRO A 364 -43.43 -9.46 -14.70
N SER A 365 -42.73 -10.48 -15.19
CA SER A 365 -42.43 -11.72 -14.45
C SER A 365 -41.53 -11.52 -13.21
N THR A 366 -40.81 -10.39 -13.11
CA THR A 366 -39.97 -10.05 -11.95
C THR A 366 -40.71 -9.28 -10.86
N HIS A 367 -41.94 -8.81 -11.14
CA HIS A 367 -42.79 -8.10 -10.17
C HIS A 367 -43.70 -9.04 -9.37
N LYS A 368 -44.07 -10.20 -9.92
CA LYS A 368 -45.17 -11.03 -9.42
C LYS A 368 -44.67 -12.39 -8.90
N SER A 369 -45.01 -12.72 -7.65
CA SER A 369 -44.56 -13.94 -6.95
C SER A 369 -45.52 -15.15 -7.12
N ARG A 370 -46.42 -15.09 -8.11
CA ARG A 370 -47.45 -16.09 -8.40
C ARG A 370 -47.75 -16.08 -9.91
N PRO A 371 -48.00 -17.23 -10.56
CA PRO A 371 -48.42 -17.27 -11.96
C PRO A 371 -49.78 -16.58 -12.18
N LEU A 372 -49.96 -16.04 -13.38
CA LEU A 372 -51.07 -15.17 -13.80
C LEU A 372 -52.29 -15.94 -14.32
N SER A 373 -53.41 -15.22 -14.42
CA SER A 373 -54.58 -15.60 -15.22
C SER A 373 -54.60 -14.84 -16.55
N SER A 374 -55.24 -15.42 -17.58
CA SER A 374 -55.24 -14.93 -18.97
C SER A 374 -56.02 -13.62 -19.21
N LEU A 375 -56.27 -12.84 -18.17
CA LEU A 375 -56.78 -11.47 -18.23
C LEU A 375 -55.73 -10.45 -17.77
N GLU A 376 -54.75 -10.88 -16.98
CA GLU A 376 -53.64 -10.07 -16.45
C GLU A 376 -52.44 -10.04 -17.41
N ASP A 377 -52.42 -10.93 -18.41
CA ASP A 377 -51.47 -10.91 -19.53
C ASP A 377 -51.71 -9.71 -20.48
N LEU A 378 -52.78 -8.93 -20.26
CA LEU A 378 -53.03 -7.63 -20.92
C LEU A 378 -52.40 -6.45 -20.15
N GLU A 379 -51.69 -6.69 -19.05
CA GLU A 379 -50.87 -5.66 -18.36
C GLU A 379 -49.43 -5.56 -18.94
N GLU A 380 -49.10 -6.25 -20.04
CA GLU A 380 -47.75 -6.27 -20.60
C GLU A 380 -47.29 -4.92 -21.22
N ASP A 381 -48.22 -4.03 -21.56
CA ASP A 381 -47.94 -2.74 -22.25
C ASP A 381 -47.15 -1.72 -21.41
N GLU A 382 -47.04 -1.87 -20.08
CA GLU A 382 -46.33 -0.89 -19.22
C GLU A 382 -44.80 -1.09 -19.15
N TYR A 383 -44.24 -2.16 -19.74
CA TYR A 383 -42.81 -2.45 -19.68
C TYR A 383 -42.03 -1.87 -20.86
N THR A 384 -41.01 -1.03 -20.58
CA THR A 384 -40.13 -0.44 -21.59
C THR A 384 -38.74 -1.08 -21.56
N PRO A 385 -38.36 -1.90 -22.57
CA PRO A 385 -37.06 -2.58 -22.59
C PRO A 385 -35.90 -1.61 -22.87
N LEU A 386 -35.07 -1.34 -21.85
CA LEU A 386 -33.83 -0.57 -21.99
C LEU A 386 -32.63 -1.52 -22.26
N PRO A 387 -31.73 -1.21 -23.22
CA PRO A 387 -30.48 -1.94 -23.40
C PRO A 387 -29.65 -1.98 -22.11
N PHE A 388 -28.98 -3.10 -21.82
CA PHE A 388 -28.29 -3.30 -20.53
C PHE A 388 -27.27 -2.20 -20.20
N THR A 389 -26.60 -1.63 -21.19
CA THR A 389 -25.68 -0.48 -21.03
C THR A 389 -26.38 0.76 -20.48
N VAL A 390 -27.55 1.11 -21.01
CA VAL A 390 -28.41 2.21 -20.54
C VAL A 390 -29.02 1.87 -19.18
N ARG A 391 -29.55 0.65 -19.02
CA ARG A 391 -30.15 0.17 -17.77
C ARG A 391 -29.15 0.18 -16.61
N TYR A 392 -27.93 -0.32 -16.83
CA TYR A 392 -26.84 -0.25 -15.86
C TYR A 392 -26.53 1.20 -15.48
N GLN A 393 -26.38 2.10 -16.45
CA GLN A 393 -26.02 3.49 -16.18
C GLN A 393 -27.17 4.29 -15.55
N LEU A 394 -28.43 3.91 -15.78
CA LEU A 394 -29.59 4.40 -15.02
C LEU A 394 -29.52 3.94 -13.57
N GLU A 395 -29.19 2.67 -13.29
CA GLU A 395 -28.98 2.18 -11.93
C GLU A 395 -27.74 2.81 -11.23
N VAL A 396 -26.70 3.22 -11.98
CA VAL A 396 -25.61 4.07 -11.46
C VAL A 396 -26.17 5.40 -10.93
N CYS A 397 -27.00 6.11 -11.72
CA CYS A 397 -27.63 7.36 -11.31
C CYS A 397 -28.64 7.18 -10.15
N LEU A 398 -29.45 6.11 -10.18
CA LEU A 398 -30.44 5.82 -9.12
C LEU A 398 -29.76 5.44 -7.81
N SER A 399 -28.69 4.64 -7.85
CA SER A 399 -27.95 4.19 -6.65
C SER A 399 -27.37 5.37 -5.86
N HIS A 400 -26.78 6.33 -6.57
CA HIS A 400 -26.23 7.57 -6.03
C HIS A 400 -27.26 8.69 -5.80
N GLN A 401 -28.55 8.47 -6.07
CA GLN A 401 -29.63 9.46 -5.93
C GLN A 401 -29.48 10.71 -6.84
N TYR A 402 -28.66 10.65 -7.89
CA TYR A 402 -28.59 11.70 -8.92
C TYR A 402 -29.89 11.80 -9.73
N LEU A 403 -30.60 10.67 -9.83
CA LEU A 403 -32.01 10.59 -10.23
C LEU A 403 -32.79 9.88 -9.10
N ASN A 404 -34.02 10.32 -8.84
CA ASN A 404 -34.86 9.76 -7.77
C ASN A 404 -35.80 8.68 -8.34
N GLU A 405 -35.85 7.51 -7.71
CA GLU A 405 -36.70 6.38 -8.11
C GLU A 405 -38.22 6.65 -8.00
N TYR A 406 -38.61 7.72 -7.30
CA TYR A 406 -39.99 8.19 -7.16
C TYR A 406 -40.37 9.31 -8.13
N THR A 407 -39.42 10.11 -8.65
CA THR A 407 -39.73 11.15 -9.66
C THR A 407 -39.49 10.68 -11.09
N THR A 408 -38.71 9.62 -11.27
CA THR A 408 -38.41 9.01 -12.57
C THR A 408 -39.59 8.14 -13.03
N ASN A 409 -40.40 8.70 -13.93
CA ASN A 409 -41.67 8.13 -14.39
C ASN A 409 -41.58 7.48 -15.78
N GLU A 410 -42.70 6.90 -16.24
CA GLU A 410 -42.82 6.27 -17.56
C GLU A 410 -42.36 7.14 -18.73
N ALA A 411 -42.80 8.40 -18.77
CA ALA A 411 -42.47 9.34 -19.85
C ALA A 411 -40.96 9.65 -19.91
N PHE A 412 -40.26 9.63 -18.78
CA PHE A 412 -38.80 9.67 -18.76
C PHE A 412 -38.19 8.39 -19.36
N VAL A 413 -38.73 7.21 -19.05
CA VAL A 413 -38.21 5.92 -19.53
C VAL A 413 -38.39 5.78 -21.04
N HIS A 414 -39.56 6.11 -21.59
CA HIS A 414 -39.78 6.17 -23.04
C HIS A 414 -38.82 7.15 -23.71
N ARG A 415 -38.71 8.39 -23.22
CA ARG A 415 -37.80 9.41 -23.79
C ARG A 415 -36.32 9.02 -23.69
N LEU A 416 -35.94 8.22 -22.67
CA LEU A 416 -34.61 7.65 -22.55
C LEU A 416 -34.36 6.54 -23.59
N ALA A 417 -35.37 5.74 -23.91
CA ALA A 417 -35.29 4.74 -24.98
C ALA A 417 -35.20 5.39 -26.38
N GLU A 418 -36.01 6.43 -26.63
CA GLU A 418 -36.03 7.20 -27.90
C GLU A 418 -34.67 7.80 -28.29
N LEU A 419 -33.81 8.14 -27.32
CA LEU A 419 -32.45 8.63 -27.59
C LEU A 419 -31.56 7.59 -28.31
N GLY A 420 -31.86 6.30 -28.15
CA GLY A 420 -31.01 5.20 -28.56
C GLY A 420 -29.80 5.00 -27.64
N GLU A 421 -29.30 3.75 -27.61
CA GLU A 421 -28.34 3.24 -26.63
C GLU A 421 -27.16 4.19 -26.34
N LYS A 422 -26.45 4.62 -27.40
CA LYS A 422 -25.25 5.43 -27.28
C LYS A 422 -25.53 6.77 -26.56
N LYS A 423 -26.52 7.53 -27.03
CA LYS A 423 -26.83 8.87 -26.49
C LYS A 423 -27.39 8.78 -25.06
N ALA A 424 -28.25 7.81 -24.80
CA ALA A 424 -28.80 7.56 -23.47
C ALA A 424 -27.71 7.22 -22.45
N LYS A 425 -26.76 6.35 -22.84
CA LYS A 425 -25.56 6.02 -22.04
C LYS A 425 -24.68 7.25 -21.81
N GLU A 426 -24.30 7.99 -22.85
CA GLU A 426 -23.42 9.17 -22.75
C GLU A 426 -24.01 10.25 -21.83
N LEU A 427 -25.33 10.46 -21.92
CA LEU A 427 -26.05 11.40 -21.06
C LEU A 427 -26.03 10.98 -19.58
N LEU A 428 -26.32 9.71 -19.27
CA LEU A 428 -26.33 9.21 -17.89
C LEU A 428 -24.91 9.04 -17.32
N GLU A 429 -23.89 8.81 -18.15
CA GLU A 429 -22.48 8.89 -17.74
C GLU A 429 -22.12 10.32 -17.30
N HIS A 430 -22.58 11.34 -18.01
CA HIS A 430 -22.34 12.74 -17.66
C HIS A 430 -23.09 13.17 -16.38
N VAL A 431 -24.37 12.77 -16.22
CA VAL A 431 -25.13 12.99 -14.96
C VAL A 431 -24.38 12.41 -13.76
N ALA A 432 -23.89 11.18 -13.87
CA ALA A 432 -23.11 10.53 -12.81
C ALA A 432 -21.71 11.15 -12.62
N THR A 433 -21.08 11.67 -13.68
CA THR A 433 -19.76 12.32 -13.61
C THR A 433 -19.85 13.69 -12.91
N ASN A 434 -20.89 14.47 -13.21
CA ASN A 434 -21.14 15.78 -12.58
C ASN A 434 -21.65 15.68 -11.13
N LYS A 435 -22.07 14.48 -10.69
CA LYS A 435 -22.60 14.20 -9.34
C LYS A 435 -23.73 15.13 -8.89
N THR A 436 -24.52 15.60 -9.84
CA THR A 436 -25.58 16.60 -9.63
C THR A 436 -26.92 15.88 -9.44
N ILE A 437 -27.72 16.33 -8.46
CA ILE A 437 -29.06 15.79 -8.17
C ILE A 437 -30.09 16.50 -9.06
N TYR A 438 -30.73 15.75 -9.96
CA TYR A 438 -31.81 16.22 -10.83
C TYR A 438 -33.16 15.78 -10.26
N TYR A 439 -33.78 16.69 -9.49
CA TYR A 439 -35.09 16.46 -8.86
C TYR A 439 -36.19 16.18 -9.88
N ASN A 440 -36.28 17.03 -10.90
CA ASN A 440 -37.03 16.78 -12.12
C ASN A 440 -36.11 16.03 -13.10
N PRO A 441 -36.30 14.72 -13.32
CA PRO A 441 -35.38 13.91 -14.12
C PRO A 441 -35.44 14.28 -15.61
N VAL A 442 -36.51 14.94 -16.08
CA VAL A 442 -36.65 15.37 -17.48
C VAL A 442 -35.64 16.46 -17.86
N GLU A 443 -35.08 17.18 -16.88
CA GLU A 443 -34.08 18.24 -17.11
C GLU A 443 -32.78 17.72 -17.73
N ILE A 444 -32.41 16.44 -17.51
CA ILE A 444 -31.18 15.89 -18.10
C ILE A 444 -31.23 15.90 -19.63
N PHE A 445 -32.42 15.76 -20.23
CA PHE A 445 -32.60 15.78 -21.69
C PHE A 445 -32.37 17.16 -22.33
N ASN A 446 -32.16 18.20 -21.52
CA ASN A 446 -31.79 19.54 -21.99
C ASN A 446 -30.26 19.76 -22.03
N ILE A 447 -29.47 18.80 -21.53
CA ILE A 447 -28.00 18.87 -21.53
C ILE A 447 -27.48 18.65 -22.97
N PRO A 448 -26.68 19.58 -23.54
CA PRO A 448 -26.05 19.37 -24.84
C PRO A 448 -25.17 18.12 -24.85
N PHE A 449 -25.34 17.24 -25.85
CA PHE A 449 -24.75 15.90 -25.86
C PHE A 449 -23.27 15.87 -25.47
N PRO A 450 -22.93 15.37 -24.26
CA PRO A 450 -21.58 15.43 -23.73
C PRO A 450 -20.74 14.23 -24.22
N ASN A 451 -19.41 14.39 -24.22
CA ASN A 451 -18.51 13.26 -24.43
C ASN A 451 -18.62 12.28 -23.25
N GLY A 452 -19.07 11.05 -23.52
CA GLY A 452 -19.16 9.99 -22.51
C GLY A 452 -17.79 9.65 -21.88
N ALA A 453 -17.80 9.37 -20.58
CA ALA A 453 -16.62 9.03 -19.80
C ALA A 453 -15.90 7.76 -20.30
N THR A 454 -16.64 6.84 -20.93
CA THR A 454 -16.09 5.58 -21.46
C THR A 454 -15.76 5.61 -22.97
N ASN A 455 -15.74 6.79 -23.60
CA ASN A 455 -15.42 6.95 -25.03
C ASN A 455 -13.91 7.13 -25.33
N GLY A 456 -13.05 7.16 -24.30
CA GLY A 456 -11.61 7.38 -24.46
C GLY A 456 -10.87 6.19 -25.09
N LYS A 457 -9.81 6.48 -25.86
CA LYS A 457 -8.85 5.44 -26.31
C LYS A 457 -7.98 5.01 -25.13
N ILE A 458 -8.32 3.89 -24.49
CA ILE A 458 -7.52 3.29 -23.42
C ILE A 458 -6.32 2.48 -23.98
N PRO A 459 -5.24 2.28 -23.21
CA PRO A 459 -4.13 1.41 -23.61
C PRO A 459 -4.60 -0.05 -23.82
N LYS A 460 -3.98 -0.76 -24.78
CA LYS A 460 -4.34 -2.16 -25.13
C LYS A 460 -4.30 -3.16 -23.95
N HIS A 461 -3.56 -2.85 -22.88
CA HIS A 461 -3.45 -3.70 -21.69
C HIS A 461 -4.48 -3.38 -20.60
N CYS A 462 -5.34 -2.38 -20.81
CA CYS A 462 -6.41 -1.98 -19.91
C CYS A 462 -7.79 -2.35 -20.48
N CYS A 463 -8.79 -2.42 -19.60
CA CYS A 463 -10.19 -2.65 -19.95
C CYS A 463 -11.11 -1.78 -19.07
N TYR A 464 -12.28 -1.42 -19.61
CA TYR A 464 -13.35 -0.83 -18.81
C TYR A 464 -14.03 -1.92 -17.97
N ILE A 465 -14.09 -1.74 -16.65
CA ILE A 465 -14.69 -2.70 -15.71
C ILE A 465 -15.83 -2.03 -14.94
N ARG A 466 -17.00 -2.67 -14.92
CA ARG A 466 -18.15 -2.28 -14.09
C ARG A 466 -17.88 -2.59 -12.62
N SER A 467 -18.31 -1.74 -11.69
CA SER A 467 -18.07 -1.91 -10.25
C SER A 467 -19.34 -1.80 -9.41
N ALA A 468 -19.36 -2.49 -8.26
CA ALA A 468 -20.42 -2.42 -7.27
C ALA A 468 -19.86 -2.38 -5.85
N GLU A 469 -20.17 -1.32 -5.12
CA GLU A 469 -19.84 -1.16 -3.69
C GLU A 469 -21.04 -1.56 -2.84
N VAL A 470 -20.92 -2.69 -2.14
CA VAL A 470 -21.97 -3.29 -1.30
C VAL A 470 -21.76 -2.87 0.15
N THR A 471 -22.56 -1.90 0.60
CA THR A 471 -22.56 -1.45 2.00
C THR A 471 -23.53 -2.29 2.85
N PRO A 472 -23.54 -2.13 4.19
CA PRO A 472 -24.53 -2.76 5.05
C PRO A 472 -25.97 -2.47 4.63
N SER A 473 -26.30 -1.23 4.27
CA SER A 473 -27.66 -0.81 3.97
C SER A 473 -28.03 -0.83 2.48
N THR A 474 -27.09 -0.67 1.55
CA THR A 474 -27.43 -0.48 0.13
C THR A 474 -26.36 -1.06 -0.82
N ILE A 475 -26.40 -0.69 -2.08
CA ILE A 475 -25.40 -1.01 -3.11
C ILE A 475 -25.25 0.20 -4.04
N TYR A 476 -24.01 0.57 -4.36
CA TYR A 476 -23.68 1.65 -5.30
C TYR A 476 -23.03 1.07 -6.54
N TYR A 477 -23.50 1.43 -7.74
CA TYR A 477 -22.89 0.99 -8.99
C TYR A 477 -22.03 2.11 -9.57
N GLY A 478 -20.79 1.81 -9.93
CA GLY A 478 -19.86 2.80 -10.49
C GLY A 478 -19.99 2.96 -11.99
N ILE A 479 -19.66 4.16 -12.50
CA ILE A 479 -19.30 4.35 -13.92
C ILE A 479 -18.12 3.39 -14.24
N PRO A 480 -18.10 2.69 -15.38
CA PRO A 480 -17.03 1.71 -15.65
C PRO A 480 -15.63 2.35 -15.58
N SER A 481 -14.76 1.83 -14.72
CA SER A 481 -13.40 2.35 -14.52
C SER A 481 -12.40 1.71 -15.49
N VAL A 482 -11.34 2.43 -15.82
CA VAL A 482 -10.21 1.89 -16.59
C VAL A 482 -9.27 1.16 -15.64
N ASP A 483 -9.30 -0.17 -15.67
CA ASP A 483 -8.43 -1.04 -14.88
C ASP A 483 -7.39 -1.70 -15.81
N THR A 484 -6.17 -1.95 -15.31
CA THR A 484 -5.22 -2.82 -16.01
C THR A 484 -5.72 -4.26 -15.99
N SER A 485 -5.73 -4.91 -17.15
CA SER A 485 -6.29 -6.25 -17.30
C SER A 485 -5.50 -7.34 -16.55
N ASN A 486 -6.16 -8.46 -16.31
CA ASN A 486 -5.55 -9.72 -15.86
C ASN A 486 -5.87 -10.84 -16.86
N ARG A 487 -5.38 -12.05 -16.60
CA ARG A 487 -5.54 -13.21 -17.49
C ARG A 487 -7.00 -13.51 -17.81
N VAL A 488 -7.88 -13.45 -16.79
CA VAL A 488 -9.31 -13.76 -16.93
C VAL A 488 -10.00 -12.74 -17.82
N PHE A 489 -9.76 -11.44 -17.59
CA PHE A 489 -10.32 -10.37 -18.44
C PHE A 489 -9.80 -10.41 -19.88
N ARG A 490 -8.52 -10.75 -20.10
CA ARG A 490 -7.97 -10.91 -21.46
C ARG A 490 -8.53 -12.11 -22.20
N TYR A 491 -8.65 -13.26 -21.53
CA TYR A 491 -9.17 -14.46 -22.17
C TYR A 491 -10.65 -14.34 -22.52
N TYR A 492 -11.45 -13.72 -21.64
CA TYR A 492 -12.88 -13.49 -21.84
C TYR A 492 -13.18 -12.05 -22.28
N GLN A 493 -12.30 -11.42 -23.07
CA GLN A 493 -12.43 -10.02 -23.48
C GLN A 493 -13.72 -9.73 -24.25
N GLU A 494 -14.22 -10.69 -25.04
CA GLU A 494 -15.52 -10.61 -25.73
C GLU A 494 -16.73 -10.56 -24.76
N TYR A 495 -16.56 -11.03 -23.52
CA TYR A 495 -17.53 -10.93 -22.42
C TYR A 495 -17.09 -9.94 -21.32
N ALA A 496 -16.16 -9.02 -21.60
CA ALA A 496 -15.64 -8.07 -20.59
C ALA A 496 -16.78 -7.29 -19.89
N ASP A 497 -17.84 -6.95 -20.64
CA ASP A 497 -19.02 -6.25 -20.14
C ASP A 497 -19.87 -7.08 -19.14
N ARG A 498 -19.71 -8.41 -19.12
CA ARG A 498 -20.39 -9.33 -18.19
C ARG A 498 -19.67 -9.51 -16.87
N PHE A 499 -18.49 -8.93 -16.67
CA PHE A 499 -17.84 -8.94 -15.35
C PHE A 499 -18.27 -7.75 -14.47
N LEU A 500 -18.15 -7.93 -13.16
CA LEU A 500 -18.40 -6.92 -12.14
C LEU A 500 -17.33 -7.01 -11.04
N ARG A 501 -16.68 -5.88 -10.72
CA ARG A 501 -15.76 -5.74 -9.58
C ARG A 501 -16.58 -5.35 -8.35
N VAL A 502 -16.80 -6.29 -7.44
CA VAL A 502 -17.59 -6.08 -6.22
C VAL A 502 -16.67 -5.73 -5.06
N GLN A 503 -17.06 -4.81 -4.19
CA GLN A 503 -16.34 -4.45 -2.96
C GLN A 503 -17.29 -4.36 -1.75
N PHE A 504 -16.84 -4.85 -0.58
CA PHE A 504 -17.59 -4.85 0.67
C PHE A 504 -17.05 -3.80 1.66
N CYS A 505 -17.58 -2.58 1.54
CA CYS A 505 -17.27 -1.44 2.39
C CYS A 505 -18.31 -1.25 3.51
N ASP A 506 -17.96 -0.45 4.51
CA ASP A 506 -18.93 0.14 5.46
C ASP A 506 -19.38 1.52 4.94
N GLU A 507 -20.52 2.02 5.41
CA GLU A 507 -21.12 3.30 4.97
C GLU A 507 -20.10 4.45 5.04
N ASN A 508 -20.19 5.40 4.11
CA ASN A 508 -19.00 6.16 3.68
C ASN A 508 -18.29 6.92 4.83
N HIS A 509 -16.98 7.06 4.67
CA HIS A 509 -16.01 7.47 5.69
C HIS A 509 -15.87 6.48 6.88
N PHE A 510 -16.20 5.19 6.71
CA PHE A 510 -15.73 4.10 7.59
C PHE A 510 -14.77 3.11 6.89
N GLY A 511 -14.77 3.06 5.56
CA GLY A 511 -13.79 2.28 4.79
C GLY A 511 -14.15 0.80 4.70
N LYS A 512 -13.21 -0.10 5.02
CA LYS A 512 -13.50 -1.55 5.06
C LYS A 512 -14.42 -1.88 6.23
N ILE A 513 -15.23 -2.94 6.11
CA ILE A 513 -16.00 -3.50 7.22
C ILE A 513 -15.03 -4.09 8.26
N TYR A 514 -14.71 -3.33 9.30
CA TYR A 514 -13.83 -3.77 10.39
C TYR A 514 -14.56 -4.60 11.44
N PRO A 515 -13.84 -5.46 12.19
CA PRO A 515 -14.34 -6.05 13.43
C PRO A 515 -14.72 -5.00 14.48
N ASN A 516 -15.59 -5.36 15.43
CA ASN A 516 -15.87 -4.55 16.62
C ASN A 516 -14.58 -4.41 17.45
N PRO A 517 -14.09 -3.20 17.81
CA PRO A 517 -12.78 -3.01 18.47
C PRO A 517 -12.59 -3.71 19.83
N ASN A 518 -13.68 -4.16 20.46
CA ASN A 518 -13.67 -4.93 21.71
C ASN A 518 -13.76 -6.46 21.50
N GLY A 519 -13.49 -6.95 20.28
CA GLY A 519 -13.56 -8.38 19.94
C GLY A 519 -14.97 -8.95 19.76
N ASN A 520 -16.00 -8.32 20.34
CA ASN A 520 -17.38 -8.78 20.32
C ASN A 520 -18.08 -8.52 18.98
N ASN A 521 -17.79 -9.38 18.00
CA ASN A 521 -18.29 -9.29 16.63
C ASN A 521 -19.75 -9.74 16.45
N LEU A 522 -20.45 -10.11 17.51
CA LEU A 522 -21.86 -10.53 17.46
C LEU A 522 -22.77 -9.39 16.95
N SER A 523 -22.49 -8.15 17.39
CA SER A 523 -23.22 -6.94 16.99
C SER A 523 -23.19 -6.68 15.47
N MET A 524 -22.22 -7.24 14.74
CA MET A 524 -22.05 -7.10 13.29
C MET A 524 -22.60 -8.30 12.48
N ARG A 525 -23.28 -9.26 13.12
CA ARG A 525 -23.78 -10.51 12.50
C ARG A 525 -24.53 -10.30 11.18
N GLU A 526 -25.47 -9.36 11.14
CA GLU A 526 -26.31 -9.13 9.95
C GLU A 526 -25.50 -8.57 8.76
N VAL A 527 -24.45 -7.77 9.03
CA VAL A 527 -23.53 -7.30 7.99
C VAL A 527 -22.77 -8.46 7.36
N TYR A 528 -22.21 -9.35 8.20
CA TYR A 528 -21.53 -10.55 7.69
C TYR A 528 -22.49 -11.53 7.00
N ALA A 529 -23.77 -11.57 7.41
CA ALA A 529 -24.81 -12.33 6.72
C ALA A 529 -25.10 -11.75 5.33
N ARG A 530 -25.21 -10.43 5.17
CA ARG A 530 -25.35 -9.75 3.87
C ARG A 530 -24.14 -9.97 2.96
N VAL A 531 -22.92 -9.87 3.46
CA VAL A 531 -21.70 -10.20 2.71
C VAL A 531 -21.71 -11.65 2.25
N MET A 532 -22.10 -12.59 3.12
CA MET A 532 -22.19 -14.01 2.77
C MET A 532 -23.26 -14.25 1.70
N ARG A 533 -24.47 -13.70 1.87
CA ARG A 533 -25.56 -13.77 0.89
C ARG A 533 -25.12 -13.23 -0.47
N THR A 534 -24.38 -12.12 -0.52
CA THR A 534 -23.86 -11.58 -1.79
C THR A 534 -22.91 -12.57 -2.49
N LEU A 535 -22.09 -13.29 -1.73
CA LEU A 535 -21.16 -14.30 -2.27
C LEU A 535 -21.84 -15.64 -2.64
N GLN A 536 -23.02 -15.94 -2.08
CA GLN A 536 -23.76 -17.19 -2.31
C GLN A 536 -24.88 -17.03 -3.34
N GLU A 537 -25.73 -16.02 -3.15
CA GLU A 537 -26.95 -15.73 -3.92
C GLU A 537 -26.71 -14.63 -4.98
N GLY A 538 -25.49 -14.14 -5.15
CA GLY A 538 -25.11 -13.20 -6.22
C GLY A 538 -25.66 -11.77 -6.09
N ILE A 539 -25.53 -11.02 -7.19
CA ILE A 539 -26.06 -9.66 -7.38
C ILE A 539 -26.90 -9.64 -8.66
N THR A 540 -28.06 -8.98 -8.66
CA THR A 540 -28.85 -8.75 -9.88
C THR A 540 -28.86 -7.26 -10.23
N ILE A 541 -28.65 -6.95 -11.51
CA ILE A 541 -28.71 -5.61 -12.10
C ILE A 541 -29.48 -5.74 -13.42
N GLY A 542 -30.57 -5.01 -13.62
CA GLY A 542 -31.47 -5.22 -14.77
C GLY A 542 -31.85 -6.70 -14.98
N ASP A 543 -31.67 -7.18 -16.20
CA ASP A 543 -31.86 -8.57 -16.64
C ASP A 543 -30.72 -9.53 -16.23
N ARG A 544 -29.59 -9.01 -15.73
CA ARG A 544 -28.36 -9.78 -15.52
C ARG A 544 -28.17 -10.19 -14.06
N HIS A 545 -28.01 -11.50 -13.87
CA HIS A 545 -27.62 -12.08 -12.60
C HIS A 545 -26.11 -12.39 -12.58
N TYR A 546 -25.40 -11.73 -11.67
CA TYR A 546 -23.96 -11.81 -11.46
C TYR A 546 -23.61 -12.78 -10.33
N GLU A 547 -22.94 -13.88 -10.66
CA GLU A 547 -22.46 -14.89 -9.72
C GLU A 547 -21.02 -14.61 -9.27
N PHE A 548 -20.65 -14.98 -8.04
CA PHE A 548 -19.26 -14.89 -7.56
C PHE A 548 -18.34 -15.79 -8.39
N VAL A 549 -17.20 -15.26 -8.86
CA VAL A 549 -16.17 -16.01 -9.58
C VAL A 549 -15.02 -16.39 -8.63
N ALA A 550 -14.26 -15.39 -8.17
CA ALA A 550 -13.06 -15.53 -7.34
C ALA A 550 -12.60 -14.14 -6.84
N PHE A 551 -11.43 -14.07 -6.20
CA PHE A 551 -10.74 -12.81 -5.86
C PHE A 551 -9.22 -12.96 -6.03
N GLY A 552 -8.53 -11.90 -6.50
CA GLY A 552 -7.08 -11.78 -6.42
C GLY A 552 -6.58 -11.45 -4.99
N ASN A 553 -5.26 -11.52 -4.75
CA ASN A 553 -4.69 -11.15 -3.44
C ASN A 553 -4.93 -9.66 -3.10
N SER A 554 -4.77 -8.76 -4.08
CA SER A 554 -5.13 -7.33 -3.94
C SER A 554 -6.61 -7.19 -3.61
N GLN A 555 -7.50 -7.72 -4.44
CA GLN A 555 -8.96 -7.69 -4.21
C GLN A 555 -9.35 -8.24 -2.83
N PHE A 556 -8.76 -9.35 -2.37
CA PHE A 556 -9.04 -9.88 -1.02
C PHE A 556 -8.62 -8.93 0.10
N ARG A 557 -7.48 -8.23 -0.06
CA ARG A 557 -7.12 -7.10 0.81
C ARG A 557 -8.21 -6.02 0.72
N GLU A 558 -8.67 -5.66 -0.48
CA GLU A 558 -9.65 -4.57 -0.65
C GLU A 558 -11.07 -4.87 -0.12
N HIS A 559 -11.30 -6.06 0.44
CA HIS A 559 -12.62 -6.63 0.70
C HIS A 559 -13.45 -6.75 -0.60
N GLY A 560 -12.78 -6.95 -1.73
CA GLY A 560 -13.38 -7.09 -3.04
C GLY A 560 -13.24 -8.48 -3.66
N ALA A 561 -13.98 -8.67 -4.75
CA ALA A 561 -14.09 -9.89 -5.51
C ALA A 561 -14.52 -9.62 -6.96
N CYS A 562 -14.32 -10.60 -7.83
CA CYS A 562 -14.83 -10.59 -9.19
C CYS A 562 -16.08 -11.47 -9.30
N PHE A 563 -17.09 -10.94 -9.99
CA PHE A 563 -18.37 -11.58 -10.28
C PHE A 563 -18.61 -11.59 -11.81
N PHE A 564 -19.45 -12.49 -12.31
CA PHE A 564 -19.75 -12.64 -13.74
C PHE A 564 -21.23 -12.91 -14.01
N ALA A 565 -21.80 -12.21 -14.99
CA ALA A 565 -23.16 -12.39 -15.48
C ALA A 565 -23.23 -13.56 -16.48
N SER A 566 -23.54 -14.74 -15.95
CA SER A 566 -23.51 -16.02 -16.68
C SER A 566 -24.39 -16.07 -17.94
N LEU A 567 -24.00 -16.97 -18.85
CA LEU A 567 -24.68 -17.33 -20.09
C LEU A 567 -24.96 -18.84 -20.10
N PRO A 568 -25.93 -19.34 -20.90
CA PRO A 568 -26.26 -20.77 -20.96
C PRO A 568 -25.08 -21.70 -21.32
N HIS A 569 -24.03 -21.18 -21.96
CA HIS A 569 -22.82 -21.90 -22.36
C HIS A 569 -21.56 -21.46 -21.59
N LEU A 570 -21.64 -20.45 -20.72
CA LEU A 570 -20.49 -19.88 -20.00
C LEU A 570 -20.93 -19.33 -18.64
N THR A 571 -20.66 -20.08 -17.58
CA THR A 571 -20.96 -19.69 -16.19
C THR A 571 -19.72 -19.29 -15.40
N ALA A 572 -19.91 -18.64 -14.25
CA ALA A 572 -18.83 -18.42 -13.27
C ALA A 572 -18.11 -19.73 -12.85
N ALA A 573 -18.80 -20.87 -12.88
CA ALA A 573 -18.19 -22.18 -12.63
C ALA A 573 -17.31 -22.66 -13.80
N ASN A 574 -17.73 -22.46 -15.05
CA ASN A 574 -16.89 -22.74 -16.22
C ASN A 574 -15.63 -21.85 -16.24
N ILE A 575 -15.79 -20.56 -15.88
CA ILE A 575 -14.68 -19.60 -15.78
C ILE A 575 -13.66 -20.07 -14.73
N ARG A 576 -14.10 -20.50 -13.54
CA ARG A 576 -13.20 -21.13 -12.54
C ARG A 576 -12.48 -22.37 -13.07
N ALA A 577 -13.22 -23.31 -13.67
CA ALA A 577 -12.66 -24.55 -14.20
C ALA A 577 -11.63 -24.35 -15.34
N ARG A 578 -11.67 -23.18 -16.01
CA ARG A 578 -10.70 -22.80 -17.05
C ARG A 578 -9.44 -22.09 -16.52
N MET A 579 -9.37 -21.74 -15.22
CA MET A 579 -8.17 -21.13 -14.64
C MET A 579 -7.02 -22.13 -14.45
N GLY A 580 -7.35 -23.40 -14.20
CA GLY A 580 -6.41 -24.51 -14.03
C GLY A 580 -7.06 -25.66 -13.26
N ASP A 581 -6.35 -26.78 -13.12
CA ASP A 581 -6.72 -27.84 -12.20
C ASP A 581 -6.15 -27.57 -10.81
N LEU A 582 -7.04 -27.37 -9.82
CA LEU A 582 -6.70 -27.16 -8.42
C LEU A 582 -7.22 -28.30 -7.51
N ASN A 583 -7.65 -29.44 -8.09
CA ASN A 583 -8.33 -30.52 -7.37
C ASN A 583 -7.51 -31.09 -6.21
N ASP A 584 -6.19 -31.13 -6.33
CA ASP A 584 -5.28 -31.65 -5.29
C ASP A 584 -5.08 -30.67 -4.11
N ILE A 585 -5.39 -29.39 -4.27
CA ILE A 585 -5.11 -28.35 -3.27
C ILE A 585 -6.20 -28.34 -2.19
N LYS A 586 -6.08 -29.23 -1.20
CA LYS A 586 -7.08 -29.37 -0.12
C LYS A 586 -7.08 -28.20 0.89
N VAL A 587 -5.97 -27.47 1.02
CA VAL A 587 -5.84 -26.33 1.94
C VAL A 587 -6.56 -25.10 1.37
N VAL A 588 -7.68 -24.69 1.97
CA VAL A 588 -8.56 -23.61 1.46
C VAL A 588 -7.81 -22.30 1.21
N ALA A 589 -6.88 -21.90 2.08
CA ALA A 589 -6.08 -20.68 1.92
C ALA A 589 -5.10 -20.75 0.73
N LYS A 590 -4.58 -21.94 0.43
CA LYS A 590 -3.70 -22.25 -0.69
C LYS A 590 -4.51 -22.29 -1.99
N TYR A 591 -5.66 -22.98 -1.99
CA TYR A 591 -6.61 -23.03 -3.10
C TYR A 591 -7.06 -21.63 -3.53
N ALA A 592 -7.51 -20.81 -2.59
CA ALA A 592 -7.95 -19.44 -2.87
C ALA A 592 -6.82 -18.56 -3.42
N ALA A 593 -5.59 -18.71 -2.91
CA ALA A 593 -4.43 -17.96 -3.42
C ALA A 593 -4.04 -18.38 -4.85
N ARG A 594 -4.11 -19.67 -5.18
CA ARG A 594 -3.82 -20.18 -6.54
C ARG A 594 -4.90 -19.79 -7.54
N LEU A 595 -6.19 -19.91 -7.18
CA LEU A 595 -7.29 -19.43 -8.03
C LEU A 595 -7.17 -17.91 -8.27
N GLY A 596 -6.84 -17.16 -7.21
CA GLY A 596 -6.60 -15.71 -7.27
C GLY A 596 -5.40 -15.27 -8.11
N GLN A 597 -4.43 -16.14 -8.40
CA GLN A 597 -3.25 -15.76 -9.19
C GLN A 597 -3.58 -15.46 -10.66
N CYS A 598 -4.72 -15.94 -11.17
CA CYS A 598 -5.23 -15.55 -12.50
C CYS A 598 -5.80 -14.12 -12.53
N PHE A 599 -6.06 -13.53 -11.35
CA PHE A 599 -6.54 -12.15 -11.20
C PHE A 599 -5.41 -11.14 -10.93
N SER A 600 -4.14 -11.58 -10.84
CA SER A 600 -2.98 -10.70 -10.73
C SER A 600 -2.96 -9.68 -11.88
N THR A 601 -2.91 -8.40 -11.53
CA THR A 601 -2.70 -7.29 -12.48
C THR A 601 -1.41 -7.56 -13.26
N THR A 602 -1.51 -7.67 -14.58
CA THR A 602 -0.43 -8.24 -15.41
C THR A 602 -0.46 -7.67 -16.82
N ARG A 603 0.70 -7.57 -17.46
CA ARG A 603 0.86 -7.21 -18.87
C ARG A 603 1.32 -8.46 -19.63
N ALA A 604 0.45 -8.99 -20.49
CA ALA A 604 0.78 -10.16 -21.30
C ALA A 604 1.83 -9.80 -22.36
N VAL A 605 2.74 -10.74 -22.64
CA VAL A 605 3.70 -10.69 -23.74
C VAL A 605 3.06 -11.40 -24.93
N THR A 606 2.71 -10.65 -25.97
CA THR A 606 1.91 -11.13 -27.11
C THR A 606 2.70 -11.15 -28.42
N SER A 607 3.85 -10.47 -28.47
CA SER A 607 4.70 -10.36 -29.67
C SER A 607 5.33 -11.69 -30.12
N CYS A 608 5.49 -12.68 -29.24
CA CYS A 608 5.81 -14.06 -29.63
C CYS A 608 5.32 -15.11 -28.62
N PRO A 609 5.06 -16.36 -29.06
CA PRO A 609 4.93 -17.50 -28.16
C PRO A 609 6.30 -17.83 -27.55
N VAL A 610 6.33 -17.99 -26.23
CA VAL A 610 7.53 -18.39 -25.48
C VAL A 610 7.77 -19.89 -25.59
N GLN A 611 9.03 -20.30 -25.55
CA GLN A 611 9.43 -21.70 -25.53
C GLN A 611 9.75 -22.09 -24.08
N ILE A 612 8.89 -22.89 -23.47
CA ILE A 612 9.06 -23.33 -22.08
C ILE A 612 10.03 -24.50 -22.06
N THR A 613 11.12 -24.37 -21.31
CA THR A 613 12.05 -25.44 -21.00
C THR A 613 11.92 -25.78 -19.52
N GLU A 614 11.85 -27.06 -19.17
CA GLU A 614 11.90 -27.48 -17.77
C GLU A 614 13.34 -27.42 -17.26
N LEU A 615 13.51 -26.94 -16.03
CA LEU A 615 14.81 -26.76 -15.38
C LEU A 615 14.73 -27.31 -13.96
N GLU A 616 15.71 -28.11 -13.56
CA GLU A 616 15.74 -28.69 -12.22
C GLU A 616 15.94 -27.61 -11.14
N ASP A 617 15.37 -27.87 -9.97
CA ASP A 617 15.64 -27.08 -8.77
C ASP A 617 17.02 -27.41 -8.20
N ILE A 618 17.70 -26.39 -7.68
CA ILE A 618 18.99 -26.51 -7.03
C ILE A 618 18.77 -27.05 -5.61
N GLU A 619 18.56 -28.36 -5.50
CA GLU A 619 18.37 -29.05 -4.23
C GLU A 619 19.72 -29.42 -3.58
N ARG A 620 19.87 -29.11 -2.29
CA ARG A 620 20.99 -29.58 -1.45
C ARG A 620 20.47 -29.94 -0.05
N ASN A 621 20.82 -31.12 0.45
CA ASN A 621 20.42 -31.62 1.78
C ASN A 621 18.90 -31.59 2.06
N GLY A 622 18.05 -31.75 1.03
CA GLY A 622 16.59 -31.67 1.14
C GLY A 622 16.00 -30.26 1.09
N TYR A 623 16.81 -29.21 0.87
CA TYR A 623 16.36 -27.83 0.74
C TYR A 623 16.51 -27.35 -0.72
N ILE A 624 15.49 -26.68 -1.24
CA ILE A 624 15.49 -26.04 -2.56
C ILE A 624 16.11 -24.64 -2.42
N PHE A 625 17.22 -24.37 -3.11
CA PHE A 625 17.91 -23.07 -3.09
C PHE A 625 17.46 -22.13 -4.23
N SER A 626 16.65 -22.62 -5.16
CA SER A 626 16.14 -21.89 -6.34
C SER A 626 14.63 -21.59 -6.30
N ASP A 627 13.97 -21.74 -5.16
CA ASP A 627 12.50 -21.66 -5.06
C ASP A 627 11.98 -20.34 -5.64
N GLY A 628 11.10 -20.45 -6.62
CA GLY A 628 10.50 -19.30 -7.28
C GLY A 628 11.34 -18.67 -8.39
N VAL A 629 12.60 -19.07 -8.61
CA VAL A 629 13.51 -18.41 -9.58
C VAL A 629 13.78 -19.26 -10.82
N GLY A 630 13.50 -18.71 -12.00
CA GLY A 630 13.75 -19.31 -13.31
C GLY A 630 14.60 -18.40 -14.20
N ARG A 631 14.86 -18.81 -15.45
CA ARG A 631 15.77 -18.11 -16.37
C ARG A 631 15.07 -17.59 -17.61
N LEU A 632 15.54 -16.46 -18.13
CA LEU A 632 14.98 -15.76 -19.29
C LEU A 632 16.06 -15.37 -20.30
N SER A 633 15.77 -15.61 -21.58
CA SER A 633 16.66 -15.28 -22.70
C SER A 633 16.77 -13.77 -22.94
N HIS A 634 17.98 -13.29 -23.23
CA HIS A 634 18.26 -11.85 -23.45
C HIS A 634 17.45 -11.28 -24.63
N PHE A 635 17.24 -12.07 -25.69
CA PHE A 635 16.42 -11.68 -26.83
C PHE A 635 14.95 -11.48 -26.45
N LEU A 636 14.35 -12.43 -25.72
CA LEU A 636 12.98 -12.30 -25.23
C LEU A 636 12.84 -11.12 -24.24
N THR A 637 13.88 -10.87 -23.44
CA THR A 637 13.96 -9.70 -22.57
C THR A 637 13.92 -8.37 -23.33
N GLN A 638 14.63 -8.27 -24.47
CA GLN A 638 14.56 -7.09 -25.35
C GLN A 638 13.17 -6.95 -26.01
N MET A 639 12.53 -8.06 -26.39
CA MET A 639 11.13 -8.04 -26.88
C MET A 639 10.18 -7.52 -25.81
N ILE A 640 10.31 -7.99 -24.56
CA ILE A 640 9.50 -7.55 -23.42
C ILE A 640 9.71 -6.05 -23.15
N GLN A 641 10.96 -5.57 -23.17
CA GLN A 641 11.26 -4.15 -22.99
C GLN A 641 10.56 -3.29 -24.08
N SER A 642 10.60 -3.74 -25.34
CA SER A 642 10.00 -3.03 -26.47
C SER A 642 8.47 -3.07 -26.45
N GLU A 643 7.86 -4.26 -26.32
CA GLU A 643 6.40 -4.43 -26.31
C GLU A 643 5.75 -3.73 -25.11
N LEU A 644 6.41 -3.77 -23.94
CA LEU A 644 5.90 -3.14 -22.73
C LEU A 644 6.33 -1.67 -22.56
N GLY A 645 7.16 -1.14 -23.45
CA GLY A 645 7.64 0.26 -23.41
C GLY A 645 8.44 0.59 -22.15
N ILE A 646 9.24 -0.35 -21.65
CA ILE A 646 9.97 -0.22 -20.39
C ILE A 646 11.19 0.69 -20.59
N GLN A 647 11.11 1.90 -20.02
CA GLN A 647 12.21 2.85 -19.94
C GLN A 647 13.01 2.59 -18.66
N THR A 648 14.28 2.23 -18.79
CA THR A 648 15.23 2.13 -17.67
C THR A 648 16.19 3.32 -17.70
N PRO A 649 16.78 3.75 -16.55
CA PRO A 649 17.69 4.90 -16.53
C PRO A 649 18.95 4.77 -17.40
N SER A 650 19.32 3.53 -17.79
CA SER A 650 20.47 3.26 -18.68
C SER A 650 20.07 2.89 -20.12
N GLY A 651 18.77 2.86 -20.43
CA GLY A 651 18.23 2.31 -21.68
C GLY A 651 18.34 0.79 -21.85
N LYS A 652 19.21 0.11 -21.10
CA LYS A 652 19.38 -1.35 -21.15
C LYS A 652 18.13 -2.09 -20.62
N PRO A 653 17.88 -3.34 -21.06
CA PRO A 653 16.76 -4.11 -20.53
C PRO A 653 16.88 -4.40 -19.03
N PRO A 654 15.76 -4.56 -18.30
CA PRO A 654 15.77 -5.03 -16.91
C PRO A 654 16.41 -6.42 -16.77
N SER A 655 17.10 -6.66 -15.65
CA SER A 655 17.78 -7.94 -15.36
C SER A 655 16.88 -9.00 -14.72
N VAL A 656 15.75 -8.59 -14.14
CA VAL A 656 14.82 -9.47 -13.41
C VAL A 656 13.37 -9.06 -13.67
N PHE A 657 12.48 -10.05 -13.83
CA PHE A 657 11.04 -9.87 -14.00
C PHE A 657 10.23 -10.72 -13.02
N GLN A 658 9.21 -10.14 -12.39
CA GLN A 658 8.20 -10.90 -11.65
C GLN A 658 7.06 -11.28 -12.61
N PHE A 659 6.71 -12.57 -12.66
CA PHE A 659 5.85 -13.11 -13.72
C PHE A 659 4.74 -14.04 -13.25
N ARG A 660 3.83 -14.34 -14.18
CA ARG A 660 2.93 -15.48 -14.20
C ARG A 660 3.02 -16.15 -15.58
N LEU A 661 2.93 -17.48 -15.62
CA LEU A 661 2.85 -18.25 -16.87
C LEU A 661 2.04 -19.51 -16.57
N GLY A 662 0.81 -19.59 -17.07
CA GLY A 662 -0.10 -20.69 -16.69
C GLY A 662 -0.24 -20.81 -15.16
N GLY A 663 -0.07 -22.03 -14.64
CA GLY A 663 -0.05 -22.28 -13.20
C GLY A 663 1.26 -21.90 -12.49
N CYS A 664 2.29 -21.47 -13.23
CA CYS A 664 3.59 -21.09 -12.70
C CYS A 664 3.59 -19.63 -12.18
N LYS A 665 4.26 -19.41 -11.04
CA LYS A 665 4.53 -18.08 -10.47
C LYS A 665 6.01 -17.94 -10.11
N GLY A 666 6.53 -16.72 -10.13
CA GLY A 666 7.80 -16.41 -9.46
C GLY A 666 8.54 -15.24 -10.08
N ILE A 667 9.85 -15.40 -10.14
CA ILE A 667 10.85 -14.50 -10.69
C ILE A 667 11.54 -15.16 -11.89
N LEU A 668 11.84 -14.38 -12.94
CA LEU A 668 12.71 -14.75 -14.05
C LEU A 668 13.92 -13.83 -14.07
N ALA A 669 15.12 -14.39 -13.95
CA ALA A 669 16.39 -13.68 -14.09
C ALA A 669 16.93 -13.84 -15.52
N VAL A 670 17.50 -12.78 -16.10
CA VAL A 670 18.14 -12.85 -17.42
C VAL A 670 19.40 -13.71 -17.34
N SER A 671 19.55 -14.70 -18.21
CA SER A 671 20.65 -15.67 -18.15
C SER A 671 21.29 -15.92 -19.52
N PRO A 672 22.64 -15.91 -19.64
CA PRO A 672 23.33 -16.16 -20.90
C PRO A 672 23.17 -17.60 -21.39
N GLY A 673 22.88 -18.56 -20.51
CA GLY A 673 22.65 -19.97 -20.87
C GLY A 673 21.26 -20.27 -21.45
N THR A 674 20.54 -19.26 -21.94
CA THR A 674 19.17 -19.40 -22.46
C THR A 674 19.00 -18.65 -23.78
N HIS A 675 18.38 -19.29 -24.77
CA HIS A 675 18.52 -18.91 -26.18
C HIS A 675 17.18 -18.52 -26.81
N GLY A 676 17.21 -17.72 -27.88
CA GLY A 676 16.03 -17.39 -28.68
C GLY A 676 14.87 -16.83 -27.86
N ARG A 677 13.79 -17.61 -27.73
CA ARG A 677 12.56 -17.26 -26.97
C ARG A 677 12.34 -18.15 -25.75
N GLU A 678 13.41 -18.74 -25.23
CA GLU A 678 13.36 -19.64 -24.08
C GLU A 678 12.98 -18.91 -22.79
N VAL A 679 12.13 -19.58 -22.01
CA VAL A 679 11.84 -19.32 -20.60
C VAL A 679 12.04 -20.64 -19.87
N HIS A 680 13.03 -20.71 -18.99
CA HIS A 680 13.32 -21.93 -18.23
C HIS A 680 12.58 -21.86 -16.89
N ILE A 681 11.70 -22.83 -16.66
CA ILE A 681 10.79 -22.89 -15.51
C ILE A 681 11.20 -24.03 -14.58
N ARG A 682 11.27 -23.75 -13.28
CA ARG A 682 11.55 -24.74 -12.24
C ARG A 682 10.31 -25.37 -11.64
N LYS A 683 10.43 -26.59 -11.14
CA LYS A 683 9.37 -27.35 -10.46
C LYS A 683 8.78 -26.59 -9.27
N SER A 684 9.62 -25.89 -8.51
CA SER A 684 9.24 -24.99 -7.42
C SER A 684 8.34 -23.82 -7.88
N GLN A 685 8.51 -23.33 -9.12
CA GLN A 685 7.68 -22.27 -9.70
C GLN A 685 6.31 -22.76 -10.15
N TYR A 686 6.18 -24.04 -10.52
CA TYR A 686 4.93 -24.66 -10.94
C TYR A 686 4.02 -24.89 -9.73
N LYS A 687 2.85 -24.23 -9.68
CA LYS A 687 1.95 -24.29 -8.52
C LYS A 687 0.61 -25.01 -8.79
N PHE A 688 0.26 -25.29 -10.05
CA PHE A 688 -0.87 -26.14 -10.48
C PHE A 688 -0.86 -26.36 -12.02
N ALA A 689 -1.66 -27.28 -12.54
CA ALA A 689 -1.77 -27.54 -13.98
C ALA A 689 -2.68 -26.52 -14.69
N ALA A 690 -2.26 -25.94 -15.82
CA ALA A 690 -3.08 -25.05 -16.62
C ALA A 690 -2.79 -25.18 -18.12
N ALA A 691 -3.82 -25.08 -18.97
CA ALA A 691 -3.70 -25.21 -20.42
C ALA A 691 -3.27 -23.93 -21.16
N HIS A 692 -2.92 -22.86 -20.43
CA HIS A 692 -2.59 -21.54 -21.00
C HIS A 692 -1.13 -21.17 -20.73
N ASN A 693 -0.33 -21.11 -21.80
CA ASN A 693 1.13 -20.99 -21.73
C ASN A 693 1.68 -19.58 -22.04
N GLY A 694 0.82 -18.55 -22.13
CA GLY A 694 1.25 -17.17 -22.33
C GLY A 694 2.03 -16.61 -21.14
N LEU A 695 3.14 -15.90 -21.41
CA LEU A 695 3.94 -15.19 -20.41
C LEU A 695 3.30 -13.85 -20.05
N GLU A 696 3.24 -13.55 -18.75
CA GLU A 696 2.59 -12.36 -18.21
C GLU A 696 3.51 -11.70 -17.18
N ILE A 697 3.88 -10.44 -17.42
CA ILE A 697 4.76 -9.68 -16.53
C ILE A 697 3.92 -8.89 -15.52
N ILE A 698 4.27 -8.97 -14.24
CA ILE A 698 3.72 -8.11 -13.19
C ILE A 698 4.62 -6.87 -13.05
N ARG A 699 5.92 -7.09 -12.78
CA ARG A 699 6.94 -6.05 -12.54
C ARG A 699 8.29 -6.42 -13.15
N HIS A 700 9.18 -5.43 -13.21
CA HIS A 700 10.57 -5.56 -13.63
C HIS A 700 11.51 -4.85 -12.63
N SER A 701 12.78 -5.24 -12.60
CA SER A 701 13.79 -4.66 -11.71
C SER A 701 13.99 -3.16 -11.94
N HIS A 702 13.76 -2.37 -10.90
CA HIS A 702 14.04 -0.93 -10.84
C HIS A 702 14.51 -0.57 -9.41
N PHE A 703 15.02 0.65 -9.20
CA PHE A 703 15.42 1.09 -7.86
C PHE A 703 14.18 1.51 -7.05
N CYS A 704 14.10 1.04 -5.80
CA CYS A 704 12.98 1.27 -4.90
C CYS A 704 13.54 1.50 -3.49
N PHE A 705 13.10 2.56 -2.78
CA PHE A 705 13.81 3.10 -1.61
C PHE A 705 13.41 2.38 -0.31
N ALA A 706 14.38 1.83 0.44
CA ALA A 706 14.04 1.07 1.63
C ALA A 706 13.58 1.95 2.82
N THR A 707 12.57 1.45 3.53
CA THR A 707 12.18 1.98 4.84
C THR A 707 12.09 0.88 5.88
N LEU A 708 12.44 1.21 7.13
CA LEU A 708 12.05 0.41 8.28
C LEU A 708 10.54 0.57 8.52
N ASN A 709 9.97 -0.44 9.18
CA ASN A 709 8.61 -0.42 9.72
C ASN A 709 8.65 -1.01 11.14
N ARG A 710 7.54 -0.97 11.88
CA ARG A 710 7.51 -1.51 13.25
C ARG A 710 7.93 -2.98 13.39
N GLN A 711 7.65 -3.83 12.39
CA GLN A 711 8.00 -5.24 12.45
C GLN A 711 9.54 -5.40 12.37
N LEU A 712 10.17 -4.76 11.38
CA LEU A 712 11.62 -4.72 11.25
C LEU A 712 12.31 -4.13 12.49
N ILE A 713 11.79 -3.04 13.06
CA ILE A 713 12.35 -2.40 14.26
C ILE A 713 12.27 -3.35 15.47
N LEU A 714 11.11 -3.98 15.71
CA LEU A 714 10.95 -4.94 16.81
C LEU A 714 11.88 -6.15 16.66
N VAL A 715 12.02 -6.69 15.45
CA VAL A 715 12.90 -7.84 15.19
C VAL A 715 14.37 -7.45 15.35
N LEU A 716 14.81 -6.31 14.82
CA LEU A 716 16.20 -5.82 14.99
C LEU A 716 16.53 -5.50 16.45
N SER A 717 15.61 -4.87 17.20
CA SER A 717 15.75 -4.63 18.65
C SER A 717 15.88 -5.97 19.41
N SER A 718 15.05 -6.97 19.08
CA SER A 718 15.15 -8.32 19.66
C SER A 718 16.44 -9.08 19.31
N LEU A 719 17.12 -8.69 18.22
CA LEU A 719 18.45 -9.17 17.82
C LEU A 719 19.61 -8.41 18.48
N GLY A 720 19.32 -7.47 19.39
CA GLY A 720 20.33 -6.70 20.14
C GLY A 720 20.80 -5.42 19.46
N VAL A 721 20.15 -4.94 18.38
CA VAL A 721 20.41 -3.60 17.85
C VAL A 721 19.90 -2.56 18.87
N PRO A 722 20.76 -1.67 19.42
CA PRO A 722 20.33 -0.73 20.44
C PRO A 722 19.22 0.20 19.92
N ASP A 723 18.14 0.37 20.69
CA ASP A 723 16.97 1.16 20.26
C ASP A 723 17.33 2.59 19.85
N GLU A 724 18.35 3.17 20.48
CA GLU A 724 18.87 4.51 20.19
C GLU A 724 19.32 4.67 18.72
N VAL A 725 19.71 3.59 18.03
CA VAL A 725 20.01 3.61 16.58
C VAL A 725 18.76 3.94 15.75
N PHE A 726 17.58 3.45 16.14
CA PHE A 726 16.31 3.80 15.49
C PHE A 726 15.85 5.20 15.90
N ILE A 727 16.08 5.57 17.17
CA ILE A 727 15.79 6.93 17.65
C ILE A 727 16.67 7.96 16.92
N ASP A 728 17.94 7.68 16.64
CA ASP A 728 18.82 8.56 15.87
C ASP A 728 18.43 8.64 14.39
N LYS A 729 18.01 7.54 13.77
CA LYS A 729 17.42 7.58 12.41
C LYS A 729 16.14 8.43 12.39
N LEU A 730 15.30 8.31 13.42
CA LEU A 730 14.11 9.14 13.59
C LEU A 730 14.48 10.62 13.82
N ARG A 731 15.42 10.94 14.71
CA ARG A 731 15.94 12.30 14.96
C ARG A 731 16.50 12.92 13.67
N MET A 732 17.26 12.16 12.89
CA MET A 732 17.82 12.60 11.60
C MET A 732 16.73 12.90 10.58
N MET A 733 15.70 12.05 10.48
CA MET A 733 14.56 12.29 9.58
C MET A 733 13.73 13.49 10.03
N LEU A 734 13.50 13.66 11.34
CA LEU A 734 12.86 14.85 11.91
C LEU A 734 13.67 16.13 11.62
N ALA A 735 14.99 16.11 11.84
CA ALA A 735 15.88 17.24 11.55
C ALA A 735 15.93 17.58 10.06
N ASN A 736 15.80 16.59 9.18
CA ASN A 736 15.66 16.82 7.74
C ASN A 736 14.29 17.43 7.36
N LEU A 737 13.20 17.01 8.01
CA LEU A 737 11.88 17.63 7.84
C LEU A 737 11.82 19.06 8.39
N GLU A 738 12.54 19.37 9.48
CA GLU A 738 12.70 20.74 9.98
C GLU A 738 13.59 21.59 9.07
N ARG A 739 14.70 21.04 8.55
CA ARG A 739 15.56 21.75 7.59
C ARG A 739 14.85 22.03 6.27
N ALA A 740 13.93 21.15 5.85
CA ALA A 740 13.03 21.42 4.72
C ALA A 740 12.11 22.65 4.94
N MET A 741 11.82 23.06 6.19
CA MET A 741 11.05 24.29 6.46
C MET A 741 11.82 25.57 6.12
N THR A 742 13.15 25.53 6.00
CA THR A 742 13.99 26.70 5.71
C THR A 742 14.90 26.56 4.48
N ASN A 743 14.98 25.37 3.88
CA ASN A 743 15.79 25.08 2.70
C ASN A 743 14.91 24.63 1.52
N GLU A 744 14.77 25.51 0.52
CA GLU A 744 13.89 25.32 -0.65
C GLU A 744 14.30 24.11 -1.50
N GLN A 745 15.60 23.86 -1.68
CA GLN A 745 16.11 22.70 -2.43
C GLN A 745 15.72 21.37 -1.76
N GLN A 746 15.82 21.31 -0.43
CA GLN A 746 15.41 20.13 0.34
C GLN A 746 13.89 19.97 0.37
N ALA A 747 13.13 21.05 0.51
CA ALA A 747 11.67 21.02 0.43
C ALA A 747 11.22 20.42 -0.91
N VAL A 748 11.72 20.94 -2.04
CA VAL A 748 11.43 20.43 -3.38
C VAL A 748 11.78 18.95 -3.51
N HIS A 749 13.00 18.54 -3.10
CA HIS A 749 13.43 17.15 -3.17
C HIS A 749 12.52 16.21 -2.36
N PHE A 750 12.15 16.56 -1.13
CA PHE A 750 11.27 15.74 -0.29
C PHE A 750 9.82 15.74 -0.80
N LEU A 751 9.30 16.86 -1.31
CA LEU A 751 7.96 16.95 -1.89
C LEU A 751 7.80 16.18 -3.21
N GLN A 752 8.89 16.06 -3.99
CA GLN A 752 8.97 15.24 -5.20
C GLN A 752 9.27 13.76 -4.92
N THR A 753 9.86 13.44 -3.76
CA THR A 753 10.14 12.05 -3.33
C THR A 753 8.92 11.43 -2.64
N TYR A 754 8.20 12.19 -1.83
CA TYR A 754 7.01 11.77 -1.09
C TYR A 754 5.76 12.42 -1.69
N VAL A 755 5.44 12.06 -2.94
CA VAL A 755 4.29 12.59 -3.67
C VAL A 755 2.98 12.10 -3.06
N ASP A 756 2.03 12.99 -2.77
CA ASP A 756 0.72 12.57 -2.27
C ASP A 756 -0.22 12.12 -3.41
N PRO A 757 -1.26 11.30 -3.13
CA PRO A 757 -2.17 10.77 -4.16
C PRO A 757 -2.90 11.82 -5.01
N ASN A 758 -3.03 13.07 -4.54
CA ASN A 758 -3.65 14.19 -5.27
C ASN A 758 -2.63 15.12 -5.95
N GLN A 759 -1.33 14.82 -5.83
CA GLN A 759 -0.22 15.59 -6.42
C GLN A 759 -0.10 17.04 -5.90
N MET A 760 -0.71 17.35 -4.76
CA MET A 760 -0.61 18.64 -4.08
C MET A 760 0.82 18.93 -3.60
N THR A 761 1.63 17.92 -3.28
CA THR A 761 3.05 18.14 -2.97
C THR A 761 3.86 18.60 -4.18
N LEU A 762 3.49 18.22 -5.41
CA LEU A 762 4.15 18.71 -6.62
C LEU A 762 3.83 20.19 -6.82
N ILE A 763 2.56 20.58 -6.68
CA ILE A 763 2.11 21.98 -6.69
C ILE A 763 2.82 22.78 -5.59
N LEU A 764 2.95 22.24 -4.38
CA LEU A 764 3.69 22.87 -3.29
C LEU A 764 5.19 22.99 -3.61
N ALA A 765 5.78 22.01 -4.31
CA ALA A 765 7.16 22.10 -4.78
C ALA A 765 7.35 23.11 -5.92
N ASP A 766 6.32 23.37 -6.73
CA ASP A 766 6.30 24.46 -7.71
C ASP A 766 6.26 25.81 -6.96
N MET A 767 5.35 25.99 -6.00
CA MET A 767 5.26 27.18 -5.14
C MET A 767 6.56 27.46 -4.37
N VAL A 768 7.29 26.43 -3.94
CA VAL A 768 8.62 26.59 -3.34
C VAL A 768 9.65 27.07 -4.38
N ARG A 769 9.61 26.54 -5.62
CA ARG A 769 10.49 27.00 -6.72
C ARG A 769 10.19 28.43 -7.18
N ASP A 770 8.95 28.87 -7.05
CA ASP A 770 8.54 30.27 -7.26
C ASP A 770 9.01 31.21 -6.13
N GLY A 771 9.60 30.69 -5.06
CA GLY A 771 10.22 31.45 -3.97
C GLY A 771 9.27 31.88 -2.85
N PHE A 772 8.03 31.34 -2.81
CA PHE A 772 7.06 31.68 -1.75
C PHE A 772 7.50 31.20 -0.34
N GLN A 773 8.38 30.20 -0.27
CA GLN A 773 9.00 29.78 0.99
C GLN A 773 10.02 30.82 1.48
N LYS A 774 10.93 31.28 0.61
CA LYS A 774 11.89 32.36 0.90
C LYS A 774 11.23 33.69 1.24
N SER A 775 10.10 34.03 0.63
CA SER A 775 9.30 35.22 1.00
C SER A 775 8.51 35.05 2.31
N ARG A 776 8.49 33.84 2.89
CA ARG A 776 7.72 33.45 4.07
C ARG A 776 6.23 33.76 3.92
N GLU A 777 5.68 33.46 2.75
CA GLU A 777 4.24 33.64 2.51
C GLU A 777 3.44 32.75 3.51
N PRO A 778 2.52 33.33 4.31
CA PRO A 778 1.85 32.61 5.40
C PRO A 778 1.10 31.33 4.99
N PHE A 779 0.47 31.29 3.82
CA PHE A 779 -0.30 30.12 3.36
C PHE A 779 0.62 28.97 2.93
N VAL A 780 1.62 29.23 2.07
CA VAL A 780 2.65 28.25 1.68
C VAL A 780 3.45 27.76 2.88
N SER A 781 3.77 28.66 3.82
CA SER A 781 4.40 28.28 5.10
C SER A 781 3.53 27.30 5.89
N SER A 782 2.22 27.59 6.00
CA SER A 782 1.25 26.71 6.68
C SER A 782 1.07 25.36 5.97
N LEU A 783 1.13 25.32 4.63
CA LEU A 783 1.09 24.08 3.86
C LEU A 783 2.35 23.22 4.08
N LEU A 784 3.53 23.83 4.12
CA LEU A 784 4.78 23.15 4.46
C LEU A 784 4.74 22.62 5.91
N GLU A 785 4.22 23.38 6.87
CA GLU A 785 4.06 22.91 8.26
C GLU A 785 3.06 21.74 8.36
N LEU A 786 1.96 21.78 7.59
CA LEU A 786 0.98 20.69 7.52
C LEU A 786 1.60 19.44 6.89
N TRP A 787 2.36 19.58 5.80
CA TRP A 787 3.08 18.48 5.17
C TRP A 787 4.14 17.88 6.12
N ARG A 788 4.95 18.71 6.80
CA ARG A 788 5.87 18.28 7.86
C ARG A 788 5.13 17.48 8.93
N THR A 789 4.00 18.01 9.41
CA THR A 789 3.15 17.35 10.42
C THR A 789 2.58 16.02 9.91
N TRP A 790 2.25 15.91 8.63
CA TRP A 790 1.79 14.67 7.99
C TRP A 790 2.90 13.61 7.89
N GLN A 791 4.13 13.99 7.54
CA GLN A 791 5.28 13.07 7.56
C GLN A 791 5.60 12.61 8.99
N ILE A 792 5.56 13.52 9.98
CA ILE A 792 5.69 13.19 11.41
C ILE A 792 4.57 12.25 11.87
N LYS A 793 3.33 12.43 11.37
CA LYS A 793 2.22 11.51 11.61
C LYS A 793 2.51 10.12 11.03
N TYR A 794 3.06 10.01 9.82
CA TYR A 794 3.46 8.72 9.25
C TYR A 794 4.58 8.03 10.04
N LEU A 795 5.55 8.79 10.55
CA LEU A 795 6.57 8.27 11.48
C LEU A 795 5.93 7.76 12.78
N LYS A 796 4.99 8.50 13.36
CA LYS A 796 4.27 8.08 14.58
C LYS A 796 3.34 6.87 14.34
N GLU A 797 2.64 6.82 13.21
CA GLU A 797 1.54 5.87 12.94
C GLU A 797 1.98 4.60 12.18
N LYS A 798 2.98 4.66 11.29
CA LYS A 798 3.57 3.48 10.63
C LYS A 798 4.99 3.12 11.10
N ALA A 799 5.73 4.08 11.68
CA ALA A 799 7.19 3.99 11.85
C ALA A 799 7.94 3.77 10.52
N LYS A 800 7.46 4.40 9.43
CA LYS A 800 8.10 4.38 8.10
C LYS A 800 9.36 5.27 8.12
N ILE A 801 10.45 4.77 8.72
CA ILE A 801 11.73 5.47 8.86
C ILE A 801 12.59 5.21 7.61
N ALA A 802 13.04 6.27 6.95
CA ALA A 802 13.89 6.20 5.76
C ALA A 802 15.27 5.58 6.04
N ILE A 803 15.81 4.79 5.09
CA ILE A 803 17.16 4.20 5.16
C ILE A 803 17.92 4.51 3.86
N ASP A 804 18.68 5.61 3.88
CA ASP A 804 19.37 6.20 2.72
C ASP A 804 20.33 5.24 1.97
N LYS A 805 20.82 4.20 2.65
CA LYS A 805 21.71 3.16 2.09
C LYS A 805 21.01 1.81 1.85
N GLY A 806 19.68 1.76 1.85
CA GLY A 806 18.90 0.56 1.60
C GLY A 806 18.00 0.66 0.36
N ALA A 807 17.65 -0.49 -0.21
CA ALA A 807 16.69 -0.61 -1.31
C ALA A 807 15.79 -1.83 -1.13
N TYR A 808 14.56 -1.78 -1.66
CA TYR A 808 13.79 -3.00 -1.93
C TYR A 808 14.25 -3.60 -3.27
N LEU A 809 14.45 -4.92 -3.31
CA LEU A 809 15.11 -5.63 -4.40
C LEU A 809 14.46 -7.00 -4.59
N PHE A 810 14.38 -7.48 -5.84
CA PHE A 810 14.02 -8.88 -6.11
C PHE A 810 15.15 -9.81 -5.67
N GLY A 811 14.82 -10.81 -4.85
CA GLY A 811 15.72 -11.94 -4.60
C GLY A 811 15.89 -12.79 -5.86
N CYS A 812 17.12 -13.26 -6.11
CA CYS A 812 17.48 -14.18 -7.18
C CYS A 812 18.53 -15.18 -6.68
N VAL A 813 18.64 -16.33 -7.34
CA VAL A 813 19.64 -17.36 -7.04
C VAL A 813 20.93 -17.08 -7.81
N ASP A 814 22.07 -17.39 -7.21
CA ASP A 814 23.36 -17.40 -7.91
C ASP A 814 23.50 -18.69 -8.74
N GLU A 815 23.16 -18.57 -10.03
CA GLU A 815 23.31 -19.64 -11.02
C GLU A 815 24.79 -19.96 -11.36
N THR A 816 25.75 -19.13 -10.91
CA THR A 816 27.19 -19.34 -11.14
C THR A 816 27.89 -20.08 -10.00
N ASN A 817 27.25 -20.20 -8.81
CA ASN A 817 27.85 -20.79 -7.61
C ASN A 817 29.21 -20.16 -7.25
N THR A 818 29.33 -18.83 -7.41
CA THR A 818 30.52 -18.04 -7.05
C THR A 818 30.37 -17.38 -5.68
N LEU A 819 29.14 -17.14 -5.22
CA LEU A 819 28.86 -16.57 -3.90
C LEU A 819 28.88 -17.66 -2.81
N LYS A 820 29.61 -17.39 -1.71
CA LYS A 820 29.65 -18.25 -0.53
C LYS A 820 28.27 -18.38 0.11
N GLY A 821 27.70 -19.59 0.09
CA GLY A 821 26.50 -19.95 0.84
C GLY A 821 26.73 -20.05 2.36
N TYR A 822 25.64 -20.16 3.11
CA TYR A 822 25.68 -20.39 4.56
C TYR A 822 25.85 -21.89 4.86
N PHE A 823 26.80 -22.23 5.74
CA PHE A 823 27.05 -23.61 6.18
C PHE A 823 27.21 -23.67 7.71
N ARG A 824 26.46 -24.56 8.38
CA ARG A 824 26.54 -24.73 9.85
C ARG A 824 27.92 -25.21 10.33
N SER A 825 28.63 -25.98 9.52
CA SER A 825 30.00 -26.43 9.79
C SER A 825 31.04 -25.31 9.70
N ALA A 826 30.74 -24.25 8.95
CA ALA A 826 31.55 -23.03 8.88
C ALA A 826 31.10 -21.97 9.90
N ARG A 827 30.32 -22.35 10.92
CA ARG A 827 29.88 -21.40 11.95
C ARG A 827 31.05 -21.05 12.86
N PRO A 828 31.37 -19.75 13.06
CA PRO A 828 32.43 -19.34 13.97
C PRO A 828 32.06 -19.73 15.41
N GLY A 829 33.05 -20.22 16.17
CA GLY A 829 32.86 -20.51 17.59
C GLY A 829 32.66 -19.25 18.43
N GLN A 830 32.25 -19.41 19.69
CA GLN A 830 31.89 -18.26 20.55
C GLN A 830 33.02 -17.24 20.67
N ASN A 831 34.24 -17.74 20.88
CA ASN A 831 35.46 -16.95 21.07
C ASN A 831 36.09 -16.44 19.75
N ALA A 832 35.50 -16.73 18.59
CA ALA A 832 36.05 -16.32 17.29
C ALA A 832 36.07 -14.79 17.17
N THR A 833 37.06 -14.25 16.45
CA THR A 833 37.22 -12.80 16.27
C THR A 833 36.09 -12.20 15.43
N TYR A 834 36.00 -10.87 15.39
CA TYR A 834 35.05 -10.18 14.53
C TYR A 834 35.35 -10.48 13.04
N GLU A 835 36.62 -10.55 12.67
CA GLU A 835 37.12 -10.85 11.33
C GLU A 835 36.78 -12.28 10.92
N GLU A 836 36.96 -13.25 11.80
CA GLU A 836 36.54 -14.65 11.59
C GLU A 836 35.02 -14.75 11.43
N LYS A 837 34.25 -14.05 12.30
CA LYS A 837 32.79 -14.00 12.22
C LYS A 837 32.30 -13.38 10.91
N VAL A 838 32.94 -12.30 10.44
CA VAL A 838 32.66 -11.67 9.14
C VAL A 838 33.10 -12.54 7.95
N ALA A 839 34.24 -13.24 8.04
CA ALA A 839 34.71 -14.15 7.01
C ALA A 839 33.81 -15.39 6.84
N CYS A 840 33.08 -15.79 7.88
CA CYS A 840 32.13 -16.89 7.86
C CYS A 840 30.73 -16.53 7.34
N LEU A 841 30.42 -15.24 7.13
CA LEU A 841 29.12 -14.82 6.60
C LEU A 841 28.88 -15.35 5.17
N PRO A 842 27.62 -15.64 4.81
CA PRO A 842 27.24 -15.85 3.42
C PRO A 842 27.36 -14.54 2.63
N GLN A 843 27.64 -14.66 1.33
CA GLN A 843 27.80 -13.53 0.43
C GLN A 843 26.52 -13.25 -0.38
N ILE A 844 26.36 -11.98 -0.76
CA ILE A 844 25.37 -11.54 -1.76
C ILE A 844 26.04 -10.65 -2.81
N PHE A 845 25.38 -10.49 -3.96
CA PHE A 845 25.69 -9.47 -4.95
C PHE A 845 24.51 -8.50 -5.07
N VAL A 846 24.80 -7.20 -5.08
CA VAL A 846 23.80 -6.14 -5.27
C VAL A 846 24.41 -5.06 -6.16
N GLN A 847 23.67 -4.69 -7.21
CA GLN A 847 23.95 -3.54 -8.04
C GLN A 847 22.67 -2.67 -8.10
N VAL A 848 22.80 -1.38 -7.82
CA VAL A 848 21.68 -0.43 -7.75
C VAL A 848 21.96 0.82 -8.56
N TRP A 849 20.90 1.48 -9.04
CA TRP A 849 21.01 2.77 -9.70
C TRP A 849 21.22 3.88 -8.67
N ARG A 850 22.18 4.77 -8.92
CA ARG A 850 22.45 5.98 -8.15
C ARG A 850 21.98 7.18 -8.96
N HIS A 851 20.90 7.82 -8.50
CA HIS A 851 20.31 8.99 -9.17
C HIS A 851 21.22 10.23 -9.10
N ASP A 852 22.01 10.32 -8.04
CA ASP A 852 23.07 11.30 -7.79
C ASP A 852 24.32 11.07 -8.67
N GLU A 853 24.73 9.81 -8.87
CA GLU A 853 25.91 9.48 -9.71
C GLU A 853 25.58 9.25 -11.20
N GLY A 854 24.30 9.20 -11.58
CA GLY A 854 23.85 8.95 -12.95
C GLY A 854 24.23 7.58 -13.54
N LYS A 855 24.49 6.58 -12.68
CA LYS A 855 25.01 5.26 -13.08
C LYS A 855 24.59 4.14 -12.12
N TYR A 856 24.88 2.89 -12.48
CA TYR A 856 24.80 1.76 -11.54
C TYR A 856 26.07 1.67 -10.68
N SER A 857 25.90 1.47 -9.36
CA SER A 857 26.98 1.13 -8.43
C SER A 857 26.80 -0.29 -7.88
N ILE A 858 27.92 -1.00 -7.68
CA ILE A 858 27.97 -2.26 -6.94
C ILE A 858 28.02 -1.92 -5.45
N ILE A 859 27.36 -2.72 -4.62
CA ILE A 859 27.36 -2.59 -3.16
C ILE A 859 28.28 -3.65 -2.57
N GLU A 860 29.13 -3.22 -1.64
CA GLU A 860 30.15 -4.03 -1.00
C GLU A 860 30.18 -3.79 0.52
N GLY A 861 30.65 -4.78 1.28
CA GLY A 861 30.75 -4.72 2.74
C GLY A 861 29.59 -5.44 3.44
N LEU A 862 29.35 -5.10 4.71
CA LEU A 862 28.29 -5.74 5.49
C LEU A 862 26.91 -5.18 5.14
N CYS A 863 25.94 -6.06 4.97
CA CYS A 863 24.55 -5.73 4.71
C CYS A 863 23.64 -6.57 5.62
N ILE A 864 22.42 -6.07 5.84
CA ILE A 864 21.31 -6.91 6.31
C ILE A 864 20.34 -7.12 5.16
N ILE A 865 19.83 -8.35 5.03
CA ILE A 865 18.66 -8.66 4.21
C ILE A 865 17.51 -9.00 5.15
N ALA A 866 16.30 -8.59 4.78
CA ALA A 866 15.09 -8.86 5.56
C ALA A 866 13.91 -9.09 4.62
N ARG A 867 13.10 -10.10 4.90
CA ARG A 867 11.82 -10.30 4.22
C ARG A 867 10.70 -9.66 5.04
N ASN A 868 9.98 -8.70 4.47
CA ASN A 868 8.70 -8.28 5.05
C ASN A 868 7.64 -9.34 4.74
N PRO A 869 6.75 -9.71 5.68
CA PRO A 869 6.70 -9.25 7.07
C PRO A 869 7.70 -10.04 7.92
N SER A 870 8.61 -9.34 8.61
CA SER A 870 9.54 -9.99 9.53
C SER A 870 8.84 -10.24 10.87
N LEU A 871 8.61 -11.49 11.22
CA LEU A 871 7.87 -11.93 12.40
C LEU A 871 8.73 -12.75 13.38
N HIS A 872 9.88 -13.23 12.93
CA HIS A 872 10.83 -14.04 13.69
C HIS A 872 12.26 -13.44 13.57
N PRO A 873 13.13 -13.53 14.60
CA PRO A 873 14.53 -13.12 14.51
C PRO A 873 15.30 -13.71 13.31
N GLY A 874 14.89 -14.88 12.83
CA GLY A 874 15.46 -15.51 11.64
C GLY A 874 15.04 -14.93 10.28
N ASP A 875 14.12 -13.96 10.22
CA ASP A 875 13.66 -13.33 8.98
C ASP A 875 14.58 -12.20 8.52
N ILE A 876 15.53 -11.81 9.38
CA ILE A 876 16.62 -10.86 9.10
C ILE A 876 17.94 -11.62 9.15
N ARG A 877 18.81 -11.42 8.15
CA ARG A 877 20.12 -12.06 8.06
C ARG A 877 21.21 -11.05 7.76
N VAL A 878 22.33 -11.16 8.48
CA VAL A 878 23.57 -10.43 8.17
C VAL A 878 24.31 -11.19 7.07
N VAL A 879 24.78 -10.46 6.07
CA VAL A 879 25.45 -10.99 4.87
C VAL A 879 26.60 -10.09 4.45
N LYS A 880 27.56 -10.61 3.70
CA LYS A 880 28.64 -9.80 3.09
C LYS A 880 28.33 -9.54 1.61
N ALA A 881 27.91 -8.33 1.29
CA ALA A 881 27.88 -7.87 -0.10
C ALA A 881 29.31 -7.85 -0.65
N SER A 882 29.50 -8.43 -1.83
CA SER A 882 30.80 -8.59 -2.47
C SER A 882 30.68 -8.22 -3.94
N GLN A 883 31.74 -7.63 -4.49
CA GLN A 883 31.94 -7.61 -5.93
C GLN A 883 31.98 -9.07 -6.42
N LEU A 884 31.20 -9.41 -7.46
CA LEU A 884 31.57 -10.53 -8.31
C LEU A 884 32.75 -10.08 -9.17
N LEU A 885 33.93 -10.60 -8.86
CA LEU A 885 34.82 -11.02 -9.92
C LEU A 885 34.34 -12.40 -10.36
N SER A 886 34.02 -12.56 -11.64
CA SER A 886 33.88 -13.85 -12.29
C SER A 886 35.20 -14.62 -12.16
N PRO A 887 35.26 -15.77 -11.45
CA PRO A 887 36.51 -16.53 -11.30
C PRO A 887 37.06 -17.07 -12.64
N GLU A 888 36.21 -17.09 -13.67
CA GLU A 888 36.47 -17.64 -15.00
C GLU A 888 37.12 -16.62 -15.95
N GLU A 889 37.16 -15.32 -15.63
CA GLU A 889 37.59 -14.25 -16.57
C GLU A 889 39.00 -13.68 -16.28
N ARG A 890 39.88 -14.48 -15.68
CA ARG A 890 41.34 -14.32 -15.88
C ARG A 890 41.76 -15.24 -17.03
N PRO A 891 42.17 -14.70 -18.20
CA PRO A 891 42.49 -15.53 -19.36
C PRO A 891 43.70 -16.42 -19.08
N GLN A 892 43.48 -17.74 -19.09
CA GLN A 892 44.55 -18.73 -19.07
C GLN A 892 45.18 -18.83 -20.48
N PHE A 893 46.41 -19.35 -20.54
CA PHE A 893 47.05 -19.66 -21.82
C PHE A 893 46.33 -20.85 -22.48
N ASP A 894 46.06 -20.76 -23.78
CA ASP A 894 45.21 -21.71 -24.52
C ASP A 894 45.85 -23.11 -24.52
N GLU A 895 45.22 -24.05 -23.81
CA GLU A 895 45.69 -25.43 -23.69
C GLU A 895 45.84 -26.12 -25.04
N ARG A 896 45.08 -25.74 -26.08
CA ARG A 896 45.21 -26.31 -27.43
C ARG A 896 46.54 -25.97 -28.10
N ILE A 897 47.21 -24.89 -27.64
CA ILE A 897 48.54 -24.50 -28.10
C ILE A 897 49.61 -25.17 -27.24
N LEU A 898 49.43 -25.17 -25.90
CA LEU A 898 50.36 -25.78 -24.95
C LEU A 898 50.45 -27.32 -25.12
N ASN A 899 49.31 -27.97 -25.35
CA ASN A 899 49.17 -29.42 -25.52
C ASN A 899 49.10 -29.85 -27.00
N SER A 900 49.53 -28.99 -27.94
CA SER A 900 49.38 -29.15 -29.40
C SER A 900 50.11 -30.36 -30.03
N GLY A 901 50.83 -31.18 -29.25
CA GLY A 901 51.60 -32.33 -29.73
C GLY A 901 52.83 -31.99 -30.58
N ILE A 902 53.09 -30.71 -30.85
CA ILE A 902 54.25 -30.26 -31.63
C ILE A 902 55.50 -30.35 -30.76
N VAL A 903 56.47 -31.16 -31.18
CA VAL A 903 57.75 -31.30 -30.49
C VAL A 903 58.52 -29.98 -30.53
N VAL A 904 58.96 -29.52 -29.36
CA VAL A 904 59.81 -28.34 -29.17
C VAL A 904 61.06 -28.78 -28.42
N ASP A 905 62.24 -28.47 -28.96
CA ASP A 905 63.53 -28.73 -28.32
C ASP A 905 64.00 -27.59 -27.40
N GLU A 906 65.01 -27.87 -26.58
CA GLU A 906 65.59 -26.90 -25.64
C GLU A 906 66.32 -25.74 -26.35
N VAL A 907 66.77 -25.92 -27.60
CA VAL A 907 67.43 -24.89 -28.41
C VAL A 907 66.41 -23.87 -28.92
N LEU A 908 65.17 -24.29 -29.18
CA LEU A 908 64.04 -23.42 -29.48
C LEU A 908 63.48 -22.74 -28.22
N LEU A 909 63.40 -23.43 -27.07
CA LEU A 909 62.95 -22.81 -25.81
C LEU A 909 63.94 -21.74 -25.31
N SER A 910 65.24 -22.03 -25.30
CA SER A 910 66.28 -21.06 -24.93
C SER A 910 66.35 -19.87 -25.89
N PHE A 911 66.22 -20.11 -27.20
CA PHE A 911 66.10 -19.02 -28.18
C PHE A 911 64.84 -18.17 -27.96
N ALA A 912 63.67 -18.79 -27.76
CA ALA A 912 62.42 -18.09 -27.49
C ALA A 912 62.47 -17.28 -26.19
N THR A 913 63.21 -17.76 -25.18
CA THR A 913 63.47 -17.03 -23.92
C THR A 913 64.30 -15.78 -24.17
N ASN A 914 65.43 -15.90 -24.85
CA ASN A 914 66.28 -14.75 -25.18
C ASN A 914 65.55 -13.72 -26.07
N LEU A 915 64.79 -14.20 -27.06
CA LEU A 915 64.01 -13.35 -27.95
C LEU A 915 62.85 -12.66 -27.20
N LYS A 916 62.24 -13.33 -26.21
CA LYS A 916 61.24 -12.72 -25.33
C LYS A 916 61.84 -11.59 -24.50
N THR A 917 63.00 -11.80 -23.87
CA THR A 917 63.66 -10.75 -23.07
C THR A 917 63.88 -9.49 -23.90
N GLN A 918 64.39 -9.63 -25.12
CA GLN A 918 64.63 -8.50 -26.02
C GLN A 918 63.32 -7.82 -26.48
N TYR A 919 62.27 -8.59 -26.73
CA TYR A 919 60.94 -8.04 -27.07
C TYR A 919 60.32 -7.27 -25.89
N ASP A 920 60.38 -7.85 -24.69
CA ASP A 920 59.86 -7.26 -23.46
C ASP A 920 60.60 -5.97 -23.08
N GLU A 921 61.91 -5.89 -23.36
CA GLU A 921 62.68 -4.65 -23.26
C GLU A 921 62.23 -3.60 -24.27
N ASP A 922 62.16 -3.92 -25.55
CA ASP A 922 61.74 -2.97 -26.59
C ASP A 922 60.31 -2.46 -26.33
N MET A 923 59.39 -3.34 -25.93
CA MET A 923 58.03 -2.97 -25.55
C MET A 923 58.01 -2.02 -24.35
N ARG A 924 58.76 -2.31 -23.27
CA ARG A 924 58.85 -1.41 -22.10
C ARG A 924 59.51 -0.06 -22.43
N ARG A 925 60.46 -0.01 -23.37
CA ARG A 925 61.04 1.25 -23.87
C ARG A 925 59.98 2.10 -24.58
N ILE A 926 59.18 1.50 -25.47
CA ILE A 926 58.06 2.19 -26.16
C ILE A 926 57.01 2.68 -25.15
N MET A 927 56.65 1.84 -24.18
CA MET A 927 55.71 2.21 -23.11
C MET A 927 56.21 3.42 -22.30
N ALA A 928 57.46 3.38 -21.83
CA ALA A 928 58.06 4.46 -21.05
C ALA A 928 58.25 5.77 -21.87
N GLN A 929 58.64 5.66 -23.15
CA GLN A 929 58.86 6.81 -24.03
C GLN A 929 57.58 7.63 -24.32
N HIS A 930 56.40 7.01 -24.16
CA HIS A 930 55.11 7.60 -24.51
C HIS A 930 54.10 7.62 -23.35
N GLU A 931 54.55 7.34 -22.12
CA GLU A 931 53.74 7.27 -20.88
C GLU A 931 52.56 6.26 -20.93
N ILE A 932 52.68 5.25 -21.79
CA ILE A 932 51.66 4.22 -22.01
C ILE A 932 51.74 3.18 -20.90
N LYS A 933 50.62 2.90 -20.24
CA LYS A 933 50.58 2.10 -19.01
C LYS A 933 50.63 0.60 -19.26
N THR A 934 50.11 0.12 -20.39
CA THR A 934 50.05 -1.31 -20.72
C THR A 934 50.62 -1.65 -22.10
N GLU A 935 51.10 -2.88 -22.26
CA GLU A 935 51.50 -3.41 -23.57
C GLU A 935 50.31 -3.54 -24.55
N PHE A 936 49.08 -3.66 -24.03
CA PHE A 936 47.87 -3.85 -24.83
C PHE A 936 47.50 -2.59 -25.59
N GLU A 937 47.69 -1.43 -24.99
CA GLU A 937 47.56 -0.11 -25.63
C GLU A 937 48.55 0.04 -26.80
N VAL A 938 49.82 -0.36 -26.62
CA VAL A 938 50.83 -0.36 -27.70
C VAL A 938 50.50 -1.38 -28.80
N TRP A 939 50.10 -2.59 -28.43
CA TRP A 939 49.84 -3.69 -29.36
C TRP A 939 48.57 -3.48 -30.21
N SER A 940 47.52 -2.95 -29.58
CA SER A 940 46.24 -2.61 -30.22
C SER A 940 46.22 -1.22 -30.87
N THR A 941 47.15 -0.35 -30.50
CA THR A 941 47.24 1.08 -30.85
C THR A 941 46.17 1.98 -30.21
N PHE A 942 45.25 1.41 -29.42
CA PHE A 942 44.26 2.15 -28.63
C PHE A 942 44.84 2.57 -27.28
N VAL A 943 45.64 3.62 -27.27
CA VAL A 943 46.19 4.22 -26.04
C VAL A 943 45.12 5.02 -25.29
N LEU A 944 45.05 4.86 -23.97
CA LEU A 944 44.06 5.51 -23.11
C LEU A 944 44.58 6.78 -22.40
N SER A 945 45.89 6.87 -22.19
CA SER A 945 46.57 8.08 -21.73
C SER A 945 47.98 8.14 -22.32
N HIS A 946 48.38 9.32 -22.81
CA HIS A 946 49.72 9.63 -23.32
C HIS A 946 50.16 11.01 -22.82
N SER A 947 51.42 11.39 -23.02
CA SER A 947 52.04 12.61 -22.49
C SER A 947 51.57 13.94 -23.11
N GLU A 948 50.38 13.98 -23.71
CA GLU A 948 49.71 15.13 -24.36
C GLU A 948 50.47 15.86 -25.49
N MET A 949 51.71 15.46 -25.79
CA MET A 949 52.63 16.08 -26.76
C MET A 949 52.10 16.16 -28.22
N THR A 950 51.05 15.42 -28.56
CA THR A 950 50.43 15.44 -29.90
C THR A 950 48.93 15.14 -29.83
N LYS A 951 48.14 15.74 -30.74
CA LYS A 951 46.70 15.43 -30.90
C LYS A 951 46.47 13.93 -31.15
N ASP A 952 45.54 13.34 -30.40
CA ASP A 952 45.29 11.89 -30.29
C ASP A 952 45.32 11.15 -31.62
N TYR A 953 44.57 11.63 -32.63
CA TYR A 953 44.50 10.99 -33.94
C TYR A 953 45.88 10.75 -34.58
N LYS A 954 46.79 11.74 -34.47
CA LYS A 954 48.15 11.61 -35.01
C LYS A 954 49.01 10.72 -34.11
N PHE A 955 48.85 10.82 -32.79
CA PHE A 955 49.53 9.97 -31.83
C PHE A 955 49.20 8.47 -32.04
N HIS A 956 47.92 8.13 -32.25
CA HIS A 956 47.50 6.78 -32.64
C HIS A 956 48.13 6.32 -33.97
N GLU A 957 48.28 7.22 -34.96
CA GLU A 957 48.96 6.88 -36.23
C GLU A 957 50.45 6.59 -36.01
N ASP A 958 51.15 7.43 -35.24
CA ASP A 958 52.58 7.29 -34.95
C ASP A 958 52.87 6.05 -34.07
N ILE A 959 52.08 5.79 -33.02
CA ILE A 959 52.11 4.53 -32.26
C ILE A 959 51.77 3.33 -33.17
N GLY A 960 50.84 3.48 -34.12
CA GLY A 960 50.52 2.46 -35.11
C GLY A 960 51.68 2.08 -36.03
N ARG A 961 52.53 3.05 -36.38
CA ARG A 961 53.79 2.81 -37.12
C ARG A 961 54.81 2.10 -36.22
N ILE A 962 55.03 2.59 -34.99
CA ILE A 962 56.00 2.02 -34.02
C ILE A 962 55.66 0.57 -33.67
N SER A 963 54.42 0.30 -33.28
CA SER A 963 53.89 -1.03 -32.95
C SER A 963 53.99 -2.00 -34.14
N SER A 964 53.82 -1.50 -35.38
CA SER A 964 53.98 -2.32 -36.58
C SER A 964 55.45 -2.60 -36.92
N ALA A 965 56.35 -1.65 -36.70
CA ALA A 965 57.79 -1.84 -36.87
C ALA A 965 58.36 -2.85 -35.86
N LEU A 966 57.95 -2.76 -34.58
CA LEU A 966 58.29 -3.74 -33.54
C LEU A 966 57.87 -5.16 -33.95
N ARG A 967 56.61 -5.32 -34.38
CA ARG A 967 56.07 -6.62 -34.82
C ARG A 967 56.81 -7.19 -36.02
N GLU A 968 57.20 -6.38 -36.99
CA GLU A 968 57.95 -6.86 -38.16
C GLU A 968 59.40 -7.21 -37.82
N LYS A 969 60.09 -6.44 -36.95
CA LYS A 969 61.43 -6.78 -36.43
C LYS A 969 61.46 -8.19 -35.86
N PHE A 970 60.58 -8.49 -34.91
CA PHE A 970 60.56 -9.80 -34.25
C PHE A 970 60.03 -10.91 -35.16
N ARG A 971 59.16 -10.61 -36.12
CA ARG A 971 58.72 -11.57 -37.15
C ARG A 971 59.87 -11.98 -38.08
N ILE A 972 60.73 -11.04 -38.48
CA ILE A 972 61.92 -11.34 -39.29
C ILE A 972 62.87 -12.26 -38.52
N LEU A 973 63.19 -11.95 -37.26
CA LEU A 973 64.02 -12.80 -36.40
C LEU A 973 63.43 -14.22 -36.22
N CYS A 974 62.10 -14.34 -36.13
CA CYS A 974 61.44 -15.65 -36.12
C CYS A 974 61.59 -16.41 -37.45
N HIS A 975 61.47 -15.74 -38.59
CA HIS A 975 61.64 -16.35 -39.92
C HIS A 975 63.08 -16.82 -40.16
N GLU A 976 64.07 -16.02 -39.73
CA GLU A 976 65.50 -16.34 -39.83
C GLU A 976 65.84 -17.59 -39.00
N LYS A 977 65.43 -17.63 -37.72
CA LYS A 977 65.67 -18.81 -36.86
C LYS A 977 64.92 -20.06 -37.32
N ALA A 978 63.69 -19.92 -37.81
CA ALA A 978 62.89 -21.04 -38.29
C ALA A 978 63.39 -21.63 -39.63
N GLY A 979 64.23 -20.90 -40.37
CA GLY A 979 64.69 -21.31 -41.70
C GLY A 979 63.60 -21.24 -42.79
N GLY A 980 62.52 -20.48 -42.56
CA GLY A 980 61.44 -20.37 -43.54
C GLY A 980 60.19 -19.63 -43.05
N LYS A 981 59.33 -19.25 -44.01
CA LYS A 981 58.03 -18.61 -43.76
C LYS A 981 56.86 -19.60 -43.71
N GLU A 982 57.10 -20.87 -44.05
CA GLU A 982 56.06 -21.91 -44.05
C GLU A 982 55.68 -22.35 -42.63
N PHE A 983 54.42 -22.76 -42.47
CA PHE A 983 53.86 -23.18 -41.18
C PHE A 983 54.70 -24.29 -40.51
N LYS A 984 55.17 -25.28 -41.28
CA LYS A 984 56.02 -26.39 -40.78
C LYS A 984 57.34 -25.94 -40.11
N HIS A 985 57.83 -24.75 -40.44
CA HIS A 985 59.06 -24.18 -39.87
C HIS A 985 58.74 -23.29 -38.66
N LEU A 986 57.66 -22.51 -38.73
CA LEU A 986 57.29 -21.55 -37.68
C LEU A 986 56.50 -22.17 -36.52
N ALA A 987 55.81 -23.29 -36.70
CA ALA A 987 54.93 -23.84 -35.68
C ALA A 987 55.67 -24.30 -34.39
N PRO A 988 56.81 -25.03 -34.45
CA PRO A 988 57.58 -25.36 -33.24
C PRO A 988 58.07 -24.12 -32.49
N LEU A 989 58.55 -23.10 -33.21
CA LEU A 989 58.98 -21.83 -32.61
C LEU A 989 57.80 -21.06 -32.00
N ALA A 990 56.63 -21.05 -32.64
CA ALA A 990 55.42 -20.40 -32.11
C ALA A 990 54.94 -21.07 -30.80
N VAL A 991 54.98 -22.41 -30.72
CA VAL A 991 54.70 -23.13 -29.47
C VAL A 991 55.76 -22.84 -28.40
N ALA A 992 57.05 -22.79 -28.77
CA ALA A 992 58.13 -22.40 -27.85
C ALA A 992 57.91 -21.01 -27.24
N MET A 993 57.57 -20.01 -28.08
CA MET A 993 57.27 -18.64 -27.65
C MET A 993 56.05 -18.59 -26.73
N TYR A 994 54.98 -19.32 -27.07
CA TYR A 994 53.76 -19.38 -26.26
C TYR A 994 54.01 -20.03 -24.89
N LYS A 995 54.71 -21.17 -24.88
CA LYS A 995 55.07 -21.91 -23.66
C LYS A 995 55.97 -21.10 -22.73
N VAL A 996 57.08 -20.54 -23.23
CA VAL A 996 57.99 -19.68 -22.43
C VAL A 996 57.24 -18.50 -21.79
N THR A 997 56.25 -17.93 -22.50
CA THR A 997 55.44 -16.82 -21.98
C THR A 997 54.46 -17.29 -20.89
N SER A 998 53.86 -18.48 -21.06
CA SER A 998 53.03 -19.14 -20.03
C SER A 998 53.84 -19.47 -18.78
N ASP A 999 54.97 -20.15 -18.94
CA ASP A 999 55.82 -20.65 -17.85
C ASP A 999 56.36 -19.47 -17.00
N GLN A 1000 56.78 -18.36 -17.63
CA GLN A 1000 57.19 -17.14 -16.92
C GLN A 1000 56.04 -16.45 -16.17
N MET A 1001 54.84 -16.40 -16.75
CA MET A 1001 53.66 -15.83 -16.07
C MET A 1001 53.23 -16.69 -14.87
N GLN A 1002 53.20 -18.03 -15.03
CA GLN A 1002 52.90 -18.96 -13.95
C GLN A 1002 53.93 -18.84 -12.80
N ALA A 1003 55.22 -18.74 -13.12
CA ALA A 1003 56.28 -18.54 -12.13
C ALA A 1003 56.12 -17.20 -11.37
N ALA A 1004 55.73 -16.11 -12.06
CA ALA A 1004 55.49 -14.81 -11.42
C ALA A 1004 54.25 -14.84 -10.49
N ILE A 1005 53.17 -15.50 -10.91
CA ILE A 1005 51.96 -15.69 -10.09
C ILE A 1005 52.28 -16.55 -8.86
N ALA A 1006 53.06 -17.62 -9.01
CA ALA A 1006 53.51 -18.44 -7.89
C ALA A 1006 54.42 -17.66 -6.92
N ALA A 1007 55.32 -16.83 -7.44
CA ALA A 1007 56.19 -15.97 -6.62
C ALA A 1007 55.42 -14.89 -5.85
N GLN A 1008 54.40 -14.26 -6.45
CA GLN A 1008 53.50 -13.35 -5.72
C GLN A 1008 52.67 -14.09 -4.66
N SER A 1009 52.24 -15.32 -4.96
CA SER A 1009 51.49 -16.17 -4.01
C SER A 1009 52.31 -16.61 -2.79
N ALA A 1010 53.65 -16.57 -2.88
CA ALA A 1010 54.57 -16.88 -1.79
C ALA A 1010 54.87 -15.69 -0.87
N ILE A 1011 54.57 -14.44 -1.28
CA ILE A 1011 54.82 -13.23 -0.48
C ILE A 1011 53.52 -12.81 0.21
N ILE A 1012 53.07 -13.63 1.15
CA ILE A 1012 52.02 -13.30 2.13
C ILE A 1012 52.53 -13.67 3.52
N ILE A 1013 53.48 -12.87 4.03
CA ILE A 1013 53.81 -12.72 5.46
C ILE A 1013 54.73 -11.48 5.62
N TYR A 1014 54.29 -10.56 6.48
CA TYR A 1014 54.92 -9.31 6.94
C TYR A 1014 55.24 -8.13 5.99
N ASP A 1015 54.94 -6.96 6.59
CA ASP A 1015 55.37 -5.59 6.34
C ASP A 1015 54.71 -4.74 5.23
N SER A 1016 54.88 -3.43 5.41
CA SER A 1016 53.97 -2.35 5.06
C SER A 1016 54.66 -1.31 4.16
N GLN A 1017 55.20 -1.79 3.03
CA GLN A 1017 55.62 -0.95 1.91
C GLN A 1017 55.55 -1.78 0.61
N TRP A 1018 54.61 -1.42 -0.27
CA TRP A 1018 54.36 -2.13 -1.53
C TRP A 1018 54.83 -1.30 -2.73
N GLU A 1019 56.04 -1.59 -3.22
CA GLU A 1019 56.41 -1.26 -4.60
C GLU A 1019 55.76 -2.27 -5.56
N GLU A 1020 55.23 -1.79 -6.69
CA GLU A 1020 54.65 -2.67 -7.72
C GLU A 1020 55.71 -3.53 -8.40
N LYS A 1021 55.86 -4.79 -7.97
CA LYS A 1021 56.59 -5.81 -8.73
C LYS A 1021 55.81 -6.18 -10.00
N LYS A 1022 56.07 -5.43 -11.07
CA LYS A 1022 55.44 -5.54 -12.40
C LYS A 1022 55.50 -6.97 -12.94
N LEU A 1023 54.36 -7.45 -13.43
CA LEU A 1023 54.21 -8.79 -14.02
C LEU A 1023 54.96 -8.94 -15.37
N PRO A 1024 55.24 -10.18 -15.81
CA PRO A 1024 55.75 -10.45 -17.16
C PRO A 1024 54.76 -10.00 -18.25
N LEU A 1025 55.28 -9.56 -19.39
CA LEU A 1025 54.45 -9.19 -20.55
C LEU A 1025 54.00 -10.44 -21.31
N ILE A 1026 52.85 -10.39 -21.99
CA ILE A 1026 52.21 -11.54 -22.65
C ILE A 1026 51.93 -11.34 -24.16
N SER A 1027 52.21 -10.17 -24.74
CA SER A 1027 51.99 -9.93 -26.18
C SER A 1027 52.99 -10.65 -27.11
N PHE A 1028 54.17 -11.05 -26.61
CA PHE A 1028 55.28 -11.63 -27.40
C PHE A 1028 54.88 -12.77 -28.37
N PRO A 1029 54.11 -13.82 -27.99
CA PRO A 1029 53.78 -14.92 -28.90
C PRO A 1029 52.95 -14.46 -30.12
N TRP A 1030 52.16 -13.39 -29.96
CA TRP A 1030 51.22 -12.90 -30.96
C TRP A 1030 51.90 -12.23 -32.17
N VAL A 1031 53.22 -12.06 -32.14
CA VAL A 1031 54.04 -11.76 -33.35
C VAL A 1031 53.78 -12.80 -34.46
N LEU A 1032 53.54 -14.06 -34.06
CA LEU A 1032 53.18 -15.20 -34.92
C LEU A 1032 51.69 -15.58 -34.82
N GLN A 1033 50.80 -14.62 -34.54
CA GLN A 1033 49.34 -14.85 -34.43
C GLN A 1033 48.71 -15.71 -35.56
N PRO A 1034 49.09 -15.58 -36.85
CA PRO A 1034 48.54 -16.45 -37.91
C PRO A 1034 48.97 -17.92 -37.83
N ILE A 1035 50.07 -18.22 -37.12
CA ILE A 1035 50.57 -19.57 -36.87
C ILE A 1035 49.88 -20.15 -35.63
N LEU A 1036 49.81 -19.39 -34.53
CA LEU A 1036 49.07 -19.77 -33.32
C LEU A 1036 47.60 -20.07 -33.64
N GLY A 1037 46.95 -19.21 -34.43
CA GLY A 1037 45.57 -19.42 -34.89
C GLY A 1037 45.36 -20.59 -35.85
N ARG A 1038 46.42 -21.17 -36.43
CA ARG A 1038 46.36 -22.43 -37.18
C ARG A 1038 46.60 -23.66 -36.30
N ILE A 1039 47.45 -23.54 -35.27
CA ILE A 1039 47.69 -24.58 -34.26
C ILE A 1039 46.41 -24.84 -33.46
N ALA A 1040 45.84 -23.79 -32.85
CA ALA A 1040 44.65 -23.88 -31.99
C ALA A 1040 43.34 -24.34 -32.69
N ASN A 1041 43.39 -24.51 -34.01
CA ASN A 1041 42.28 -25.01 -34.84
C ASN A 1041 42.65 -26.29 -35.62
N GLU A 1042 43.81 -26.92 -35.36
CA GLU A 1042 44.25 -28.19 -35.98
C GLU A 1042 44.35 -28.19 -37.52
N HIS A 1043 44.38 -27.02 -38.17
CA HIS A 1043 44.34 -26.89 -39.64
C HIS A 1043 45.74 -27.03 -40.27
N PHE A 1044 46.25 -28.26 -40.25
CA PHE A 1044 47.58 -28.61 -40.77
C PHE A 1044 47.65 -28.74 -42.31
N GLY A 1045 46.52 -28.90 -43.02
CA GLY A 1045 46.48 -29.13 -44.47
C GLY A 1045 45.70 -28.08 -45.29
N LYS A 1046 46.36 -27.52 -46.32
CA LYS A 1046 45.85 -26.61 -47.37
C LYS A 1046 45.43 -25.18 -46.93
N PRO A 1047 45.52 -24.17 -47.83
CA PRO A 1047 45.10 -22.80 -47.54
C PRO A 1047 43.57 -22.65 -47.64
N VAL A 1048 42.95 -22.06 -46.61
CA VAL A 1048 41.51 -21.80 -46.58
C VAL A 1048 41.15 -20.61 -47.48
N SER A 1049 40.42 -20.87 -48.56
CA SER A 1049 39.80 -19.80 -49.35
C SER A 1049 38.63 -19.19 -48.56
N ARG A 1050 38.71 -17.91 -48.22
CA ARG A 1050 37.61 -17.19 -47.55
C ARG A 1050 36.42 -17.00 -48.51
N ARG A 1051 35.45 -17.91 -48.45
CA ARG A 1051 34.06 -17.68 -48.89
C ARG A 1051 33.16 -18.03 -47.70
N GLY A 1052 32.52 -17.04 -47.09
CA GLY A 1052 31.71 -17.25 -45.87
C GLY A 1052 31.43 -15.99 -45.03
N CYS A 1053 32.27 -14.95 -45.16
CA CYS A 1053 31.94 -13.60 -44.70
C CYS A 1053 31.81 -12.66 -45.89
N SER A 1054 30.86 -11.73 -45.82
CA SER A 1054 30.68 -10.68 -46.82
C SER A 1054 31.82 -9.64 -46.78
N ALA A 1055 31.79 -8.71 -47.73
CA ALA A 1055 32.87 -7.81 -48.08
C ALA A 1055 33.46 -6.99 -46.91
N HIS A 1056 34.76 -6.72 -47.06
CA HIS A 1056 35.48 -5.52 -46.62
C HIS A 1056 34.69 -4.52 -45.76
N ILE A 1057 34.95 -4.52 -44.45
CA ILE A 1057 35.16 -3.25 -43.74
C ILE A 1057 36.68 -3.03 -43.70
N GLN A 1058 37.23 -2.61 -44.84
CA GLN A 1058 38.35 -1.69 -44.78
C GLN A 1058 37.79 -0.36 -44.31
N VAL A 1059 38.09 0.04 -43.08
CA VAL A 1059 38.15 1.48 -42.80
C VAL A 1059 39.39 1.97 -43.55
N GLU A 1060 39.19 2.49 -44.76
CA GLU A 1060 40.25 3.22 -45.46
C GLU A 1060 40.47 4.55 -44.73
N ILE A 1061 41.33 4.53 -43.71
CA ILE A 1061 42.03 5.74 -43.30
C ILE A 1061 42.72 6.29 -44.55
N PRO A 1062 42.42 7.52 -44.99
CA PRO A 1062 42.96 8.06 -46.24
C PRO A 1062 44.48 8.02 -46.23
N ARG A 1063 45.07 7.19 -47.09
CA ARG A 1063 46.53 7.14 -47.25
C ARG A 1063 46.99 8.44 -47.89
N GLY A 1064 47.47 9.37 -47.06
CA GLY A 1064 48.18 10.56 -47.51
C GLY A 1064 49.29 10.19 -48.51
N PRO A 1065 49.57 11.05 -49.50
CA PRO A 1065 50.50 10.73 -50.58
C PRO A 1065 51.88 10.37 -50.00
N LYS A 1066 52.43 9.23 -50.41
CA LYS A 1066 53.73 8.74 -49.94
C LYS A 1066 54.79 9.85 -50.09
N PRO A 1067 55.43 10.31 -49.01
CA PRO A 1067 56.56 11.23 -49.11
C PRO A 1067 57.65 10.63 -49.99
N LYS A 1068 58.23 11.42 -50.88
CA LYS A 1068 59.39 10.99 -51.67
C LYS A 1068 60.57 10.74 -50.72
N ARG A 1069 61.34 9.70 -51.04
CA ARG A 1069 62.55 9.28 -50.31
C ARG A 1069 63.57 10.43 -50.29
N ILE A 1070 63.70 11.09 -49.14
CA ILE A 1070 64.82 11.98 -48.81
C ILE A 1070 65.73 11.22 -47.85
N VAL A 1071 67.04 11.28 -48.08
CA VAL A 1071 68.07 10.71 -47.22
C VAL A 1071 68.65 11.85 -46.40
N GLY A 1072 68.64 11.73 -45.07
CA GLY A 1072 69.15 12.76 -44.17
C GLY A 1072 69.24 12.26 -42.73
N SER A 1073 70.35 12.57 -42.07
CA SER A 1073 70.63 12.27 -40.67
C SER A 1073 69.64 12.95 -39.72
N LEU A 1074 69.34 12.31 -38.59
CA LEU A 1074 69.19 13.00 -37.31
C LEU A 1074 69.57 12.06 -36.16
N LEU A 1075 70.50 12.52 -35.32
CA LEU A 1075 70.93 11.88 -34.08
C LEU A 1075 70.21 12.51 -32.87
N SER A 1076 70.58 12.07 -31.67
CA SER A 1076 70.06 12.53 -30.37
C SER A 1076 70.09 14.05 -30.17
N PRO A 1077 69.05 14.63 -29.53
CA PRO A 1077 69.14 15.94 -28.91
C PRO A 1077 69.74 15.82 -27.50
N ASP A 1078 71.04 16.02 -27.37
CA ASP A 1078 71.60 16.48 -26.10
C ASP A 1078 71.25 17.97 -25.91
N VAL A 1079 71.16 18.44 -24.66
CA VAL A 1079 70.89 19.86 -24.37
C VAL A 1079 72.18 20.54 -23.95
N GLU A 1080 72.53 21.61 -24.66
CA GLU A 1080 73.66 22.49 -24.38
C GLU A 1080 73.16 23.72 -23.62
N THR A 1081 73.65 23.94 -22.41
CA THR A 1081 73.41 25.18 -21.64
C THR A 1081 74.70 26.01 -21.59
N ALA A 1082 74.68 27.18 -20.93
CA ALA A 1082 75.84 28.07 -20.84
C ALA A 1082 77.09 27.41 -20.21
N ASP A 1083 76.92 26.31 -19.47
CA ASP A 1083 77.99 25.51 -18.86
C ASP A 1083 78.28 24.19 -19.62
N GLY A 1084 77.80 24.06 -20.87
CA GLY A 1084 78.09 22.94 -21.77
C GLY A 1084 76.96 21.90 -21.91
N VAL A 1085 77.28 20.85 -22.67
CA VAL A 1085 76.36 19.76 -23.05
C VAL A 1085 76.11 18.80 -21.88
N LYS A 1086 74.83 18.48 -21.61
CA LYS A 1086 74.44 17.46 -20.62
C LYS A 1086 73.56 16.38 -21.25
N HIS A 1087 74.01 15.12 -21.11
CA HIS A 1087 73.30 13.93 -21.55
C HIS A 1087 72.11 13.59 -20.62
N ALA A 1088 71.01 13.11 -21.21
CA ALA A 1088 69.85 12.65 -20.46
C ALA A 1088 70.13 11.32 -19.74
N GLY A 1089 70.38 11.37 -18.42
CA GLY A 1089 70.60 10.18 -17.60
C GLY A 1089 71.18 10.41 -16.20
N ASN A 1090 71.77 11.59 -15.93
CA ASN A 1090 72.36 11.89 -14.62
C ASN A 1090 71.39 12.64 -13.69
N VAL A 1091 71.27 12.16 -12.45
CA VAL A 1091 70.43 12.77 -11.39
C VAL A 1091 71.13 13.98 -10.77
N LEU A 1092 70.37 15.05 -10.53
CA LEU A 1092 70.75 16.15 -9.66
C LEU A 1092 69.89 16.12 -8.39
N PRO A 1093 70.44 15.81 -7.20
CA PRO A 1093 69.86 16.30 -5.95
C PRO A 1093 70.17 17.80 -5.83
N LEU A 1094 69.37 18.55 -5.06
CA LEU A 1094 69.84 19.69 -4.23
C LEU A 1094 68.70 20.26 -3.36
N PHE A 1095 69.03 20.43 -2.07
CA PHE A 1095 68.30 21.14 -0.99
C PHE A 1095 67.11 20.45 -0.30
N GLY A 1096 67.35 20.11 0.97
CA GLY A 1096 66.36 20.19 2.05
C GLY A 1096 66.74 21.30 3.04
N ASP A 1097 65.87 21.54 4.02
CA ASP A 1097 66.04 22.36 5.23
C ASP A 1097 66.50 23.83 5.10
N SER A 1098 65.57 24.78 5.20
CA SER A 1098 65.51 25.67 6.38
C SER A 1098 64.25 26.55 6.50
N LYS A 1099 63.63 26.45 7.68
CA LYS A 1099 62.75 27.35 8.48
C LYS A 1099 62.24 28.71 7.94
N LEU A 1100 61.04 29.06 8.46
CA LEU A 1100 60.38 30.36 8.68
C LEU A 1100 59.40 30.91 7.61
N ASP A 1101 58.11 30.76 7.92
CA ASP A 1101 57.06 31.78 7.77
C ASP A 1101 57.26 32.80 8.93
N PRO A 1102 57.28 34.14 8.71
CA PRO A 1102 56.04 34.95 8.56
C PRO A 1102 56.14 36.20 7.66
N PHE A 1103 55.02 36.94 7.54
CA PHE A 1103 54.84 38.27 6.92
C PHE A 1103 54.91 38.31 5.37
N ALA A 1104 54.17 39.19 4.67
CA ALA A 1104 53.14 40.13 5.08
C ALA A 1104 52.14 40.44 3.93
N LEU A 1105 51.08 41.15 4.32
CA LEU A 1105 50.08 41.82 3.52
C LEU A 1105 50.59 42.40 2.18
N LEU A 1106 49.72 42.38 1.17
CA LEU A 1106 49.10 43.62 0.69
C LEU A 1106 47.75 43.33 0.02
N CYS A 1107 46.73 44.11 0.38
CA CYS A 1107 45.38 44.01 -0.18
C CYS A 1107 45.13 45.12 -1.20
N GLU A 1108 44.40 44.76 -2.26
CA GLU A 1108 43.42 45.59 -2.97
C GLU A 1108 43.87 46.85 -3.76
N MET A 1109 42.88 47.37 -4.51
CA MET A 1109 42.83 48.62 -5.28
C MET A 1109 43.59 48.66 -6.62
N SER A 1110 43.04 49.19 -7.73
CA SER A 1110 41.62 49.51 -8.05
C SER A 1110 41.45 49.78 -9.57
N ASP A 1111 40.19 50.03 -9.97
CA ASP A 1111 39.74 50.85 -11.12
C ASP A 1111 39.69 50.32 -12.57
N THR A 1112 38.45 50.34 -13.08
CA THR A 1112 38.08 50.48 -14.52
C THR A 1112 37.64 51.93 -14.78
N PRO A 1113 37.66 52.47 -16.02
CA PRO A 1113 36.36 52.81 -16.63
C PRO A 1113 36.25 52.91 -18.20
N LEU A 1114 35.08 52.48 -18.72
CA LEU A 1114 34.15 53.15 -19.68
C LEU A 1114 34.49 53.57 -21.14
N THR A 1115 33.89 52.83 -22.10
CA THR A 1115 33.00 53.22 -23.24
C THR A 1115 33.32 54.28 -24.33
N SER A 1116 33.11 53.90 -25.61
CA SER A 1116 32.26 54.59 -26.63
C SER A 1116 32.05 53.70 -27.89
N ALA A 1117 31.35 54.12 -28.97
CA ALA A 1117 30.64 53.18 -29.89
C ALA A 1117 30.45 53.53 -31.41
N HIS A 1118 30.09 52.48 -32.18
CA HIS A 1118 29.26 52.41 -33.43
C HIS A 1118 29.81 52.59 -34.89
N GLN A 1119 29.03 52.00 -35.83
CA GLN A 1119 29.00 52.06 -37.33
C GLN A 1119 29.87 51.02 -38.10
N THR A 1120 29.32 49.98 -38.77
CA THR A 1120 28.61 49.81 -40.10
C THR A 1120 29.56 49.79 -41.33
N GLU A 1121 29.35 49.07 -42.46
CA GLU A 1121 28.13 48.64 -43.20
C GLU A 1121 28.39 47.57 -44.34
N HIS A 1122 27.33 46.92 -44.90
CA HIS A 1122 27.15 46.40 -46.31
C HIS A 1122 28.03 45.27 -46.96
N ASN A 1123 27.62 44.48 -48.00
CA ASN A 1123 26.29 44.04 -48.54
C ASN A 1123 26.34 42.93 -49.67
N ILE A 1124 25.38 41.96 -49.69
CA ILE A 1124 24.69 41.35 -50.90
C ILE A 1124 25.63 40.50 -51.85
N PRO A 1125 25.30 39.76 -52.97
CA PRO A 1125 24.07 39.34 -53.72
C PRO A 1125 23.80 37.78 -53.78
N SER A 1126 23.11 37.19 -54.79
CA SER A 1126 21.63 37.07 -54.96
C SER A 1126 21.16 36.13 -56.13
N PHE A 1127 19.94 35.54 -56.04
CA PHE A 1127 19.06 35.00 -57.13
C PHE A 1127 19.39 33.66 -57.88
N PRO A 1128 18.43 32.99 -58.61
CA PRO A 1128 16.97 33.26 -58.81
C PRO A 1128 15.92 32.10 -58.64
N LYS A 1129 14.70 32.49 -58.24
CA LYS A 1129 13.30 32.05 -58.57
C LYS A 1129 12.98 30.78 -59.41
N ILE A 1130 11.83 30.12 -59.13
CA ILE A 1130 10.53 30.22 -59.88
C ILE A 1130 9.38 29.35 -59.26
N ASN A 1131 8.15 29.90 -59.23
CA ASN A 1131 6.78 29.32 -59.03
C ASN A 1131 6.46 28.29 -57.90
N GLY A 1132 5.30 28.35 -57.21
CA GLY A 1132 4.32 29.45 -57.11
C GLY A 1132 2.91 29.11 -56.55
N GLN A 1133 2.37 30.04 -55.73
CA GLN A 1133 0.93 30.27 -55.38
C GLN A 1133 0.16 29.22 -54.56
N LYS A 1134 -0.84 29.54 -53.72
CA LYS A 1134 -1.35 30.79 -53.04
C LYS A 1134 -2.19 30.30 -51.83
N GLY A 1135 -2.25 30.94 -50.65
CA GLY A 1135 -2.89 32.24 -50.32
C GLY A 1135 -4.12 31.95 -49.43
N GLU A 1136 -4.61 32.76 -48.48
CA GLU A 1136 -4.28 34.10 -47.93
C GLU A 1136 -4.52 34.00 -46.38
N GLY A 1137 -4.01 34.80 -45.43
CA GLY A 1137 -3.98 36.27 -45.28
C GLY A 1137 -5.06 36.71 -44.25
N ALA A 1138 -4.88 37.67 -43.33
CA ALA A 1138 -3.68 38.39 -42.88
C ALA A 1138 -3.93 39.13 -41.52
N ASP A 1139 -2.85 39.38 -40.78
CA ASP A 1139 -2.48 40.64 -40.08
C ASP A 1139 -3.32 41.38 -38.98
N LEU A 1140 -2.52 42.14 -38.20
CA LEU A 1140 -2.78 43.42 -37.50
C LEU A 1140 -3.51 43.48 -36.13
N PHE A 1141 -2.76 43.99 -35.15
CA PHE A 1141 -3.28 44.84 -34.06
C PHE A 1141 -3.84 46.16 -34.60
N PRO A 1142 -4.78 46.78 -33.86
CA PRO A 1142 -4.65 48.21 -33.55
C PRO A 1142 -4.76 48.51 -32.04
N ASP A 1143 -4.37 49.73 -31.66
CA ASP A 1143 -4.40 50.27 -30.30
C ASP A 1143 -4.75 51.80 -30.37
N ILE A 1144 -4.85 52.46 -29.22
CA ILE A 1144 -4.88 53.93 -28.98
C ILE A 1144 -6.26 54.61 -28.89
N SER A 1145 -6.74 54.70 -27.64
CA SER A 1145 -7.31 55.90 -26.96
C SER A 1145 -8.82 56.26 -26.99
N ARG A 1146 -9.32 56.56 -25.76
CA ARG A 1146 -10.17 57.69 -25.30
C ARG A 1146 -11.49 58.04 -26.04
N ASP A 1147 -12.59 58.41 -25.36
CA ASP A 1147 -12.74 58.99 -24.01
C ASP A 1147 -14.11 58.70 -23.34
N ALA A 1148 -14.21 59.03 -22.03
CA ALA A 1148 -15.42 59.37 -21.24
C ALA A 1148 -16.68 58.45 -21.24
N SER A 1149 -16.93 57.76 -20.11
CA SER A 1149 -17.86 58.25 -19.07
C SER A 1149 -18.09 57.25 -17.91
N THR A 1150 -18.47 57.77 -16.75
CA THR A 1150 -18.48 57.09 -15.43
C THR A 1150 -19.78 56.37 -15.07
N SER A 1151 -19.69 55.24 -14.34
CA SER A 1151 -20.32 55.11 -13.00
C SER A 1151 -19.84 53.82 -12.28
N SER A 1152 -20.10 53.74 -10.97
CA SER A 1152 -19.39 52.86 -10.02
C SER A 1152 -20.29 51.76 -9.42
N ILE A 1153 -19.77 51.07 -8.37
CA ILE A 1153 -20.39 50.01 -7.52
C ILE A 1153 -20.10 48.60 -8.08
N SER A 1154 -19.16 47.79 -7.58
CA SER A 1154 -18.72 47.42 -6.20
C SER A 1154 -19.38 46.15 -5.67
N SER A 1155 -18.63 45.05 -5.81
CA SER A 1155 -18.48 43.86 -4.92
C SER A 1155 -19.51 43.52 -3.84
N LEU A 1156 -19.70 42.21 -3.61
CA LEU A 1156 -19.85 41.66 -2.26
C LEU A 1156 -19.41 40.18 -2.15
N TYR A 1157 -18.09 39.95 -2.18
CA TYR A 1157 -17.50 38.76 -1.53
C TYR A 1157 -17.25 39.11 -0.05
N PRO A 1158 -17.63 38.26 0.92
CA PRO A 1158 -17.40 38.55 2.33
C PRO A 1158 -15.92 38.36 2.70
N ASN A 1159 -15.31 39.42 3.24
CA ASN A 1159 -13.95 39.35 3.79
C ASN A 1159 -13.91 38.41 4.99
N ILE A 1160 -12.89 37.54 5.04
CA ILE A 1160 -12.43 36.92 6.30
C ILE A 1160 -11.03 37.46 6.58
N HIS A 1161 -10.98 38.44 7.48
CA HIS A 1161 -9.78 38.87 8.19
C HIS A 1161 -10.11 38.90 9.68
N ASN A 1162 -9.13 38.53 10.51
CA ASN A 1162 -9.21 38.47 11.98
C ASN A 1162 -10.25 37.47 12.53
N ILE A 1163 -9.84 36.21 12.69
CA ILE A 1163 -9.44 35.62 13.99
C ILE A 1163 -9.04 34.15 13.76
N ILE A 1164 -7.73 33.87 13.78
CA ILE A 1164 -7.17 32.54 14.08
C ILE A 1164 -6.09 32.75 15.13
N THR A 1165 -6.49 32.83 16.39
CA THR A 1165 -5.56 32.94 17.52
C THR A 1165 -5.14 31.54 17.96
N ILE A 1166 -4.05 31.02 17.38
CA ILE A 1166 -3.46 29.75 17.85
C ILE A 1166 -2.98 29.94 19.30
N PRO A 1167 -3.45 29.15 20.28
CA PRO A 1167 -3.02 29.31 21.66
C PRO A 1167 -1.58 28.82 21.84
N ALA A 1168 -0.61 29.75 21.81
CA ALA A 1168 0.77 29.46 22.16
C ALA A 1168 0.86 29.02 23.64
N ARG A 1169 1.01 27.71 23.88
CA ARG A 1169 1.30 27.17 25.22
C ARG A 1169 2.67 27.65 25.66
N LYS A 1170 2.71 28.70 26.50
CA LYS A 1170 3.93 29.10 27.21
C LYS A 1170 4.46 27.90 28.02
N PRO A 1171 5.78 27.65 28.04
CA PRO A 1171 6.36 26.69 28.97
C PRO A 1171 6.15 27.17 30.41
N LEU A 1172 5.67 26.28 31.28
CA LEU A 1172 5.54 26.53 32.72
C LEU A 1172 6.92 26.43 33.39
N VAL A 1173 7.71 27.50 33.30
CA VAL A 1173 8.91 27.67 34.11
C VAL A 1173 8.47 27.98 35.55
N GLN A 1174 8.51 26.98 36.42
CA GLN A 1174 8.40 27.22 37.87
C GLN A 1174 9.74 27.74 38.39
N HIS A 1175 9.78 29.03 38.76
CA HIS A 1175 10.88 29.55 39.56
C HIS A 1175 10.83 28.95 40.96
N ILE A 1176 11.85 28.15 41.31
CA ILE A 1176 12.10 27.70 42.67
C ILE A 1176 13.22 28.56 43.25
N THR A 1177 12.88 29.42 44.20
CA THR A 1177 13.85 30.22 44.96
C THR A 1177 14.61 29.32 45.94
N PRO A 1178 15.96 29.33 45.97
CA PRO A 1178 16.71 28.45 46.84
C PRO A 1178 16.72 28.93 48.30
N PRO A 1179 16.48 28.06 49.29
CA PRO A 1179 16.93 28.26 50.66
C PRO A 1179 18.46 28.16 50.76
N THR A 1180 19.06 28.89 51.69
CA THR A 1180 20.51 28.90 51.93
C THR A 1180 21.02 27.65 52.64
N ALA A 1181 22.32 27.39 52.51
CA ALA A 1181 22.98 26.15 52.93
C ALA A 1181 23.42 26.11 54.40
N SER A 1182 23.60 24.90 54.94
CA SER A 1182 24.59 24.59 55.97
C SER A 1182 24.99 23.10 55.99
N THR A 1183 26.27 22.83 55.70
CA THR A 1183 27.13 21.77 56.28
C THR A 1183 26.69 20.28 56.31
N ASP A 1184 27.36 19.50 55.46
CA ASP A 1184 28.34 18.46 55.86
C ASP A 1184 28.02 16.93 55.95
N LEU A 1185 28.95 16.20 55.30
CA LEU A 1185 29.52 14.88 55.57
C LEU A 1185 28.77 13.57 55.23
N ASN A 1186 29.35 12.88 54.23
CA ASN A 1186 29.59 11.42 54.10
C ASN A 1186 28.42 10.42 54.18
N GLY A 1187 28.22 9.64 53.11
CA GLY A 1187 27.45 8.39 53.15
C GLY A 1187 27.24 7.74 51.78
N THR A 1188 27.85 6.59 51.53
CA THR A 1188 27.67 5.77 50.32
C THR A 1188 26.35 4.99 50.36
N ASP A 1189 25.50 5.15 49.34
CA ASP A 1189 24.95 4.05 48.51
C ASP A 1189 23.79 4.54 47.63
N TYR A 1190 23.87 4.30 46.31
CA TYR A 1190 22.76 4.54 45.38
C TYR A 1190 22.22 3.21 44.83
N ARG A 1191 21.05 2.80 45.35
CA ARG A 1191 20.18 1.83 44.66
C ARG A 1191 19.29 2.55 43.65
N SER A 1192 18.94 1.84 42.58
CA SER A 1192 18.09 2.32 41.50
C SER A 1192 16.66 2.65 41.95
N VAL A 1193 16.13 3.77 41.46
CA VAL A 1193 14.70 4.11 41.51
C VAL A 1193 14.27 4.52 40.10
N SER A 1194 13.23 3.88 39.57
CA SER A 1194 12.77 4.05 38.19
C SER A 1194 11.81 5.24 38.03
N PRO A 1195 11.98 6.11 37.01
CA PRO A 1195 11.01 7.14 36.67
C PRO A 1195 9.94 6.60 35.70
N THR A 1196 8.77 6.23 36.22
CA THR A 1196 7.59 5.93 35.39
C THR A 1196 6.94 7.20 34.86
N TYR A 1197 7.02 7.47 33.56
CA TYR A 1197 6.05 8.31 32.82
C TYR A 1197 6.05 7.93 31.33
N PHE A 1198 4.90 8.12 30.65
CA PHE A 1198 4.56 7.68 29.28
C PHE A 1198 4.21 6.19 29.08
N GLU A 1199 3.03 5.78 29.57
CA GLU A 1199 2.30 4.64 29.00
C GLU A 1199 1.13 5.10 28.12
N ASN A 1200 0.85 4.34 27.05
CA ASN A 1200 -0.20 4.61 26.07
C ASN A 1200 -1.17 3.41 26.01
N PRO A 1201 -2.44 3.54 26.43
CA PRO A 1201 -3.25 2.40 26.89
C PRO A 1201 -3.87 1.50 25.79
N TYR A 1202 -3.31 1.48 24.57
CA TYR A 1202 -3.90 0.76 23.42
C TYR A 1202 -2.89 -0.11 22.66
N ILE A 1203 -2.50 -1.24 23.25
CA ILE A 1203 -2.04 -2.47 22.59
C ILE A 1203 -2.14 -3.62 23.63
N ARG A 1204 -2.69 -4.78 23.25
CA ARG A 1204 -2.46 -6.06 23.94
C ARG A 1204 -1.91 -7.06 22.93
N ILE A 1205 -0.89 -7.81 23.32
CA ILE A 1205 -0.30 -8.90 22.55
C ILE A 1205 -0.64 -10.21 23.25
N THR A 1206 -1.05 -11.23 22.49
CA THR A 1206 -1.30 -12.58 23.01
C THR A 1206 -0.46 -13.60 22.27
N GLN A 1207 0.61 -14.06 22.92
CA GLN A 1207 1.25 -15.34 22.59
C GLN A 1207 0.55 -16.46 23.37
N ARG A 1208 0.43 -17.65 22.75
CA ARG A 1208 0.12 -18.90 23.46
C ARG A 1208 0.91 -20.05 22.84
N GLU A 1209 1.58 -20.78 23.71
CA GLU A 1209 2.27 -22.03 23.39
C GLU A 1209 1.24 -23.17 23.24
N VAL A 1210 1.63 -24.25 22.55
CA VAL A 1210 0.80 -25.44 22.35
C VAL A 1210 1.53 -26.66 22.91
N ASN A 1211 0.94 -27.29 23.93
CA ASN A 1211 1.36 -28.60 24.44
C ASN A 1211 0.31 -29.66 24.07
N GLY A 1212 0.75 -30.78 23.49
CA GLY A 1212 -0.13 -31.86 23.03
C GLY A 1212 -0.28 -33.02 24.01
N LEU A 1213 -1.32 -33.84 23.81
CA LEU A 1213 -1.54 -35.14 24.46
C LEU A 1213 -2.24 -36.11 23.48
N LYS A 1214 -2.16 -37.42 23.74
CA LYS A 1214 -2.44 -38.49 22.76
C LYS A 1214 -3.88 -39.02 22.73
N LEU A 1215 -4.19 -39.76 21.66
CA LEU A 1215 -5.48 -40.38 21.30
C LEU A 1215 -6.02 -41.44 22.29
N GLY A 1216 -7.33 -41.67 22.18
CA GLY A 1216 -8.02 -42.93 22.48
C GLY A 1216 -9.32 -43.01 21.67
N ASP A 1217 -9.59 -44.13 21.00
CA ASP A 1217 -10.63 -44.24 19.96
C ASP A 1217 -12.00 -44.76 20.45
N ALA A 1218 -13.09 -44.20 19.88
CA ALA A 1218 -14.39 -44.86 19.75
C ALA A 1218 -15.21 -44.25 18.59
N ASN A 1219 -15.75 -45.08 17.71
CA ASN A 1219 -16.47 -44.64 16.50
C ASN A 1219 -17.98 -44.40 16.75
N THR A 1220 -18.54 -43.29 16.24
CA THR A 1220 -19.74 -43.35 15.36
C THR A 1220 -20.09 -42.02 14.66
N GLN A 1221 -20.46 -42.14 13.37
CA GLN A 1221 -21.31 -41.25 12.55
C GLN A 1221 -20.93 -39.75 12.32
N ARG A 1222 -20.64 -39.47 11.03
CA ARG A 1222 -21.09 -38.31 10.18
C ARG A 1222 -21.42 -36.96 10.84
N THR A 1223 -20.95 -35.80 10.37
CA THR A 1223 -20.02 -35.41 9.27
C THR A 1223 -19.71 -33.91 9.40
N ASN A 1224 -18.48 -33.47 9.10
CA ASN A 1224 -18.06 -32.07 8.86
C ASN A 1224 -18.54 -30.96 9.84
N PRO A 1225 -17.73 -30.62 10.86
CA PRO A 1225 -17.40 -29.22 11.12
C PRO A 1225 -16.49 -28.68 9.99
N GLY A 1226 -16.34 -27.37 9.76
CA GLY A 1226 -16.91 -26.25 10.49
C GLY A 1226 -15.87 -25.41 11.25
N VAL A 1227 -14.90 -24.82 10.55
CA VAL A 1227 -13.93 -23.87 11.14
C VAL A 1227 -13.95 -22.53 10.38
N LYS A 1228 -14.11 -21.42 11.12
CA LYS A 1228 -14.04 -20.02 10.64
C LYS A 1228 -12.55 -19.63 10.40
N ARG A 1229 -12.17 -18.81 9.41
CA ARG A 1229 -12.29 -17.32 9.29
C ARG A 1229 -11.83 -16.57 10.55
N THR A 1230 -11.17 -15.38 10.49
CA THR A 1230 -10.85 -14.40 9.42
C THR A 1230 -9.30 -14.29 9.23
N SER A 1231 -8.57 -13.25 8.77
CA SER A 1231 -8.69 -11.91 8.08
C SER A 1231 -7.26 -11.51 7.60
N GLY A 1232 -6.99 -10.54 6.69
CA GLY A 1232 -7.83 -9.67 5.85
C GLY A 1232 -7.40 -8.17 5.87
N SER A 1233 -7.75 -7.41 4.81
CA SER A 1233 -7.99 -5.94 4.82
C SER A 1233 -6.87 -4.89 4.50
N ALA A 1234 -6.71 -4.44 3.25
CA ALA A 1234 -6.08 -3.16 2.81
C ALA A 1234 -6.66 -2.65 1.46
N MET A 1235 -6.89 -1.34 1.27
CA MET A 1235 -7.36 -0.74 -0.01
C MET A 1235 -6.83 0.69 -0.18
N MET A 1236 -6.55 1.04 -1.43
CA MET A 1236 -6.07 2.30 -2.06
C MET A 1236 -4.87 1.97 -2.96
N ALA A 1237 -4.68 2.74 -4.04
CA ALA A 1237 -3.66 2.42 -5.04
C ALA A 1237 -3.00 3.67 -5.63
N ARG A 1238 -1.72 3.87 -5.26
CA ARG A 1238 -0.65 4.60 -6.00
C ARG A 1238 0.70 4.54 -5.25
N ASP A 1239 0.70 4.70 -3.93
CA ASP A 1239 1.88 4.47 -3.06
C ASP A 1239 2.11 2.98 -2.69
N TRP A 1240 1.37 2.07 -3.31
CA TRP A 1240 1.08 0.76 -2.73
C TRP A 1240 1.89 -0.41 -3.31
N GLU A 1241 2.75 -0.14 -4.30
CA GLU A 1241 3.51 -1.21 -4.94
C GLU A 1241 4.50 -1.90 -3.97
N GLU A 1242 5.13 -1.14 -3.07
CA GLU A 1242 6.05 -1.65 -2.02
C GLU A 1242 5.38 -2.64 -1.03
N GLU A 1243 4.12 -2.41 -0.65
CA GLU A 1243 3.41 -3.22 0.34
C GLU A 1243 2.75 -4.49 -0.27
N GLU A 1244 2.81 -4.68 -1.59
CA GLU A 1244 2.14 -5.82 -2.24
C GLU A 1244 2.87 -7.16 -2.07
N GLU A 1245 4.19 -7.19 -2.27
CA GLU A 1245 5.04 -8.40 -2.37
C GLU A 1245 5.07 -9.18 -1.05
N VAL A 1246 5.18 -8.42 0.05
CA VAL A 1246 5.21 -8.79 1.47
C VAL A 1246 4.46 -10.10 1.82
N GLU A 1247 3.15 -10.18 1.53
CA GLU A 1247 2.33 -11.31 2.01
C GLU A 1247 2.24 -12.50 1.05
N GLU A 1248 2.76 -12.43 -0.18
CA GLU A 1248 2.54 -13.53 -1.13
C GLU A 1248 3.36 -14.80 -0.84
N GLU A 1249 4.34 -14.68 0.05
CA GLU A 1249 5.25 -15.75 0.49
C GLU A 1249 4.93 -16.18 1.95
N ARG A 1250 4.24 -15.32 2.71
CA ARG A 1250 3.72 -15.60 4.07
C ARG A 1250 2.81 -16.85 4.12
N LYS A 1251 2.23 -17.25 3.00
CA LYS A 1251 1.40 -18.47 2.85
C LYS A 1251 2.17 -19.73 2.49
N GLU A 1252 3.44 -19.63 2.11
CA GLU A 1252 4.30 -20.79 1.76
C GLU A 1252 5.21 -21.17 2.95
N ILE A 1253 5.58 -20.22 3.83
CA ILE A 1253 6.40 -20.42 5.06
C ILE A 1253 5.73 -21.33 6.13
N ILE A 1254 4.43 -21.65 6.01
CA ILE A 1254 3.71 -22.50 6.99
C ILE A 1254 4.05 -24.01 6.84
N GLU A 1255 4.67 -24.42 5.72
CA GLU A 1255 4.84 -25.85 5.36
C GLU A 1255 6.26 -26.41 5.64
N SER A 1256 7.04 -25.82 6.55
CA SER A 1256 8.38 -26.33 6.94
C SER A 1256 8.58 -26.40 8.47
N ALA A 1257 7.61 -26.96 9.20
CA ALA A 1257 7.58 -27.01 10.67
C ALA A 1257 7.64 -28.43 11.27
N GLU A 1258 8.22 -29.40 10.54
CA GLU A 1258 8.48 -30.77 11.02
C GLU A 1258 9.99 -31.12 10.99
N ASP A 1259 10.81 -30.29 11.64
CA ASP A 1259 12.06 -30.76 12.27
C ASP A 1259 12.59 -29.71 13.27
N LEU A 1260 12.55 -30.02 14.56
CA LEU A 1260 12.90 -29.07 15.63
C LEU A 1260 14.42 -28.90 15.75
N GLN A 1261 14.89 -27.71 15.41
CA GLN A 1261 16.25 -27.24 15.69
C GLN A 1261 16.27 -26.43 17.00
N PRO A 1262 17.41 -26.34 17.72
CA PRO A 1262 17.54 -25.47 18.89
C PRO A 1262 17.29 -24.00 18.53
N SER A 1263 16.92 -23.21 19.52
CA SER A 1263 16.32 -21.90 19.28
C SER A 1263 17.35 -20.82 18.98
N ALA A 1264 16.93 -19.76 18.27
CA ALA A 1264 17.73 -18.55 18.15
C ALA A 1264 17.97 -17.84 19.51
N LEU A 1265 17.21 -18.21 20.56
CA LEU A 1265 17.44 -17.73 21.93
C LEU A 1265 18.74 -18.31 22.51
N ASP A 1266 19.00 -19.60 22.26
CA ASP A 1266 20.24 -20.28 22.67
C ASP A 1266 21.47 -19.65 21.99
N GLU A 1267 21.32 -19.21 20.74
CA GLU A 1267 22.35 -18.51 19.96
C GLU A 1267 22.59 -17.08 20.47
N LEU A 1268 21.54 -16.39 20.90
CA LEU A 1268 21.60 -15.00 21.35
C LEU A 1268 22.05 -14.86 22.82
N GLU A 1269 21.62 -15.74 23.72
CA GLU A 1269 22.10 -15.75 25.12
C GLU A 1269 23.62 -15.99 25.20
N GLN A 1270 24.18 -16.80 24.30
CA GLN A 1270 25.63 -17.00 24.22
C GLN A 1270 26.37 -15.80 23.61
N LEU A 1271 25.70 -14.98 22.78
CA LEU A 1271 26.27 -13.76 22.19
C LEU A 1271 26.21 -12.54 23.13
N ILE A 1272 25.27 -12.52 24.08
CA ILE A 1272 25.02 -11.36 24.97
C ILE A 1272 25.72 -11.48 26.34
N ARG A 1273 26.32 -12.64 26.66
CA ARG A 1273 27.05 -12.88 27.93
C ARG A 1273 28.59 -12.95 27.77
N GLY A 1274 29.14 -12.27 26.76
CA GLY A 1274 30.58 -12.09 26.54
C GLY A 1274 30.97 -10.61 26.59
#